data_AF-A0A1G0Z9B2-F1
#
_entry.id   AF-A0A1G0Z9B2-F1
#
_cell.length_a   1.000
_cell.length_b   1.000
_cell.length_c   1.000
_cell.angle_alpha   90.00
_cell.angle_beta   90.00
_cell.angle_gamma   90.00
#
_symmetry.space_group_name_H-M   'P 1'
#
loop_
_entity.id
_entity.type
_entity.pdbx_description
1 polymer ?
#
loop_
_entity_poly.entity_id
_entity_poly.type
_entity_poly.pdbx_seq_one_letter_code
_entity_poly.pdbx_strand_id
1 'polypeptide(L)'
;MKPSLEKILDFSENLDKELVERHLRYLDDAYFERFNIAQICGHLETLSALSRENPVEVLLTHTYGKEQSVECTIVSYDYSGVFSIITGILAAMGFNIISGEIFTYKNIKPEASGKKLRRRMAPKKIQKEAARERRQIIDHFSGKINSRLQGDLWFEQFREKLKAVIILLEKADETSIKLARAQVNEMVTRYLMGIDASGYSMLYPVQIEIENNNETGTKLKVVSQDTPAFLYAMSSSLALQGISIEYVRIRTILGRIEDIIIVNDKNGNHIEDPKALDKLKLTVLMTKQFTYFLDKAPDPYSALSRFEQIVADTVELPDSGNWLNMLSDPHSMDKLAKVLGASDFLWEDFIRLQYEALMPILKPHVSEKSIAGPAENIPDRLAELLSKASSYEEKKTFLNDFKNRESFLIDLNHILDPESNFRTLSESLSCLAEAIVRASSDIVYEDMTAKYGKPLSVAGMEASYAIFGLGKMGGAALGYASDIELLYIYSDNGRTDGAQSINNTEFFSNMVLEVSKFIVAKKEGIFKIDLRLRPYGESGPLGVSLENFCRYYGPGGTAHSYERLALVRLRAIGGDEELGKQVERLRDEFVYSLSLIDMQAVRKLRKVQFREKDIPGQYNAKFSQGALVDIEYSVQLLQVISRGKNARLMTPRIHSALEALRDSGILTAEEQEQLNAAYDFFRNLINALRMLRGSAKDLCLPGVDSDEFMHLARRMGFTQKGDLSAAQQLMVEFETHTALVRSFVERHLGRDSLPAPEIGNVVDIIINDNLPEEIYRPILKNAGFENADRAFTNLKGLAGTDRRRELFVKLAVLACDILRHEPDPDMALNNWERFTQSLPDIQSHFNLLFSQPRRLGILIGIFSRSQFLADTLIKNPVFFEWVTSPDNLYKKHSCDDLKDELRSIASEFSSDSDWLCSMNRFRKREMLRIGTCDMCLKFPFRDLTLDLANLAGSIIDIALEKIWKGMIRENPECEEAAQCFSVLAFGKLGGSELNYSSDIDLLGIYDEDKFKKAEISGKIKASEIFYPVMEKLRDELSRHTEEGYSYRVDLRLRPYGRSGPLVSSLRSIVSYYASTAALWEIQAALKLRPVAGNIETGNKLMLALGDILSRERSREEVFTSIRNLREISVRKQSSGRNASSTDIKSGIGGIREVEFLVQGLQMINAHKYPSLINGNTLNSLELLHENKILSREKAKQLSEDYIFLRVIEHYLQILEDQQLHSLPVNPKELSALAKRVLGIKEDFNSFSVKLNECLCRVHNLYSEYIEKD
;
A
#
# COMPACT_ATOMS: atom_id res chain seq x y z
N MET A 1 -39.47 -25.53 13.64
CA MET A 1 -40.88 -25.77 13.21
C MET A 1 -41.29 -24.62 12.31
N LYS A 2 -41.66 -24.89 11.04
CA LYS A 2 -42.01 -23.85 10.06
C LYS A 2 -43.13 -22.92 10.59
N PRO A 3 -42.94 -21.59 10.60
CA PRO A 3 -43.99 -20.65 11.02
C PRO A 3 -45.17 -20.66 10.04
N SER A 4 -46.38 -20.43 10.54
CA SER A 4 -47.57 -20.29 9.69
C SER A 4 -47.53 -18.97 8.92
N LEU A 5 -48.12 -18.96 7.71
CA LEU A 5 -48.26 -17.76 6.88
C LEU A 5 -48.85 -16.58 7.65
N GLU A 6 -49.91 -16.83 8.43
CA GLU A 6 -50.59 -15.84 9.28
C GLU A 6 -49.64 -15.19 10.29
N LYS A 7 -48.76 -15.98 10.94
CA LYS A 7 -47.80 -15.44 11.92
C LYS A 7 -46.75 -14.51 11.32
N ILE A 8 -46.38 -14.70 10.04
CA ILE A 8 -45.43 -13.81 9.37
C ILE A 8 -46.14 -12.51 8.94
N LEU A 9 -47.36 -12.61 8.40
CA LEU A 9 -48.14 -11.47 7.96
C LEU A 9 -48.61 -10.59 9.12
N ASP A 10 -48.93 -11.18 10.27
CA ASP A 10 -49.28 -10.44 11.50
C ASP A 10 -48.07 -9.67 12.08
N PHE A 11 -46.85 -10.10 11.79
CA PHE A 11 -45.62 -9.47 12.30
C PHE A 11 -45.15 -8.29 11.42
N SER A 12 -45.44 -8.30 10.11
CA SER A 12 -45.16 -7.19 9.19
C SER A 12 -46.26 -7.06 8.13
N GLU A 13 -47.12 -6.04 8.29
CA GLU A 13 -48.29 -5.79 7.42
C GLU A 13 -47.91 -5.39 5.97
N ASN A 14 -46.64 -5.07 5.71
CA ASN A 14 -46.14 -4.59 4.42
C ASN A 14 -45.66 -5.71 3.47
N LEU A 15 -45.69 -6.97 3.88
CA LEU A 15 -45.18 -8.10 3.11
C LEU A 15 -46.21 -8.64 2.10
N ASP A 16 -45.78 -8.83 0.84
CA ASP A 16 -46.59 -9.47 -0.20
C ASP A 16 -46.87 -10.94 0.16
N LYS A 17 -48.15 -11.30 0.34
CA LYS A 17 -48.59 -12.66 0.68
C LYS A 17 -48.03 -13.72 -0.27
N GLU A 18 -47.93 -13.42 -1.56
CA GLU A 18 -47.42 -14.35 -2.57
C GLU A 18 -45.91 -14.63 -2.37
N LEU A 19 -45.15 -13.63 -1.92
CA LEU A 19 -43.73 -13.77 -1.61
C LEU A 19 -43.50 -14.65 -0.37
N VAL A 20 -44.34 -14.50 0.66
CA VAL A 20 -44.26 -15.30 1.89
C VAL A 20 -44.61 -16.76 1.63
N GLU A 21 -45.68 -17.03 0.88
CA GLU A 21 -46.06 -18.38 0.46
C GLU A 21 -44.95 -19.05 -0.35
N ARG A 22 -44.32 -18.30 -1.27
CA ARG A 22 -43.16 -18.75 -2.03
C ARG A 22 -41.99 -19.12 -1.09
N HIS A 23 -41.63 -18.24 -0.17
CA HIS A 23 -40.53 -18.46 0.76
C HIS A 23 -40.72 -19.71 1.65
N LEU A 24 -41.93 -19.93 2.17
CA LEU A 24 -42.29 -21.12 2.96
C LEU A 24 -42.23 -22.43 2.14
N ARG A 25 -42.55 -22.35 0.85
CA ARG A 25 -42.57 -23.51 -0.07
C ARG A 25 -41.18 -23.93 -0.53
N TYR A 26 -40.30 -22.97 -0.83
CA TYR A 26 -39.04 -23.23 -1.52
C TYR A 26 -37.83 -23.42 -0.59
N LEU A 27 -37.93 -23.07 0.69
CA LEU A 27 -36.89 -23.31 1.70
C LEU A 27 -37.23 -24.48 2.63
N ASP A 28 -36.19 -25.14 3.13
CA ASP A 28 -36.30 -26.30 4.02
C ASP A 28 -36.41 -25.92 5.50
N ASP A 29 -36.79 -26.89 6.33
CA ASP A 29 -36.96 -26.70 7.78
C ASP A 29 -35.71 -26.13 8.46
N ALA A 30 -34.51 -26.45 7.96
CA ALA A 30 -33.24 -25.93 8.48
C ALA A 30 -33.17 -24.39 8.53
N TYR A 31 -33.73 -23.70 7.53
CA TYR A 31 -33.79 -22.24 7.52
C TYR A 31 -34.68 -21.70 8.66
N PHE A 32 -35.85 -22.33 8.84
CA PHE A 32 -36.83 -21.93 9.84
C PHE A 32 -36.47 -22.34 11.27
N GLU A 33 -35.50 -23.24 11.43
CA GLU A 33 -34.88 -23.55 12.71
C GLU A 33 -33.78 -22.54 13.08
N ARG A 34 -33.12 -21.95 12.08
CA ARG A 34 -32.04 -20.98 12.29
C ARG A 34 -32.54 -19.59 12.62
N PHE A 35 -33.55 -19.08 11.91
CA PHE A 35 -33.99 -17.69 12.02
C PHE A 35 -35.30 -17.55 12.79
N ASN A 36 -35.38 -16.54 13.65
CA ASN A 36 -36.63 -16.17 14.31
C ASN A 36 -37.55 -15.39 13.35
N ILE A 37 -38.82 -15.19 13.72
CA ILE A 37 -39.83 -14.54 12.87
C ILE A 37 -39.40 -13.12 12.45
N ALA A 38 -38.77 -12.35 13.34
CA ALA A 38 -38.31 -10.99 13.02
C ALA A 38 -37.22 -10.99 11.94
N GLN A 39 -36.25 -11.91 12.04
CA GLN A 39 -35.20 -12.09 11.03
C GLN A 39 -35.78 -12.57 9.69
N ILE A 40 -36.74 -13.51 9.73
CA ILE A 40 -37.44 -13.99 8.52
C ILE A 40 -38.18 -12.84 7.82
N CYS A 41 -38.89 -11.97 8.56
CA CYS A 41 -39.52 -10.78 8.01
C CYS A 41 -38.49 -9.83 7.38
N GLY A 42 -37.37 -9.56 8.06
CA GLY A 42 -36.29 -8.74 7.50
C GLY A 42 -35.70 -9.31 6.20
N HIS A 43 -35.53 -10.63 6.10
CA HIS A 43 -35.10 -11.28 4.87
C HIS A 43 -36.13 -11.15 3.75
N LEU A 44 -37.43 -11.30 4.05
CA LEU A 44 -38.53 -11.13 3.10
C LEU A 44 -38.67 -9.69 2.59
N GLU A 45 -38.52 -8.70 3.46
CA GLU A 45 -38.50 -7.28 3.10
C GLU A 45 -37.33 -7.00 2.15
N THR A 46 -36.15 -7.55 2.46
CA THR A 46 -34.95 -7.41 1.61
C THR A 46 -35.12 -8.10 0.26
N LEU A 47 -35.71 -9.30 0.24
CA LEU A 47 -36.05 -10.02 -1.00
C LEU A 47 -37.02 -9.24 -1.89
N SER A 48 -37.92 -8.45 -1.29
CA SER A 48 -38.88 -7.63 -2.03
C SER A 48 -38.23 -6.43 -2.73
N ALA A 49 -37.05 -5.99 -2.25
CA ALA A 49 -36.29 -4.87 -2.80
C ALA A 49 -35.36 -5.26 -3.96
N LEU A 50 -35.20 -6.55 -4.26
CA LEU A 50 -34.36 -7.02 -5.36
C LEU A 50 -34.95 -6.62 -6.73
N SER A 51 -34.10 -6.08 -7.61
CA SER A 51 -34.42 -5.75 -8.99
C SER A 51 -33.24 -6.02 -9.92
N ARG A 52 -33.37 -5.75 -11.23
CA ARG A 52 -32.23 -5.84 -12.15
C ARG A 52 -31.17 -4.76 -11.87
N GLU A 53 -31.59 -3.58 -11.42
CA GLU A 53 -30.68 -2.49 -11.02
C GLU A 53 -30.10 -2.70 -9.61
N ASN A 54 -30.74 -3.55 -8.80
CA ASN A 54 -30.33 -3.90 -7.45
C ASN A 54 -30.41 -5.42 -7.21
N PRO A 55 -29.49 -6.20 -7.81
CA PRO A 55 -29.57 -7.67 -7.81
C PRO A 55 -29.14 -8.33 -6.50
N VAL A 56 -28.58 -7.58 -5.55
CA VAL A 56 -28.10 -8.04 -4.25
C VAL A 56 -28.34 -7.00 -3.16
N GLU A 57 -28.61 -7.47 -1.94
CA GLU A 57 -28.67 -6.66 -0.73
C GLU A 57 -27.94 -7.34 0.44
N VAL A 58 -27.51 -6.54 1.43
CA VAL A 58 -26.77 -7.01 2.60
C VAL A 58 -27.40 -6.47 3.88
N LEU A 59 -27.56 -7.34 4.87
CA LEU A 59 -27.99 -7.02 6.23
C LEU A 59 -26.84 -7.26 7.20
N LEU A 60 -26.51 -6.27 8.02
CA LEU A 60 -25.47 -6.38 9.05
C LEU A 60 -26.05 -6.20 10.44
N THR A 61 -25.68 -7.06 11.38
CA THR A 61 -26.06 -6.93 12.79
C THR A 61 -24.83 -7.04 13.68
N HIS A 62 -24.64 -6.07 14.59
CA HIS A 62 -23.59 -6.08 15.60
C HIS A 62 -24.07 -6.80 16.86
N THR A 63 -23.27 -7.74 17.37
CA THR A 63 -23.53 -8.37 18.67
C THR A 63 -22.64 -7.74 19.74
N TYR A 64 -23.25 -7.13 20.75
CA TYR A 64 -22.54 -6.51 21.87
C TYR A 64 -22.22 -7.58 22.94
N GLY A 65 -20.94 -7.95 23.08
CA GLY A 65 -20.43 -8.94 24.04
C GLY A 65 -18.90 -8.89 24.20
N LYS A 66 -18.32 -9.73 25.08
CA LYS A 66 -16.87 -9.75 25.40
C LYS A 66 -15.95 -10.04 24.20
N GLU A 67 -16.49 -10.56 23.10
CA GLU A 67 -15.80 -10.71 21.82
C GLU A 67 -16.68 -10.07 20.73
N GLN A 68 -16.21 -9.00 20.09
CA GLN A 68 -16.95 -8.27 19.05
C GLN A 68 -17.14 -9.13 17.78
N SER A 69 -18.28 -9.82 17.65
CA SER A 69 -18.67 -10.58 16.44
C SER A 69 -19.72 -9.84 15.60
N VAL A 70 -19.66 -10.06 14.28
CA VAL A 70 -20.56 -9.45 13.30
C VAL A 70 -21.31 -10.53 12.54
N GLU A 71 -22.63 -10.35 12.39
CA GLU A 71 -23.47 -11.18 11.53
C GLU A 71 -23.77 -10.44 10.22
N CYS A 72 -23.60 -11.13 9.10
CA CYS A 72 -23.79 -10.61 7.74
C CYS A 72 -24.69 -11.57 6.95
N THR A 73 -25.87 -11.11 6.54
CA THR A 73 -26.77 -11.86 5.66
C THR A 73 -26.82 -11.21 4.29
N ILE A 74 -26.56 -11.98 3.24
CA ILE A 74 -26.55 -11.54 1.84
C ILE A 74 -27.75 -12.16 1.14
N VAL A 75 -28.51 -11.34 0.42
CA VAL A 75 -29.72 -11.75 -0.28
C VAL A 75 -29.55 -11.40 -1.76
N SER A 76 -29.64 -12.39 -2.66
CA SER A 76 -29.36 -12.21 -4.10
C SER A 76 -30.15 -13.19 -4.97
N TYR A 77 -30.17 -12.98 -6.28
CA TYR A 77 -30.49 -14.05 -7.24
C TYR A 77 -29.35 -15.08 -7.31
N ASP A 78 -29.70 -16.33 -7.65
CA ASP A 78 -28.75 -17.42 -7.86
C ASP A 78 -28.12 -17.30 -9.26
N TYR A 79 -26.84 -16.96 -9.30
CA TYR A 79 -26.04 -16.94 -10.53
C TYR A 79 -25.00 -18.06 -10.47
N SER A 80 -24.60 -18.58 -11.64
CA SER A 80 -23.55 -19.59 -11.71
C SER A 80 -22.25 -19.09 -11.05
N GLY A 81 -21.82 -19.75 -9.98
CA GLY A 81 -20.61 -19.41 -9.22
C GLY A 81 -20.76 -18.23 -8.25
N VAL A 82 -21.97 -17.72 -7.97
CA VAL A 82 -22.19 -16.56 -7.07
C VAL A 82 -21.61 -16.78 -5.67
N PHE A 83 -21.66 -18.00 -5.15
CA PHE A 83 -21.11 -18.33 -3.83
C PHE A 83 -19.59 -18.10 -3.75
N SER A 84 -18.86 -18.42 -4.83
CA SER A 84 -17.43 -18.11 -4.91
C SER A 84 -17.18 -16.60 -4.93
N ILE A 85 -18.02 -15.83 -5.63
CA ILE A 85 -17.91 -14.36 -5.66
C ILE A 85 -18.11 -13.76 -4.27
N ILE A 86 -19.14 -14.21 -3.54
CA ILE A 86 -19.45 -13.75 -2.18
C ILE A 86 -18.29 -14.05 -1.22
N THR A 87 -17.86 -15.32 -1.17
CA THR A 87 -16.79 -15.76 -0.26
C THR A 87 -15.45 -15.13 -0.58
N GLY A 88 -15.16 -14.87 -1.86
CA GLY A 88 -13.96 -14.14 -2.28
C GLY A 88 -13.97 -12.67 -1.83
N ILE A 89 -15.09 -11.95 -1.98
CA ILE A 89 -15.17 -10.56 -1.53
C ILE A 89 -15.10 -10.46 0.01
N LEU A 90 -15.77 -11.37 0.73
CA LEU A 90 -15.66 -11.46 2.19
C LEU A 90 -14.21 -11.67 2.64
N ALA A 91 -13.51 -12.64 2.04
CA ALA A 91 -12.11 -12.90 2.33
C ALA A 91 -11.24 -11.66 2.02
N ALA A 92 -11.42 -11.05 0.84
CA ALA A 92 -10.67 -9.88 0.41
C ALA A 92 -10.83 -8.65 1.32
N MET A 93 -11.97 -8.56 2.02
CA MET A 93 -12.26 -7.49 2.96
C MET A 93 -11.86 -7.81 4.41
N GLY A 94 -11.18 -8.94 4.63
CA GLY A 94 -10.70 -9.35 5.95
C GLY A 94 -11.81 -9.85 6.86
N PHE A 95 -12.93 -10.35 6.31
CA PHE A 95 -13.98 -10.98 7.11
C PHE A 95 -13.60 -12.43 7.42
N ASN A 96 -13.22 -12.70 8.67
CA ASN A 96 -12.89 -14.04 9.14
C ASN A 96 -14.17 -14.80 9.51
N ILE A 97 -14.58 -15.75 8.67
CA ILE A 97 -15.82 -16.53 8.85
C ILE A 97 -15.62 -17.56 9.97
N ILE A 98 -16.40 -17.43 11.04
CA ILE A 98 -16.44 -18.39 12.15
C ILE A 98 -17.52 -19.44 11.91
N SER A 99 -18.68 -19.02 11.40
CA SER A 99 -19.75 -19.92 11.00
C SER A 99 -20.57 -19.33 9.86
N GLY A 100 -21.22 -20.17 9.07
CA GLY A 100 -22.13 -19.71 8.02
C GLY A 100 -23.12 -20.78 7.60
N GLU A 101 -24.29 -20.35 7.16
CA GLU A 101 -25.35 -21.21 6.64
C GLU A 101 -25.93 -20.58 5.38
N ILE A 102 -25.90 -21.35 4.29
CA ILE A 102 -26.18 -20.88 2.93
C ILE A 102 -27.44 -21.58 2.44
N PHE A 103 -28.44 -20.81 2.05
CA PHE A 103 -29.77 -21.31 1.69
C PHE A 103 -30.16 -20.93 0.27
N THR A 104 -30.39 -21.92 -0.58
CA THR A 104 -30.84 -21.73 -1.96
C THR A 104 -32.26 -22.25 -2.14
N TYR A 105 -33.14 -21.47 -2.78
CA TYR A 105 -34.54 -21.87 -3.02
C TYR A 105 -34.61 -23.14 -3.88
N LYS A 106 -35.41 -24.17 -3.55
CA LYS A 106 -35.48 -25.41 -4.36
C LYS A 106 -36.03 -25.21 -5.78
N ASN A 107 -35.57 -26.02 -6.74
CA ASN A 107 -36.23 -26.13 -8.05
C ASN A 107 -37.39 -27.14 -7.97
N ILE A 108 -38.63 -26.64 -7.95
CA ILE A 108 -39.82 -27.51 -8.04
C ILE A 108 -40.17 -27.66 -9.53
N LYS A 109 -40.04 -28.87 -10.08
CA LYS A 109 -40.54 -29.16 -11.44
C LYS A 109 -42.05 -28.85 -11.48
N PRO A 110 -42.56 -28.11 -12.48
CA PRO A 110 -43.99 -27.83 -12.57
C PRO A 110 -44.75 -29.15 -12.70
N GLU A 111 -45.73 -29.35 -11.82
CA GLU A 111 -46.65 -30.48 -11.92
C GLU A 111 -47.29 -30.49 -13.31
N ALA A 112 -47.37 -31.69 -13.90
CA ALA A 112 -47.91 -31.92 -15.23
C ALA A 112 -49.43 -31.64 -15.28
N SER A 113 -49.83 -30.38 -15.33
CA SER A 113 -51.19 -29.99 -15.69
C SER A 113 -51.25 -29.70 -17.18
N GLY A 114 -51.72 -30.67 -17.94
CA GLY A 114 -51.95 -30.52 -19.38
C GLY A 114 -52.96 -29.42 -19.68
N LYS A 115 -52.52 -28.40 -20.42
CA LYS A 115 -53.34 -27.64 -21.38
C LYS A 115 -52.42 -26.80 -22.28
N LYS A 116 -52.29 -27.23 -23.54
CA LYS A 116 -51.65 -26.45 -24.62
C LYS A 116 -52.40 -25.13 -24.81
N LEU A 117 -51.77 -24.00 -24.57
CA LEU A 117 -52.24 -22.69 -25.07
C LEU A 117 -51.25 -22.10 -26.09
N ARG A 118 -51.83 -21.71 -27.22
CA ARG A 118 -51.18 -21.20 -28.42
C ARG A 118 -50.52 -19.84 -28.18
N ARG A 119 -49.31 -19.68 -28.74
CA ARG A 119 -48.57 -18.42 -28.90
C ARG A 119 -49.45 -17.33 -29.54
N ARG A 120 -49.58 -16.19 -28.86
CA ARG A 120 -49.90 -14.89 -29.48
C ARG A 120 -49.20 -13.77 -28.70
N MET A 121 -48.54 -12.89 -29.44
CA MET A 121 -47.78 -11.74 -28.93
C MET A 121 -48.69 -10.77 -28.16
N ALA A 122 -48.26 -10.37 -26.96
CA ALA A 122 -48.93 -9.40 -26.08
C ALA A 122 -47.86 -8.63 -25.23
N PRO A 123 -48.18 -7.44 -24.69
CA PRO A 123 -47.28 -6.28 -24.55
C PRO A 123 -46.40 -6.25 -23.28
N LYS A 124 -45.56 -5.20 -23.19
CA LYS A 124 -44.54 -4.79 -22.17
C LYS A 124 -44.81 -5.03 -20.66
N LYS A 125 -45.94 -5.62 -20.24
CA LYS A 125 -46.25 -5.96 -18.85
C LYS A 125 -45.63 -7.27 -18.36
N ILE A 126 -45.21 -8.16 -19.28
CA ILE A 126 -44.59 -9.47 -18.96
C ILE A 126 -43.10 -9.33 -18.51
N GLN A 127 -42.46 -8.17 -18.69
CA GLN A 127 -41.06 -8.00 -18.27
C GLN A 127 -40.87 -7.86 -16.74
N LYS A 128 -41.92 -7.52 -15.98
CA LYS A 128 -41.90 -7.59 -14.50
C LYS A 128 -42.15 -9.01 -13.97
N GLU A 129 -42.84 -9.86 -14.73
CA GLU A 129 -43.12 -11.25 -14.33
C GLU A 129 -41.89 -12.17 -14.51
N ALA A 130 -41.03 -11.92 -15.50
CA ALA A 130 -39.81 -12.71 -15.72
C ALA A 130 -38.73 -12.56 -14.61
N ALA A 131 -38.82 -11.54 -13.76
CA ALA A 131 -37.93 -11.39 -12.59
C ALA A 131 -38.39 -12.21 -11.37
N ARG A 132 -39.65 -12.66 -11.34
CA ARG A 132 -40.24 -13.43 -10.23
C ARG A 132 -39.99 -14.95 -10.32
N GLU A 133 -39.44 -15.46 -11.43
CA GLU A 133 -39.16 -16.90 -11.64
C GLU A 133 -37.69 -17.30 -11.45
N ARG A 134 -36.80 -16.37 -11.06
CA ARG A 134 -35.38 -16.71 -10.80
C ARG A 134 -35.20 -17.25 -9.39
N ARG A 135 -34.36 -18.28 -9.28
CA ARG A 135 -33.93 -18.89 -8.01
C ARG A 135 -33.22 -17.82 -7.16
N GLN A 136 -33.50 -17.80 -5.85
CA GLN A 136 -32.98 -16.80 -4.90
C GLN A 136 -32.10 -17.50 -3.86
N ILE A 137 -31.11 -16.77 -3.34
CA ILE A 137 -30.21 -17.21 -2.28
C ILE A 137 -30.31 -16.30 -1.05
N ILE A 138 -30.08 -16.90 0.11
CA ILE A 138 -29.94 -16.23 1.40
C ILE A 138 -28.71 -16.82 2.08
N ASP A 139 -27.63 -16.07 2.10
CA ASP A 139 -26.32 -16.51 2.57
C ASP A 139 -26.01 -15.80 3.88
N HIS A 140 -25.95 -16.53 4.99
CA HIS A 140 -25.72 -15.96 6.31
C HIS A 140 -24.35 -16.35 6.86
N PHE A 141 -23.58 -15.36 7.30
CA PHE A 141 -22.24 -15.52 7.85
C PHE A 141 -22.15 -14.84 9.21
N SER A 142 -21.39 -15.45 10.13
CA SER A 142 -20.98 -14.87 11.40
C SER A 142 -19.46 -14.93 11.50
N GLY A 143 -18.83 -13.84 11.92
CA GLY A 143 -17.39 -13.73 11.89
C GLY A 143 -16.83 -12.51 12.61
N LYS A 144 -15.53 -12.30 12.43
CA LYS A 144 -14.78 -11.13 12.94
C LYS A 144 -14.19 -10.35 11.77
N ILE A 145 -14.28 -9.02 11.85
CA ILE A 145 -13.69 -8.13 10.84
C ILE A 145 -12.25 -7.84 11.26
N ASN A 146 -11.29 -8.52 10.61
CA ASN A 146 -9.86 -8.30 10.79
C ASN A 146 -9.36 -7.31 9.71
N SER A 147 -9.95 -6.12 9.69
CA SER A 147 -9.63 -5.05 8.75
C SER A 147 -9.25 -3.77 9.49
N ARG A 148 -8.50 -2.89 8.81
CA ARG A 148 -8.23 -1.53 9.30
C ARG A 148 -9.50 -0.68 9.33
N LEU A 149 -10.48 -1.02 8.49
CA LEU A 149 -11.80 -0.41 8.48
C LEU A 149 -12.67 -1.13 9.51
N GLN A 150 -13.30 -0.37 10.40
CA GLN A 150 -14.21 -0.89 11.43
C GLN A 150 -15.58 -0.22 11.34
N GLY A 151 -16.62 -0.91 11.81
CA GLY A 151 -17.99 -0.41 11.86
C GLY A 151 -18.61 -0.17 10.48
N ASP A 152 -19.45 0.88 10.39
CA ASP A 152 -20.27 1.19 9.21
C ASP A 152 -19.46 1.44 7.93
N LEU A 153 -18.21 1.93 8.04
CA LEU A 153 -17.34 2.17 6.89
C LEU A 153 -16.94 0.88 6.17
N TRP A 154 -16.72 -0.21 6.91
CA TRP A 154 -16.44 -1.51 6.31
C TRP A 154 -17.68 -2.03 5.56
N PHE A 155 -18.86 -1.83 6.15
CA PHE A 155 -20.13 -2.27 5.60
C PHE A 155 -20.47 -1.60 4.27
N GLU A 156 -20.38 -0.28 4.20
CA GLU A 156 -20.66 0.47 2.97
C GLU A 156 -19.74 0.03 1.82
N GLN A 157 -18.44 -0.12 2.09
CA GLN A 157 -17.50 -0.61 1.07
C GLN A 157 -17.79 -2.05 0.63
N PHE A 158 -18.20 -2.93 1.56
CA PHE A 158 -18.55 -4.31 1.25
C PHE A 158 -19.76 -4.36 0.33
N ARG A 159 -20.80 -3.59 0.66
CA ARG A 159 -22.02 -3.49 -0.14
C ARG A 159 -21.74 -2.94 -1.54
N GLU A 160 -20.94 -1.88 -1.65
CA GLU A 160 -20.57 -1.31 -2.96
C GLU A 160 -19.80 -2.30 -3.84
N LYS A 161 -18.78 -2.97 -3.28
CA LYS A 161 -17.97 -3.96 -4.02
C LYS A 161 -18.81 -5.16 -4.45
N LEU A 162 -19.62 -5.72 -3.55
CA LEU A 162 -20.48 -6.85 -3.84
C LEU A 162 -21.49 -6.53 -4.94
N LYS A 163 -22.14 -5.36 -4.85
CA LYS A 163 -23.09 -4.88 -5.86
C LYS A 163 -22.44 -4.67 -7.21
N ALA A 164 -21.25 -4.07 -7.26
CA ALA A 164 -20.52 -3.84 -8.51
C ALA A 164 -20.24 -5.15 -9.26
N VAL A 165 -19.82 -6.20 -8.55
CA VAL A 165 -19.50 -7.50 -9.15
C VAL A 165 -20.76 -8.26 -9.56
N ILE A 166 -21.82 -8.28 -8.74
CA ILE A 166 -23.04 -9.02 -9.07
C ILE A 166 -23.79 -8.39 -10.25
N ILE A 167 -23.71 -7.07 -10.45
CA ILE A 167 -24.24 -6.39 -11.65
C ILE A 167 -23.57 -6.92 -12.94
N LEU A 168 -22.30 -7.35 -12.88
CA LEU A 168 -21.66 -7.99 -14.04
C LEU A 168 -22.24 -9.38 -14.32
N LEU A 169 -22.57 -10.16 -13.28
CA LEU A 169 -23.23 -11.46 -13.44
C LEU A 169 -24.64 -11.33 -14.03
N GLU A 170 -25.36 -10.27 -13.70
CA GLU A 170 -26.71 -9.99 -14.23
C GLU A 170 -26.74 -9.81 -15.75
N LYS A 171 -25.62 -9.39 -16.37
CA LYS A 171 -25.52 -9.27 -17.84
C LYS A 171 -25.55 -10.63 -18.56
N ALA A 172 -25.18 -11.70 -17.87
CA ALA A 172 -25.24 -13.09 -18.31
C ALA A 172 -24.51 -13.42 -19.64
N ASP A 173 -23.52 -12.62 -20.04
CA ASP A 173 -22.61 -12.94 -21.14
C ASP A 173 -21.26 -13.50 -20.62
N GLU A 174 -20.62 -14.34 -21.43
CA GLU A 174 -19.39 -15.05 -21.05
C GLU A 174 -18.25 -14.09 -20.68
N THR A 175 -18.17 -12.93 -21.34
CA THR A 175 -17.18 -11.87 -21.08
C THR A 175 -17.39 -11.24 -19.71
N SER A 176 -18.62 -10.86 -19.37
CA SER A 176 -18.94 -10.24 -18.07
C SER A 176 -18.75 -11.22 -16.90
N ILE A 177 -19.04 -12.51 -17.10
CA ILE A 177 -18.78 -13.55 -16.08
C ILE A 177 -17.27 -13.70 -15.82
N LYS A 178 -16.45 -13.73 -16.88
CA LYS A 178 -14.99 -13.75 -16.77
C LYS A 178 -14.48 -12.50 -16.04
N LEU A 179 -15.01 -11.33 -16.37
CA LEU A 179 -14.64 -10.06 -15.72
C LEU A 179 -15.00 -10.04 -14.23
N ALA A 180 -16.19 -10.51 -13.86
CA ALA A 180 -16.62 -10.59 -12.46
C ALA A 180 -15.69 -11.47 -11.62
N ARG A 181 -15.33 -12.65 -12.15
CA ARG A 181 -14.36 -13.56 -11.51
C ARG A 181 -12.98 -12.95 -11.41
N ALA A 182 -12.51 -12.27 -12.46
CA ALA A 182 -11.22 -11.58 -12.45
C ALA A 182 -11.16 -10.50 -11.36
N GLN A 183 -12.22 -9.69 -11.20
CA GLN A 183 -12.28 -8.65 -10.16
C GLN A 183 -12.21 -9.24 -8.74
N VAL A 184 -12.92 -10.33 -8.45
CA VAL A 184 -12.88 -10.96 -7.12
C VAL A 184 -11.52 -11.59 -6.86
N ASN A 185 -10.98 -12.31 -7.84
CA ASN A 185 -9.66 -12.91 -7.75
C ASN A 185 -8.57 -11.88 -7.46
N GLU A 186 -8.62 -10.73 -8.12
CA GLU A 186 -7.71 -9.60 -7.90
C GLU A 186 -7.84 -9.07 -6.46
N MET A 187 -9.07 -8.90 -5.95
CA MET A 187 -9.31 -8.49 -4.57
C MET A 187 -8.75 -9.51 -3.56
N VAL A 188 -9.01 -10.81 -3.76
CA VAL A 188 -8.51 -11.89 -2.91
C VAL A 188 -6.99 -11.94 -2.93
N THR A 189 -6.39 -11.77 -4.11
CA THR A 189 -4.92 -11.77 -4.27
C THR A 189 -4.30 -10.64 -3.46
N ARG A 190 -4.80 -9.40 -3.58
CA ARG A 190 -4.29 -8.27 -2.78
C ARG A 190 -4.41 -8.53 -1.27
N TYR A 191 -5.47 -9.20 -0.83
CA TYR A 191 -5.62 -9.61 0.56
C TYR A 191 -4.56 -10.64 0.97
N LEU A 192 -4.39 -11.71 0.19
CA LEU A 192 -3.36 -12.73 0.42
C LEU A 192 -1.94 -12.12 0.43
N MET A 193 -1.70 -11.09 -0.37
CA MET A 193 -0.42 -10.38 -0.42
C MET A 193 -0.06 -9.67 0.89
N GLY A 194 -1.03 -9.34 1.74
CA GLY A 194 -0.83 -8.63 3.01
C GLY A 194 -0.78 -9.53 4.25
N ILE A 195 -0.87 -10.85 4.09
CA ILE A 195 -0.84 -11.83 5.19
C ILE A 195 0.55 -12.47 5.26
N ASP A 196 1.18 -12.39 6.43
CA ASP A 196 2.45 -13.08 6.69
C ASP A 196 2.17 -14.57 6.96
N ALA A 197 2.29 -15.40 5.93
CA ALA A 197 2.04 -16.84 6.01
C ALA A 197 3.18 -17.63 6.70
N SER A 198 4.26 -16.96 7.13
CA SER A 198 5.43 -17.60 7.76
C SER A 198 5.14 -18.33 9.08
N GLY A 199 3.96 -18.11 9.68
CA GLY A 199 3.52 -18.76 10.92
C GLY A 199 2.94 -20.17 10.77
N TYR A 200 2.64 -20.64 9.56
CA TYR A 200 2.10 -21.98 9.34
C TYR A 200 3.23 -22.89 8.85
N SER A 201 3.77 -23.78 9.68
CA SER A 201 4.95 -24.61 9.31
C SER A 201 4.64 -26.08 8.99
N MET A 202 3.37 -26.51 9.10
CA MET A 202 2.95 -27.87 8.80
C MET A 202 1.70 -27.90 7.92
N LEU A 203 1.74 -28.72 6.88
CA LEU A 203 0.55 -29.13 6.13
C LEU A 203 -0.24 -30.13 6.99
N TYR A 204 -1.41 -29.72 7.45
CA TYR A 204 -2.32 -30.62 8.16
C TYR A 204 -3.12 -31.47 7.15
N PRO A 205 -3.35 -32.76 7.44
CA PRO A 205 -4.12 -33.62 6.55
C PRO A 205 -5.57 -33.11 6.43
N VAL A 206 -6.05 -33.02 5.19
CA VAL A 206 -7.45 -32.73 4.87
C VAL A 206 -8.22 -34.04 4.88
N GLN A 207 -9.27 -34.13 5.68
CA GLN A 207 -10.18 -35.28 5.68
C GLN A 207 -11.43 -34.92 4.87
N ILE A 208 -11.75 -35.73 3.87
CA ILE A 208 -12.96 -35.58 3.05
C ILE A 208 -13.80 -36.85 3.17
N GLU A 209 -14.99 -36.73 3.77
CA GLU A 209 -15.99 -37.79 3.81
C GLU A 209 -17.08 -37.48 2.78
N ILE A 210 -17.47 -38.47 1.97
CA ILE A 210 -18.57 -38.34 1.00
C ILE A 210 -19.70 -39.29 1.39
N GLU A 211 -20.90 -38.76 1.53
CA GLU A 211 -22.13 -39.51 1.82
C GLU A 211 -23.16 -39.27 0.70
N ASN A 212 -23.66 -40.36 0.08
CA ASN A 212 -24.62 -40.30 -1.03
C ASN A 212 -26.07 -40.61 -0.61
N ASN A 213 -26.46 -40.28 0.63
CA ASN A 213 -27.68 -40.85 1.24
C ASN A 213 -28.82 -39.86 1.54
N ASN A 214 -28.78 -38.63 1.00
CA ASN A 214 -29.83 -37.62 1.24
C ASN A 214 -30.68 -37.41 -0.02
N GLU A 215 -31.99 -37.14 0.13
CA GLU A 215 -32.91 -36.80 -0.98
C GLU A 215 -32.58 -35.47 -1.71
N THR A 216 -31.50 -34.76 -1.31
CA THR A 216 -31.23 -33.36 -1.67
C THR A 216 -29.93 -33.08 -2.44
N GLY A 217 -28.94 -34.00 -2.40
CA GLY A 217 -27.70 -33.92 -3.19
C GLY A 217 -26.57 -34.82 -2.65
N THR A 218 -25.37 -34.74 -3.24
CA THR A 218 -24.16 -35.43 -2.75
C THR A 218 -23.55 -34.62 -1.60
N LYS A 219 -23.37 -35.24 -0.41
CA LYS A 219 -22.85 -34.54 0.78
C LYS A 219 -21.35 -34.74 0.92
N LEU A 220 -20.63 -33.62 1.08
CA LEU A 220 -19.20 -33.54 1.28
C LEU A 220 -18.94 -32.96 2.67
N LYS A 221 -18.18 -33.66 3.50
CA LYS A 221 -17.72 -33.15 4.78
C LYS A 221 -16.21 -32.96 4.73
N VAL A 222 -15.76 -31.71 4.86
CA VAL A 222 -14.37 -31.29 4.74
C VAL A 222 -13.88 -30.85 6.12
N VAL A 223 -12.87 -31.56 6.63
CA VAL A 223 -12.23 -31.23 7.90
C VAL A 223 -10.76 -30.92 7.66
N SER A 224 -10.33 -29.70 7.99
CA SER A 224 -8.94 -29.24 7.76
C SER A 224 -8.56 -28.09 8.70
N GLN A 225 -7.30 -27.68 8.70
CA GLN A 225 -6.91 -26.38 9.25
C GLN A 225 -7.39 -25.28 8.30
N ASP A 226 -7.88 -24.17 8.84
CA ASP A 226 -8.29 -23.04 8.01
C ASP A 226 -7.07 -22.39 7.33
N THR A 227 -7.21 -21.99 6.07
CA THR A 227 -6.19 -21.21 5.36
C THR A 227 -6.84 -20.02 4.66
N PRO A 228 -6.13 -18.90 4.52
CA PRO A 228 -6.65 -17.72 3.86
C PRO A 228 -7.27 -18.04 2.49
N ALA A 229 -8.49 -17.56 2.25
CA ALA A 229 -9.24 -17.73 1.01
C ALA A 229 -9.53 -19.20 0.58
N PHE A 230 -9.43 -20.19 1.48
CA PHE A 230 -9.69 -21.58 1.13
C PHE A 230 -11.12 -21.80 0.58
N LEU A 231 -12.13 -21.31 1.28
CA LEU A 231 -13.53 -21.48 0.89
C LEU A 231 -13.81 -20.87 -0.50
N TYR A 232 -13.15 -19.76 -0.80
CA TYR A 232 -13.19 -19.13 -2.11
C TYR A 232 -12.59 -20.04 -3.20
N ALA A 233 -11.34 -20.48 -3.03
CA ALA A 233 -10.66 -21.31 -4.01
C ALA A 233 -11.39 -22.64 -4.23
N MET A 234 -11.86 -23.28 -3.16
CA MET A 234 -12.64 -24.52 -3.25
C MET A 234 -13.95 -24.32 -4.04
N SER A 235 -14.73 -23.29 -3.71
CA SER A 235 -16.00 -23.03 -4.40
C SER A 235 -15.81 -22.58 -5.85
N SER A 236 -14.74 -21.85 -6.16
CA SER A 236 -14.34 -21.51 -7.55
C SER A 236 -14.05 -22.76 -8.36
N SER A 237 -13.23 -23.67 -7.81
CA SER A 237 -12.85 -24.92 -8.45
C SER A 237 -14.06 -25.83 -8.73
N LEU A 238 -15.01 -25.94 -7.79
CA LEU A 238 -16.26 -26.67 -7.99
C LEU A 238 -17.11 -26.04 -9.12
N ALA A 239 -17.21 -24.71 -9.15
CA ALA A 239 -17.95 -24.01 -10.19
C ALA A 239 -17.34 -24.20 -11.59
N LEU A 240 -16.01 -24.31 -11.72
CA LEU A 240 -15.34 -24.61 -12.99
C LEU A 240 -15.68 -26.00 -13.54
N GLN A 241 -15.95 -26.97 -12.65
CA GLN A 241 -16.38 -28.32 -13.04
C GLN A 241 -17.88 -28.41 -13.34
N GLY A 242 -18.61 -27.29 -13.26
CA GLY A 242 -20.06 -27.25 -13.47
C GLY A 242 -20.86 -27.88 -12.32
N ILE A 243 -20.29 -27.90 -11.11
CA ILE A 243 -20.93 -28.45 -9.91
C ILE A 243 -21.68 -27.33 -9.19
N SER A 244 -22.97 -27.52 -8.94
CA SER A 244 -23.79 -26.55 -8.19
C SER A 244 -23.73 -26.84 -6.69
N ILE A 245 -23.70 -25.78 -5.89
CA ILE A 245 -23.74 -25.85 -4.43
C ILE A 245 -25.17 -25.55 -3.98
N GLU A 246 -25.80 -26.49 -3.29
CA GLU A 246 -27.21 -26.37 -2.87
C GLU A 246 -27.35 -25.89 -1.43
N TYR A 247 -26.45 -26.35 -0.57
CA TYR A 247 -26.41 -26.01 0.85
C TYR A 247 -24.97 -26.07 1.35
N VAL A 248 -24.60 -25.12 2.19
CA VAL A 248 -23.31 -25.12 2.89
C VAL A 248 -23.53 -24.80 4.35
N ARG A 249 -22.87 -25.56 5.21
CA ARG A 249 -22.68 -25.25 6.62
C ARG A 249 -21.20 -25.09 6.90
N ILE A 250 -20.80 -23.91 7.33
CA ILE A 250 -19.42 -23.55 7.64
C ILE A 250 -19.25 -23.53 9.16
N ARG A 251 -18.17 -24.13 9.66
CA ARG A 251 -17.85 -24.10 11.09
C ARG A 251 -16.36 -24.10 11.32
N THR A 252 -15.85 -23.05 11.95
CA THR A 252 -14.43 -22.88 12.30
C THR A 252 -14.26 -22.87 13.81
N ILE A 253 -13.55 -23.85 14.37
CA ILE A 253 -13.29 -23.99 15.81
C ILE A 253 -11.78 -23.97 16.03
N LEU A 254 -11.27 -22.96 16.75
CA LEU A 254 -9.84 -22.82 17.05
C LEU A 254 -8.92 -22.91 15.80
N GLY A 255 -9.37 -22.36 14.67
CA GLY A 255 -8.63 -22.40 13.39
C GLY A 255 -8.74 -23.71 12.62
N ARG A 256 -9.63 -24.63 13.02
CA ARG A 256 -9.97 -25.85 12.29
C ARG A 256 -11.36 -25.73 11.67
N ILE A 257 -11.47 -25.97 10.37
CA ILE A 257 -12.75 -25.99 9.64
C ILE A 257 -13.39 -27.38 9.69
N GLU A 258 -14.71 -27.41 9.79
CA GLU A 258 -15.59 -28.58 9.73
C GLU A 258 -16.79 -28.25 8.83
N ASP A 259 -16.54 -28.14 7.53
CA ASP A 259 -17.54 -27.67 6.57
C ASP A 259 -18.34 -28.84 5.99
N ILE A 260 -19.65 -28.65 5.84
CA ILE A 260 -20.56 -29.58 5.17
C ILE A 260 -21.12 -28.90 3.93
N ILE A 261 -20.92 -29.50 2.77
CA ILE A 261 -21.31 -28.96 1.47
C ILE A 261 -22.19 -30.00 0.77
N ILE A 262 -23.37 -29.60 0.31
CA ILE A 262 -24.23 -30.43 -0.53
C ILE A 262 -24.13 -29.93 -1.97
N VAL A 263 -23.73 -30.81 -2.88
CA VAL A 263 -23.45 -30.49 -4.28
C VAL A 263 -24.23 -31.37 -5.25
N ASN A 264 -24.52 -30.82 -6.44
CA ASN A 264 -25.15 -31.52 -7.56
C ASN A 264 -24.36 -31.36 -8.87
N ASP A 265 -24.61 -32.25 -9.83
CA ASP A 265 -24.06 -32.13 -11.18
C ASP A 265 -24.66 -30.93 -11.96
N LYS A 266 -24.12 -30.65 -13.15
CA LYS A 266 -24.60 -29.58 -14.05
C LYS A 266 -26.08 -29.68 -14.44
N ASN A 267 -26.71 -30.84 -14.25
CA ASN A 267 -28.11 -31.10 -14.57
C ASN A 267 -29.01 -31.08 -13.31
N GLY A 268 -28.44 -30.84 -12.12
CA GLY A 268 -29.14 -30.83 -10.84
C GLY A 268 -29.37 -32.23 -10.23
N ASN A 269 -28.62 -33.24 -10.64
CA ASN A 269 -28.70 -34.61 -10.12
C ASN A 269 -27.56 -34.93 -9.13
N HIS A 270 -27.73 -36.03 -8.38
CA HIS A 270 -26.70 -36.60 -7.52
C HIS A 270 -25.47 -37.05 -8.31
N ILE A 271 -24.28 -36.89 -7.71
CA ILE A 271 -23.03 -37.41 -8.25
C ILE A 271 -22.82 -38.82 -7.70
N GLU A 272 -23.22 -39.83 -8.48
CA GLU A 272 -23.15 -41.24 -8.06
C GLU A 272 -21.96 -41.99 -8.65
N ASP A 273 -21.38 -41.51 -9.75
CA ASP A 273 -20.23 -42.14 -10.40
C ASP A 273 -18.99 -42.13 -9.47
N PRO A 274 -18.46 -43.30 -9.08
CA PRO A 274 -17.28 -43.38 -8.21
C PRO A 274 -16.08 -42.61 -8.75
N LYS A 275 -15.89 -42.57 -10.08
CA LYS A 275 -14.78 -41.81 -10.69
C LYS A 275 -14.98 -40.31 -10.55
N ALA A 276 -16.22 -39.83 -10.69
CA ALA A 276 -16.57 -38.43 -10.49
C ALA A 276 -16.42 -38.00 -9.02
N LEU A 277 -16.73 -38.88 -8.07
CA LEU A 277 -16.54 -38.64 -6.64
C LEU A 277 -15.06 -38.56 -6.25
N ASP A 278 -14.21 -39.45 -6.78
CA ASP A 278 -12.77 -39.40 -6.56
C ASP A 278 -12.13 -38.16 -7.21
N LYS A 279 -12.60 -37.75 -8.40
CA LYS A 279 -12.24 -36.48 -9.05
C LYS A 279 -12.54 -35.27 -8.16
N LEU A 280 -13.71 -35.25 -7.55
CA LEU A 280 -14.12 -34.17 -6.67
C LEU A 280 -13.31 -34.14 -5.36
N LYS A 281 -13.04 -35.30 -4.73
CA LYS A 281 -12.13 -35.37 -3.57
C LYS A 281 -10.75 -34.81 -3.91
N LEU A 282 -10.17 -35.26 -5.03
CA LEU A 282 -8.84 -34.83 -5.46
C LEU A 282 -8.79 -33.31 -5.66
N THR A 283 -9.80 -32.75 -6.32
CA THR A 283 -9.89 -31.31 -6.59
C THR A 283 -9.84 -30.50 -5.30
N VAL A 284 -10.62 -30.88 -4.28
CA VAL A 284 -10.66 -30.19 -3.00
C VAL A 284 -9.32 -30.31 -2.25
N LEU A 285 -8.70 -31.51 -2.26
CA LEU A 285 -7.39 -31.74 -1.64
C LEU A 285 -6.29 -30.88 -2.27
N MET A 286 -6.22 -30.87 -3.60
CA MET A 286 -5.20 -30.18 -4.37
C MET A 286 -5.33 -28.66 -4.23
N THR A 287 -6.55 -28.12 -4.34
CA THR A 287 -6.80 -26.68 -4.13
C THR A 287 -6.42 -26.24 -2.71
N LYS A 288 -6.70 -27.09 -1.70
CA LYS A 288 -6.29 -26.79 -0.32
C LYS A 288 -4.77 -26.75 -0.17
N GLN A 289 -4.06 -27.74 -0.71
CA GLN A 289 -2.60 -27.80 -0.60
C GLN A 289 -1.92 -26.67 -1.39
N PHE A 290 -2.42 -26.34 -2.58
CA PHE A 290 -1.85 -25.30 -3.42
C PHE A 290 -2.05 -23.89 -2.85
N THR A 291 -3.23 -23.60 -2.28
CA THR A 291 -3.53 -22.28 -1.67
C THR A 291 -2.56 -21.88 -0.55
N TYR A 292 -1.94 -22.86 0.11
CA TYR A 292 -0.92 -22.64 1.13
C TYR A 292 0.38 -22.03 0.56
N PHE A 293 0.73 -22.28 -0.71
CA PHE A 293 1.98 -21.81 -1.33
C PHE A 293 1.80 -20.56 -2.21
N LEU A 294 0.59 -20.00 -2.27
CA LEU A 294 0.29 -18.84 -3.14
C LEU A 294 1.07 -17.58 -2.75
N ASP A 295 1.46 -17.42 -1.48
CA ASP A 295 2.27 -16.28 -1.04
C ASP A 295 3.68 -16.29 -1.65
N LYS A 296 4.18 -17.47 -2.06
CA LYS A 296 5.49 -17.65 -2.71
C LYS A 296 5.46 -17.37 -4.21
N ALA A 297 4.27 -17.31 -4.82
CA ALA A 297 4.15 -17.04 -6.25
C ALA A 297 4.39 -15.54 -6.55
N PRO A 298 5.16 -15.19 -7.60
CA PRO A 298 5.32 -13.80 -8.04
C PRO A 298 3.97 -13.15 -8.41
N ASP A 299 3.13 -13.92 -9.08
CA ASP A 299 1.73 -13.63 -9.35
C ASP A 299 0.85 -14.78 -8.79
N PRO A 300 0.28 -14.61 -7.58
CA PRO A 300 -0.59 -15.61 -6.97
C PRO A 300 -1.88 -15.86 -7.76
N TYR A 301 -2.39 -14.85 -8.47
CA TYR A 301 -3.61 -14.99 -9.25
C TYR A 301 -3.37 -15.92 -10.44
N SER A 302 -2.34 -15.62 -11.24
CA SER A 302 -1.98 -16.46 -12.38
C SER A 302 -1.63 -17.87 -11.93
N ALA A 303 -0.94 -18.02 -10.79
CA ALA A 303 -0.64 -19.32 -10.22
C ALA A 303 -1.91 -20.14 -9.91
N LEU A 304 -2.87 -19.54 -9.20
CA LEU A 304 -4.13 -20.21 -8.83
C LEU A 304 -4.97 -20.57 -10.05
N SER A 305 -5.19 -19.61 -10.97
CA SER A 305 -6.02 -19.83 -12.15
C SER A 305 -5.45 -20.91 -13.06
N ARG A 306 -4.12 -20.92 -13.27
CA ARG A 306 -3.45 -21.93 -14.07
C ARG A 306 -3.48 -23.30 -13.40
N PHE A 307 -3.30 -23.34 -12.09
CA PHE A 307 -3.40 -24.58 -11.33
C PHE A 307 -4.80 -25.19 -11.43
N GLU A 308 -5.86 -24.38 -11.25
CA GLU A 308 -7.24 -24.84 -11.44
C GLU A 308 -7.47 -25.40 -12.85
N GLN A 309 -6.88 -24.78 -13.89
CA GLN A 309 -6.96 -25.28 -15.26
C GLN A 309 -6.20 -26.61 -15.43
N ILE A 310 -4.98 -26.74 -14.88
CA ILE A 310 -4.25 -28.02 -14.90
C ILE A 310 -5.09 -29.09 -14.23
N VAL A 311 -5.66 -28.83 -13.05
CA VAL A 311 -6.47 -29.80 -12.31
C VAL A 311 -7.73 -30.19 -13.10
N ALA A 312 -8.37 -29.24 -13.80
CA ALA A 312 -9.51 -29.56 -14.66
C ALA A 312 -9.12 -30.53 -15.79
N ASP A 313 -7.98 -30.28 -16.45
CA ASP A 313 -7.54 -31.00 -17.65
C ASP A 313 -6.83 -32.33 -17.33
N THR A 314 -5.97 -32.39 -16.31
CA THR A 314 -5.21 -33.61 -15.93
C THR A 314 -6.11 -34.71 -15.39
N VAL A 315 -7.26 -34.38 -14.81
CA VAL A 315 -8.19 -35.40 -14.30
C VAL A 315 -8.92 -36.13 -15.45
N GLU A 316 -8.84 -35.62 -16.69
CA GLU A 316 -9.35 -36.32 -17.88
C GLU A 316 -8.32 -37.25 -18.53
N LEU A 317 -7.06 -37.24 -18.06
CA LEU A 317 -5.97 -38.05 -18.63
C LEU A 317 -5.95 -39.50 -18.09
N PRO A 318 -5.49 -40.49 -18.89
CA PRO A 318 -5.46 -41.91 -18.50
C PRO A 318 -4.58 -42.26 -17.28
N ASP A 319 -3.56 -41.45 -16.99
CA ASP A 319 -2.52 -41.68 -15.95
C ASP A 319 -2.71 -40.80 -14.68
N SER A 320 -3.96 -40.54 -14.30
CA SER A 320 -4.31 -39.65 -13.17
C SER A 320 -3.69 -40.03 -11.81
N GLY A 321 -3.39 -41.32 -11.59
CA GLY A 321 -2.77 -41.81 -10.35
C GLY A 321 -1.31 -41.38 -10.14
N ASN A 322 -0.55 -41.12 -11.21
CA ASN A 322 0.84 -40.69 -11.10
C ASN A 322 0.95 -39.21 -10.72
N TRP A 323 0.10 -38.37 -11.34
CA TRP A 323 -0.07 -36.97 -10.96
C TRP A 323 -0.48 -36.81 -9.49
N LEU A 324 -1.34 -37.70 -8.99
CA LEU A 324 -1.79 -37.71 -7.60
C LEU A 324 -0.62 -37.81 -6.61
N ASN A 325 0.27 -38.79 -6.82
CA ASN A 325 1.40 -39.04 -5.93
C ASN A 325 2.42 -37.90 -5.97
N MET A 326 2.61 -37.30 -7.15
CA MET A 326 3.55 -36.19 -7.34
C MET A 326 3.04 -34.85 -6.79
N LEU A 327 1.76 -34.53 -7.00
CA LEU A 327 1.17 -33.28 -6.52
C LEU A 327 0.88 -33.31 -5.01
N SER A 328 0.90 -34.49 -4.39
CA SER A 328 0.81 -34.65 -2.93
C SER A 328 2.12 -34.27 -2.20
N ASP A 329 3.22 -34.02 -2.92
CA ASP A 329 4.48 -33.58 -2.34
C ASP A 329 4.50 -32.06 -2.09
N PRO A 330 4.69 -31.59 -0.84
CA PRO A 330 4.73 -30.17 -0.48
C PRO A 330 5.78 -29.36 -1.25
N HIS A 331 6.95 -29.96 -1.48
CA HIS A 331 8.05 -29.27 -2.15
C HIS A 331 7.76 -29.05 -3.64
N SER A 332 7.11 -30.02 -4.27
CA SER A 332 6.59 -29.92 -5.64
C SER A 332 5.51 -28.85 -5.77
N MET A 333 4.65 -28.67 -4.76
CA MET A 333 3.63 -27.60 -4.74
C MET A 333 4.23 -26.20 -4.66
N ASP A 334 5.23 -25.96 -3.80
CA ASP A 334 5.96 -24.68 -3.73
C ASP A 334 6.57 -24.31 -5.09
N LYS A 335 7.27 -25.26 -5.72
CA LYS A 335 7.88 -25.06 -7.04
C LYS A 335 6.82 -24.80 -8.12
N LEU A 336 5.72 -25.53 -8.08
CA LEU A 336 4.62 -25.35 -9.04
C LEU A 336 3.98 -23.96 -8.90
N ALA A 337 3.75 -23.49 -7.66
CA ALA A 337 3.21 -22.15 -7.42
C ALA A 337 4.13 -21.05 -8.00
N LYS A 338 5.45 -21.18 -7.79
CA LYS A 338 6.46 -20.27 -8.37
C LYS A 338 6.41 -20.28 -9.89
N VAL A 339 6.42 -21.46 -10.53
CA VAL A 339 6.43 -21.59 -12.00
C VAL A 339 5.14 -21.08 -12.64
N LEU A 340 3.98 -21.46 -12.08
CA LEU A 340 2.68 -21.03 -12.62
C LEU A 340 2.46 -19.53 -12.44
N GLY A 341 2.98 -18.93 -11.36
CA GLY A 341 3.01 -17.47 -11.18
C GLY A 341 4.16 -16.76 -11.91
N ALA A 342 5.09 -17.50 -12.53
CA ALA A 342 6.30 -16.92 -13.09
C ALA A 342 6.17 -16.47 -14.54
N SER A 343 5.39 -17.07 -15.43
CA SER A 343 5.37 -16.53 -16.79
C SER A 343 4.19 -16.99 -17.61
N ASP A 344 3.52 -16.02 -18.20
CA ASP A 344 2.53 -16.23 -19.26
C ASP A 344 3.15 -16.96 -20.45
N PHE A 345 4.41 -16.66 -20.76
CA PHE A 345 5.15 -17.32 -21.84
C PHE A 345 5.36 -18.80 -21.55
N LEU A 346 5.87 -19.16 -20.36
CA LEU A 346 6.05 -20.56 -19.98
C LEU A 346 4.72 -21.30 -19.95
N TRP A 347 3.67 -20.63 -19.47
CA TRP A 347 2.32 -21.18 -19.45
C TRP A 347 1.80 -21.48 -20.86
N GLU A 348 1.71 -20.48 -21.73
CA GLU A 348 1.06 -20.60 -23.03
C GLU A 348 1.82 -21.50 -24.02
N ASP A 349 3.17 -21.44 -24.02
CA ASP A 349 3.98 -22.08 -25.07
C ASP A 349 4.58 -23.43 -24.68
N PHE A 350 4.63 -23.76 -23.38
CA PHE A 350 5.25 -24.99 -22.88
C PHE A 350 4.34 -25.81 -21.97
N ILE A 351 3.64 -25.18 -21.02
CA ILE A 351 2.89 -25.93 -20.00
C ILE A 351 1.48 -26.29 -20.49
N ARG A 352 0.70 -25.30 -20.97
CA ARG A 352 -0.72 -25.49 -21.32
C ARG A 352 -0.93 -26.51 -22.43
N LEU A 353 -0.01 -26.60 -23.38
CA LEU A 353 -0.12 -27.51 -24.53
C LEU A 353 0.46 -28.90 -24.24
N GLN A 354 1.35 -29.03 -23.25
CA GLN A 354 2.09 -30.24 -22.93
C GLN A 354 2.36 -30.31 -21.42
N TYR A 355 1.36 -30.75 -20.65
CA TYR A 355 1.47 -30.80 -19.19
C TYR A 355 2.61 -31.72 -18.71
N GLU A 356 3.03 -32.70 -19.52
CA GLU A 356 4.19 -33.56 -19.26
C GLU A 356 5.51 -32.79 -19.12
N ALA A 357 5.58 -31.56 -19.65
CA ALA A 357 6.74 -30.67 -19.46
C ALA A 357 7.00 -30.33 -17.97
N LEU A 358 6.00 -30.50 -17.09
CA LEU A 358 6.13 -30.29 -15.64
C LEU A 358 6.75 -31.49 -14.90
N MET A 359 6.88 -32.66 -15.55
CA MET A 359 7.42 -33.88 -14.93
C MET A 359 8.80 -33.73 -14.29
N PRO A 360 9.76 -32.93 -14.82
CA PRO A 360 11.03 -32.68 -14.15
C PRO A 360 10.88 -31.97 -12.79
N ILE A 361 9.86 -31.11 -12.63
CA ILE A 361 9.62 -30.34 -11.41
C ILE A 361 8.95 -31.20 -10.34
N LEU A 362 8.10 -32.12 -10.77
CA LEU A 362 7.24 -32.98 -9.94
C LEU A 362 7.93 -34.23 -9.37
N LYS A 363 9.23 -34.41 -9.64
CA LYS A 363 10.00 -35.54 -9.10
C LYS A 363 10.56 -35.22 -7.69
N PRO A 364 10.27 -36.04 -6.67
CA PRO A 364 10.58 -35.75 -5.27
C PRO A 364 12.08 -35.72 -4.88
N HIS A 365 13.02 -35.94 -5.81
CA HIS A 365 14.47 -36.03 -5.55
C HIS A 365 15.32 -35.05 -6.36
N VAL A 366 14.70 -34.03 -6.96
CA VAL A 366 15.41 -33.02 -7.77
C VAL A 366 16.02 -31.92 -6.88
N SER A 367 15.80 -31.94 -5.56
CA SER A 367 16.21 -30.85 -4.65
C SER A 367 17.71 -30.60 -4.55
N GLU A 368 18.58 -31.50 -5.02
CA GLU A 368 20.05 -31.34 -4.95
C GLU A 368 20.76 -31.26 -6.32
N LYS A 369 20.04 -31.43 -7.44
CA LYS A 369 20.62 -31.37 -8.79
C LYS A 369 19.88 -30.37 -9.65
N SER A 370 20.64 -29.48 -10.31
CA SER A 370 20.13 -28.56 -11.33
C SER A 370 19.24 -29.29 -12.33
N ILE A 371 18.08 -28.68 -12.65
CA ILE A 371 17.09 -29.24 -13.59
C ILE A 371 17.69 -29.27 -15.00
N ALA A 372 18.43 -28.22 -15.35
CA ALA A 372 19.25 -28.18 -16.54
C ALA A 372 20.57 -28.92 -16.29
N GLY A 373 21.04 -29.70 -17.28
CA GLY A 373 22.39 -30.25 -17.25
C GLY A 373 23.46 -29.14 -17.33
N PRO A 374 24.74 -29.44 -17.01
CA PRO A 374 25.83 -28.48 -17.14
C PRO A 374 25.91 -27.90 -18.56
N ALA A 375 26.07 -26.58 -18.65
CA ALA A 375 26.11 -25.86 -19.93
C ALA A 375 27.21 -26.39 -20.87
N GLU A 376 28.36 -26.76 -20.31
CA GLU A 376 29.53 -27.29 -21.01
C GLU A 376 29.22 -28.57 -21.82
N ASN A 377 28.25 -29.37 -21.37
CA ASN A 377 27.89 -30.65 -21.99
C ASN A 377 26.82 -30.50 -23.09
N ILE A 378 26.28 -29.30 -23.32
CA ILE A 378 25.25 -29.06 -24.33
C ILE A 378 25.70 -29.47 -25.75
N PRO A 379 26.92 -29.11 -26.22
CA PRO A 379 27.39 -29.50 -27.55
C PRO A 379 27.42 -31.02 -27.75
N ASP A 380 27.95 -31.77 -26.77
CA ASP A 380 28.07 -33.23 -26.85
C ASP A 380 26.69 -33.91 -26.90
N ARG A 381 25.74 -33.44 -26.07
CA ARG A 381 24.36 -33.95 -26.04
C ARG A 381 23.62 -33.66 -27.35
N LEU A 382 23.88 -32.50 -27.96
CA LEU A 382 23.31 -32.17 -29.27
C LEU A 382 23.90 -33.06 -30.37
N ALA A 383 25.22 -33.24 -30.37
CA ALA A 383 25.91 -34.09 -31.35
C ALA A 383 25.42 -35.56 -31.29
N GLU A 384 25.26 -36.12 -30.08
CA GLU A 384 24.74 -37.48 -29.88
C GLU A 384 23.28 -37.64 -30.34
N LEU A 385 22.47 -36.57 -30.22
CA LEU A 385 21.10 -36.59 -30.73
C LEU A 385 21.09 -36.51 -32.27
N LEU A 386 21.90 -35.63 -32.85
CA LEU A 386 21.97 -35.43 -34.29
C LEU A 386 22.57 -36.64 -35.04
N SER A 387 23.45 -37.41 -34.39
CA SER A 387 23.97 -38.65 -34.98
C SER A 387 22.91 -39.74 -35.17
N LYS A 388 21.74 -39.61 -34.52
CA LYS A 388 20.60 -40.54 -34.65
C LYS A 388 19.69 -40.17 -35.83
N ALA A 389 19.84 -38.98 -36.41
CA ALA A 389 19.06 -38.52 -37.55
C ALA A 389 19.69 -38.95 -38.87
N SER A 390 18.87 -39.45 -39.80
CA SER A 390 19.33 -40.02 -41.08
C SER A 390 19.14 -39.06 -42.26
N SER A 391 18.29 -38.04 -42.11
CA SER A 391 17.96 -37.07 -43.17
C SER A 391 18.12 -35.61 -42.73
N TYR A 392 18.21 -34.69 -43.70
CA TYR A 392 18.30 -33.24 -43.46
C TYR A 392 17.11 -32.70 -42.65
N GLU A 393 15.88 -33.14 -42.97
CA GLU A 393 14.66 -32.72 -42.26
C GLU A 393 14.56 -33.32 -40.84
N GLU A 394 15.02 -34.55 -40.64
CA GLU A 394 15.12 -35.14 -39.29
C GLU A 394 16.13 -34.38 -38.43
N LYS A 395 17.31 -34.05 -38.97
CA LYS A 395 18.31 -33.23 -38.29
C LYS A 395 17.73 -31.86 -37.90
N LYS A 396 16.96 -31.23 -38.79
CA LYS A 396 16.28 -29.95 -38.52
C LYS A 396 15.28 -30.06 -37.39
N THR A 397 14.47 -31.11 -37.39
CA THR A 397 13.45 -31.35 -36.36
C THR A 397 14.12 -31.60 -35.01
N PHE A 398 15.08 -32.53 -34.94
CA PHE A 398 15.77 -32.88 -33.71
C PHE A 398 16.54 -31.70 -33.10
N LEU A 399 17.19 -30.88 -33.94
CA LEU A 399 17.90 -29.67 -33.49
C LEU A 399 16.94 -28.66 -32.85
N ASN A 400 15.78 -28.41 -33.45
CA ASN A 400 14.82 -27.44 -32.93
C ASN A 400 14.08 -27.96 -31.68
N ASP A 401 13.78 -29.25 -31.62
CA ASP A 401 13.21 -29.88 -30.43
C ASP A 401 14.18 -29.84 -29.25
N PHE A 402 15.46 -30.16 -29.50
CA PHE A 402 16.51 -30.04 -28.50
C PHE A 402 16.64 -28.60 -27.99
N LYS A 403 16.76 -27.63 -28.90
CA LYS A 403 16.82 -26.20 -28.55
C LYS A 403 15.66 -25.77 -27.66
N ASN A 404 14.43 -26.10 -28.05
CA ASN A 404 13.23 -25.71 -27.31
C ASN A 404 13.21 -26.35 -25.92
N ARG A 405 13.57 -27.63 -25.81
CA ARG A 405 13.64 -28.35 -24.53
C ARG A 405 14.72 -27.79 -23.62
N GLU A 406 15.95 -27.63 -24.10
CA GLU A 406 17.05 -27.13 -23.26
C GLU A 406 16.83 -25.68 -22.83
N SER A 407 16.30 -24.82 -23.71
CA SER A 407 15.92 -23.44 -23.33
C SER A 407 14.91 -23.44 -22.18
N PHE A 408 13.89 -24.30 -22.24
CA PHE A 408 12.89 -24.43 -21.18
C PHE A 408 13.50 -24.92 -19.86
N LEU A 409 14.41 -25.90 -19.89
CA LEU A 409 15.07 -26.41 -18.68
C LEU A 409 15.98 -25.36 -18.04
N ILE A 410 16.70 -24.59 -18.85
CA ILE A 410 17.53 -23.47 -18.39
C ILE A 410 16.65 -22.40 -17.73
N ASP A 411 15.54 -22.05 -18.36
CA ASP A 411 14.58 -21.07 -17.86
C ASP A 411 13.97 -21.51 -16.51
N LEU A 412 13.55 -22.77 -16.41
CA LEU A 412 13.05 -23.36 -15.17
C LEU A 412 14.08 -23.34 -14.04
N ASN A 413 15.34 -23.66 -14.36
CA ASN A 413 16.41 -23.68 -13.37
C ASN A 413 16.59 -22.29 -12.76
N HIS A 414 16.62 -21.23 -13.56
CA HIS A 414 16.74 -19.85 -13.06
C HIS A 414 15.52 -19.37 -12.25
N ILE A 415 14.32 -19.91 -12.50
CA ILE A 415 13.11 -19.56 -11.73
C ILE A 415 13.07 -20.25 -10.37
N LEU A 416 13.50 -21.51 -10.33
CA LEU A 416 13.33 -22.39 -9.17
C LEU A 416 14.53 -22.38 -8.22
N ASP A 417 15.71 -22.02 -8.72
CA ASP A 417 16.95 -21.94 -7.92
C ASP A 417 17.15 -20.51 -7.37
N PRO A 418 17.02 -20.30 -6.05
CA PRO A 418 17.22 -18.99 -5.43
C PRO A 418 18.66 -18.45 -5.56
N GLU A 419 19.64 -19.34 -5.76
CA GLU A 419 21.06 -18.98 -5.89
C GLU A 419 21.46 -18.72 -7.36
N SER A 420 20.58 -19.06 -8.31
CA SER A 420 20.83 -18.83 -9.73
C SER A 420 20.74 -17.34 -10.07
N ASN A 421 21.88 -16.74 -10.39
CA ASN A 421 21.96 -15.36 -10.85
C ASN A 421 21.81 -15.24 -12.39
N PHE A 422 21.67 -14.00 -12.88
CA PHE A 422 21.61 -13.68 -14.31
C PHE A 422 22.77 -14.29 -15.10
N ARG A 423 23.97 -14.33 -14.52
CA ARG A 423 25.18 -14.77 -15.23
C ARG A 423 25.10 -16.24 -15.59
N THR A 424 24.69 -17.09 -14.65
CA THR A 424 24.51 -18.54 -14.88
C THR A 424 23.47 -18.81 -15.98
N LEU A 425 22.34 -18.08 -15.95
CA LEU A 425 21.33 -18.12 -17.02
C LEU A 425 21.94 -17.74 -18.36
N SER A 426 22.69 -16.63 -18.39
CA SER A 426 23.23 -16.06 -19.61
C SER A 426 24.30 -16.92 -20.26
N GLU A 427 25.18 -17.52 -19.45
CA GLU A 427 26.20 -18.46 -19.91
C GLU A 427 25.55 -19.71 -20.51
N SER A 428 24.54 -20.26 -19.84
CA SER A 428 23.82 -21.46 -20.32
C SER A 428 23.09 -21.21 -21.65
N LEU A 429 22.36 -20.09 -21.76
CA LEU A 429 21.67 -19.71 -22.99
C LEU A 429 22.65 -19.40 -24.13
N SER A 430 23.78 -18.74 -23.83
CA SER A 430 24.81 -18.43 -24.83
C SER A 430 25.46 -19.71 -25.34
N CYS A 431 25.78 -20.66 -24.45
CA CYS A 431 26.33 -21.95 -24.83
C CYS A 431 25.36 -22.77 -25.70
N LEU A 432 24.06 -22.76 -25.35
CA LEU A 432 23.02 -23.38 -26.19
C LEU A 432 22.95 -22.73 -27.57
N ALA A 433 22.94 -21.39 -27.63
CA ALA A 433 22.91 -20.66 -28.89
C ALA A 433 24.14 -20.96 -29.76
N GLU A 434 25.34 -21.01 -29.17
CA GLU A 434 26.56 -21.37 -29.89
C GLU A 434 26.49 -22.78 -30.47
N ALA A 435 26.09 -23.77 -29.67
CA ALA A 435 25.97 -25.16 -30.11
C ALA A 435 24.98 -25.30 -31.28
N ILE A 436 23.82 -24.63 -31.18
CA ILE A 436 22.77 -24.65 -32.21
C ILE A 436 23.21 -23.96 -33.50
N VAL A 437 23.92 -22.83 -33.41
CA VAL A 437 24.40 -22.09 -34.57
C VAL A 437 25.54 -22.83 -35.27
N ARG A 438 26.49 -23.42 -34.51
CA ARG A 438 27.56 -24.26 -35.06
C ARG A 438 26.98 -25.45 -35.81
N ALA A 439 26.18 -26.27 -35.12
CA ALA A 439 25.63 -27.49 -35.70
C ALA A 439 24.76 -27.22 -36.93
N SER A 440 23.93 -26.17 -36.92
CA SER A 440 23.12 -25.82 -38.08
C SER A 440 23.96 -25.31 -39.26
N SER A 441 25.02 -24.55 -38.99
CA SER A 441 25.94 -24.08 -40.03
C SER A 441 26.72 -25.23 -40.67
N ASP A 442 27.21 -26.18 -39.87
CA ASP A 442 27.94 -27.35 -40.36
C ASP A 442 27.03 -28.22 -41.25
N ILE A 443 25.81 -28.50 -40.81
CA ILE A 443 24.82 -29.30 -41.56
C ILE A 443 24.46 -28.62 -42.90
N VAL A 444 24.20 -27.30 -42.87
CA VAL A 444 23.83 -26.55 -44.08
C VAL A 444 25.03 -26.45 -45.03
N TYR A 445 26.24 -26.26 -44.52
CA TYR A 445 27.44 -26.24 -45.35
C TYR A 445 27.69 -27.59 -46.03
N GLU A 446 27.55 -28.71 -45.31
CA GLU A 446 27.65 -30.05 -45.90
C GLU A 446 26.61 -30.29 -47.00
N ASP A 447 25.34 -29.92 -46.79
CA ASP A 447 24.28 -30.05 -47.79
C ASP A 447 24.56 -29.18 -49.03
N MET A 448 24.97 -27.93 -48.82
CA MET A 448 25.27 -27.01 -49.92
C MET A 448 26.51 -27.41 -50.71
N THR A 449 27.56 -27.91 -50.05
CA THR A 449 28.76 -28.40 -50.74
C THR A 449 28.46 -29.69 -51.53
N ALA A 450 27.58 -30.56 -51.04
CA ALA A 450 27.10 -31.71 -51.81
C ALA A 450 26.36 -31.29 -53.10
N LYS A 451 25.68 -30.14 -53.09
CA LYS A 451 24.90 -29.62 -54.23
C LYS A 451 25.72 -28.78 -55.22
N TYR A 452 26.54 -27.87 -54.72
CA TYR A 452 27.23 -26.85 -55.52
C TYR A 452 28.75 -27.05 -55.62
N GLY A 453 29.30 -28.03 -54.89
CA GLY A 453 30.74 -28.20 -54.70
C GLY A 453 31.32 -27.29 -53.62
N LYS A 454 32.61 -27.47 -53.34
CA LYS A 454 33.36 -26.67 -52.37
C LYS A 454 33.62 -25.26 -52.91
N PRO A 455 33.45 -24.20 -52.09
CA PRO A 455 33.82 -22.85 -52.49
C PRO A 455 35.34 -22.74 -52.58
N LEU A 456 35.86 -22.33 -53.73
CA LEU A 456 37.29 -22.10 -53.94
C LEU A 456 37.56 -20.60 -54.15
N SER A 457 38.73 -20.16 -53.71
CA SER A 457 39.32 -18.87 -54.08
C SER A 457 39.67 -18.82 -55.57
N VAL A 458 39.98 -17.64 -56.09
CA VAL A 458 40.49 -17.47 -57.47
C VAL A 458 41.75 -18.30 -57.72
N ALA A 459 42.54 -18.59 -56.69
CA ALA A 459 43.75 -19.41 -56.76
C ALA A 459 43.49 -20.93 -56.63
N GLY A 460 42.23 -21.37 -56.51
CA GLY A 460 41.86 -22.79 -56.39
C GLY A 460 42.05 -23.38 -54.99
N MET A 461 42.33 -22.57 -53.97
CA MET A 461 42.34 -23.00 -52.56
C MET A 461 40.93 -22.92 -51.97
N GLU A 462 40.55 -23.83 -51.06
CA GLU A 462 39.24 -23.81 -50.40
C GLU A 462 39.03 -22.51 -49.59
N ALA A 463 37.92 -21.82 -49.85
CA ALA A 463 37.54 -20.61 -49.15
C ALA A 463 36.82 -20.98 -47.84
N SER A 464 37.47 -20.72 -46.72
CA SER A 464 36.93 -20.92 -45.37
C SER A 464 35.90 -19.83 -44.96
N TYR A 465 35.09 -20.11 -43.94
CA TYR A 465 34.18 -19.15 -43.33
C TYR A 465 34.24 -19.23 -41.80
N ALA A 466 33.95 -18.11 -41.14
CA ALA A 466 33.86 -18.01 -39.69
C ALA A 466 32.56 -17.29 -39.29
N ILE A 467 32.02 -17.68 -38.14
CA ILE A 467 30.77 -17.18 -37.57
C ILE A 467 31.09 -16.33 -36.36
N PHE A 468 30.50 -15.14 -36.29
CA PHE A 468 30.73 -14.20 -35.20
C PHE A 468 29.42 -13.87 -34.49
N GLY A 469 29.44 -13.92 -33.17
CA GLY A 469 28.40 -13.34 -32.33
C GLY A 469 28.65 -11.86 -32.13
N LEU A 470 27.61 -11.04 -32.22
CA LEU A 470 27.62 -9.61 -31.85
C LEU A 470 26.63 -9.36 -30.71
N GLY A 471 26.52 -8.10 -30.27
CA GLY A 471 25.48 -7.69 -29.32
C GLY A 471 25.51 -8.50 -28.03
N LYS A 472 24.36 -9.09 -27.67
CA LYS A 472 24.23 -9.92 -26.47
C LYS A 472 24.87 -11.29 -26.66
N MET A 473 24.79 -11.85 -27.87
CA MET A 473 25.40 -13.13 -28.19
C MET A 473 26.93 -13.07 -28.02
N GLY A 474 27.58 -12.09 -28.66
CA GLY A 474 29.03 -11.91 -28.56
C GLY A 474 29.51 -11.56 -27.15
N GLY A 475 28.68 -10.83 -26.40
CA GLY A 475 28.94 -10.50 -24.99
C GLY A 475 28.66 -11.60 -23.98
N ALA A 476 28.19 -12.79 -24.39
CA ALA A 476 27.70 -13.86 -23.52
C ALA A 476 26.67 -13.33 -22.49
N ALA A 477 25.74 -12.50 -22.99
CA ALA A 477 24.76 -11.73 -22.21
C ALA A 477 23.31 -12.00 -22.69
N LEU A 478 23.05 -13.19 -23.27
CA LEU A 478 21.69 -13.62 -23.61
C LEU A 478 20.82 -13.74 -22.35
N GLY A 479 19.57 -13.32 -22.45
CA GLY A 479 18.56 -13.54 -21.41
C GLY A 479 17.27 -14.05 -22.05
N TYR A 480 16.19 -14.12 -21.28
CA TYR A 480 14.88 -14.52 -21.78
C TYR A 480 14.50 -13.71 -23.02
N ALA A 481 13.91 -14.37 -24.03
CA ALA A 481 13.50 -13.74 -25.28
C ALA A 481 14.59 -12.85 -25.91
N SER A 482 15.76 -13.42 -26.14
CA SER A 482 16.84 -12.77 -26.89
C SER A 482 16.91 -13.26 -28.34
N ASP A 483 17.00 -12.30 -29.26
CA ASP A 483 17.53 -12.52 -30.60
C ASP A 483 19.01 -12.95 -30.53
N ILE A 484 19.48 -13.60 -31.58
CA ILE A 484 20.88 -14.02 -31.75
C ILE A 484 21.47 -13.17 -32.86
N GLU A 485 22.29 -12.19 -32.47
CA GLU A 485 22.96 -11.30 -33.41
C GLU A 485 24.20 -11.98 -34.02
N LEU A 486 24.19 -12.24 -35.33
CA LEU A 486 25.24 -12.98 -36.05
C LEU A 486 25.84 -12.21 -37.23
N LEU A 487 27.10 -12.52 -37.53
CA LEU A 487 27.80 -12.11 -38.74
C LEU A 487 28.62 -13.28 -39.28
N TYR A 488 28.54 -13.53 -40.59
CA TYR A 488 29.31 -14.56 -41.29
C TYR A 488 30.34 -13.91 -42.19
N ILE A 489 31.61 -14.27 -42.00
CA ILE A 489 32.72 -13.78 -42.82
C ILE A 489 33.41 -14.94 -43.50
N TYR A 490 33.63 -14.85 -44.81
CA TYR A 490 34.42 -15.82 -45.57
C TYR A 490 35.74 -15.22 -46.06
N SER A 491 36.77 -16.06 -46.20
CA SER A 491 38.15 -15.63 -46.49
C SER A 491 38.31 -15.00 -47.88
N ASP A 492 37.88 -15.71 -48.93
CA ASP A 492 38.21 -15.34 -50.31
C ASP A 492 37.03 -15.35 -51.27
N ASN A 493 37.03 -14.38 -52.19
CA ASN A 493 36.15 -14.39 -53.36
C ASN A 493 36.57 -15.50 -54.33
N GLY A 494 35.60 -16.05 -55.07
CA GLY A 494 35.84 -17.10 -56.05
C GLY A 494 34.55 -17.82 -56.41
N ARG A 495 34.64 -19.12 -56.73
CA ARG A 495 33.51 -19.91 -57.19
C ARG A 495 33.55 -21.33 -56.64
N THR A 496 32.40 -21.98 -56.59
CA THR A 496 32.30 -23.40 -56.22
C THR A 496 32.76 -24.33 -57.34
N ASP A 497 33.29 -25.51 -56.99
CA ASP A 497 33.87 -26.49 -57.91
C ASP A 497 32.90 -27.60 -58.40
N GLY A 498 31.63 -27.52 -58.02
CA GLY A 498 30.62 -28.53 -58.37
C GLY A 498 30.00 -28.32 -59.75
N ALA A 499 29.12 -29.26 -60.13
CA ALA A 499 28.47 -29.27 -61.44
C ALA A 499 27.64 -27.99 -61.73
N GLN A 500 27.10 -27.36 -60.69
CA GLN A 500 26.45 -26.06 -60.73
C GLN A 500 27.33 -25.02 -60.01
N SER A 501 28.36 -24.52 -60.68
CA SER A 501 29.30 -23.55 -60.10
C SER A 501 28.64 -22.18 -59.87
N ILE A 502 28.62 -21.72 -58.62
CA ILE A 502 28.11 -20.39 -58.22
C ILE A 502 29.21 -19.55 -57.58
N ASN A 503 29.01 -18.23 -57.47
CA ASN A 503 29.98 -17.33 -56.84
C ASN A 503 30.01 -17.53 -55.31
N ASN A 504 31.17 -17.35 -54.67
CA ASN A 504 31.29 -17.48 -53.20
C ASN A 504 30.35 -16.52 -52.45
N THR A 505 30.18 -15.27 -52.91
CA THR A 505 29.20 -14.33 -52.32
C THR A 505 27.79 -14.89 -52.31
N GLU A 506 27.40 -15.57 -53.39
CA GLU A 506 26.09 -16.20 -53.54
C GLU A 506 26.00 -17.46 -52.67
N PHE A 507 27.02 -18.33 -52.71
CA PHE A 507 27.09 -19.54 -51.88
C PHE A 507 26.95 -19.21 -50.39
N PHE A 508 27.79 -18.32 -49.85
CA PHE A 508 27.74 -17.97 -48.43
C PHE A 508 26.48 -17.18 -48.06
N SER A 509 25.96 -16.31 -48.93
CA SER A 509 24.70 -15.62 -48.63
C SER A 509 23.51 -16.58 -48.58
N ASN A 510 23.48 -17.57 -49.48
CA ASN A 510 22.48 -18.63 -49.46
C ASN A 510 22.65 -19.54 -48.24
N MET A 511 23.89 -19.84 -47.84
CA MET A 511 24.19 -20.57 -46.61
C MET A 511 23.60 -19.87 -45.38
N VAL A 512 23.87 -18.57 -45.20
CA VAL A 512 23.32 -17.82 -44.06
C VAL A 512 21.79 -17.82 -44.08
N LEU A 513 21.19 -17.69 -45.26
CA LEU A 513 19.73 -17.71 -45.43
C LEU A 513 19.14 -19.08 -45.09
N GLU A 514 19.77 -20.18 -45.51
CA GLU A 514 19.33 -21.53 -45.17
C GLU A 514 19.54 -21.85 -43.70
N VAL A 515 20.66 -21.44 -43.07
CA VAL A 515 20.86 -21.54 -41.61
C VAL A 515 19.75 -20.80 -40.86
N SER A 516 19.41 -19.58 -41.29
CA SER A 516 18.32 -18.81 -40.68
C SER A 516 16.95 -19.47 -40.83
N LYS A 517 16.72 -20.28 -41.86
CA LYS A 517 15.49 -21.09 -42.02
C LYS A 517 15.55 -22.41 -41.27
N PHE A 518 16.76 -22.93 -41.04
CA PHE A 518 17.00 -24.18 -40.31
C PHE A 518 16.68 -24.00 -38.83
N ILE A 519 17.04 -22.85 -38.26
CA ILE A 519 16.72 -22.48 -36.87
C ILE A 519 15.33 -21.83 -36.82
N VAL A 520 14.34 -22.55 -36.28
CA VAL A 520 12.94 -22.10 -36.25
C VAL A 520 12.60 -21.40 -34.93
N ALA A 521 12.42 -20.08 -34.95
CA ALA A 521 11.92 -19.35 -33.78
C ALA A 521 10.39 -19.53 -33.63
N LYS A 522 9.92 -19.93 -32.43
CA LYS A 522 8.48 -20.07 -32.15
C LYS A 522 7.75 -18.71 -32.13
N LYS A 523 8.44 -17.66 -31.68
CA LYS A 523 7.93 -16.28 -31.59
C LYS A 523 9.02 -15.28 -31.95
N GLU A 524 8.61 -14.09 -32.35
CA GLU A 524 9.53 -12.96 -32.58
C GLU A 524 10.29 -12.63 -31.29
N GLY A 525 11.61 -12.41 -31.38
CA GLY A 525 12.42 -12.06 -30.21
C GLY A 525 13.07 -13.23 -29.50
N ILE A 526 12.70 -14.48 -29.79
CA ILE A 526 13.19 -15.67 -29.06
C ILE A 526 14.01 -16.55 -29.98
N PHE A 527 15.34 -16.60 -29.79
CA PHE A 527 16.23 -17.42 -30.61
C PHE A 527 16.14 -17.09 -32.12
N LYS A 528 15.62 -15.91 -32.46
CA LYS A 528 15.51 -15.43 -33.84
C LYS A 528 16.86 -14.89 -34.26
N ILE A 529 17.31 -15.32 -35.44
CA ILE A 529 18.58 -14.86 -36.02
C ILE A 529 18.41 -13.41 -36.48
N ASP A 530 19.27 -12.52 -35.97
CA ASP A 530 19.35 -11.13 -36.38
C ASP A 530 20.67 -10.87 -37.11
N LEU A 531 20.57 -10.45 -38.36
CA LEU A 531 21.70 -10.21 -39.27
C LEU A 531 21.89 -8.73 -39.58
N ARG A 532 21.18 -7.82 -38.88
CA ARG A 532 21.16 -6.38 -39.22
C ARG A 532 22.46 -5.64 -38.89
N LEU A 533 23.33 -6.21 -38.07
CA LEU A 533 24.62 -5.60 -37.71
C LEU A 533 25.74 -5.84 -38.73
N ARG A 534 25.44 -6.48 -39.86
CA ARG A 534 26.39 -6.67 -40.97
C ARG A 534 26.69 -5.35 -41.72
N PRO A 535 27.81 -5.25 -42.45
CA PRO A 535 28.10 -4.12 -43.32
C PRO A 535 26.91 -3.74 -44.21
N TYR A 536 26.59 -2.45 -44.27
CA TYR A 536 25.44 -1.88 -45.00
C TYR A 536 24.05 -2.32 -44.49
N GLY A 537 23.98 -2.94 -43.31
CA GLY A 537 22.72 -3.34 -42.67
C GLY A 537 21.88 -4.26 -43.55
N GLU A 538 20.57 -3.97 -43.65
CA GLU A 538 19.63 -4.78 -44.45
C GLU A 538 19.93 -4.80 -45.95
N SER A 539 20.65 -3.80 -46.46
CA SER A 539 21.03 -3.71 -47.87
C SER A 539 22.35 -4.42 -48.19
N GLY A 540 23.08 -4.92 -47.19
CA GLY A 540 24.33 -5.64 -47.35
C GLY A 540 24.18 -7.13 -47.63
N PRO A 541 25.21 -7.79 -48.20
CA PRO A 541 25.21 -9.23 -48.44
C PRO A 541 25.12 -10.00 -47.11
N LEU A 542 24.42 -11.13 -47.10
CA LEU A 542 24.24 -11.94 -45.88
C LEU A 542 25.54 -12.64 -45.47
N GLY A 543 26.33 -13.12 -46.44
CA GLY A 543 27.71 -13.56 -46.26
C GLY A 543 28.70 -12.48 -46.71
N VAL A 544 29.62 -12.08 -45.84
CA VAL A 544 30.52 -10.95 -46.07
C VAL A 544 31.94 -11.46 -46.37
N SER A 545 32.58 -11.01 -47.44
CA SER A 545 34.00 -11.34 -47.65
C SER A 545 34.88 -10.58 -46.65
N LEU A 546 36.01 -11.17 -46.27
CA LEU A 546 37.02 -10.51 -45.44
C LEU A 546 37.45 -9.16 -46.03
N GLU A 547 37.59 -9.09 -47.36
CA GLU A 547 37.89 -7.86 -48.09
C GLU A 547 36.82 -6.78 -47.85
N ASN A 548 35.53 -7.11 -47.98
CA ASN A 548 34.44 -6.17 -47.76
C ASN A 548 34.32 -5.74 -46.30
N PHE A 549 34.58 -6.66 -45.36
CA PHE A 549 34.65 -6.34 -43.94
C PHE A 549 35.72 -5.27 -43.67
N CYS A 550 36.94 -5.47 -44.20
CA CYS A 550 38.04 -4.52 -44.07
C CYS A 550 37.72 -3.18 -44.76
N ARG A 551 37.14 -3.19 -45.96
CA ARG A 551 36.76 -1.98 -46.70
C ARG A 551 35.71 -1.15 -45.96
N TYR A 552 34.75 -1.80 -45.31
CA TYR A 552 33.66 -1.11 -44.63
C TYR A 552 34.07 -0.55 -43.26
N TYR A 553 34.70 -1.37 -42.42
CA TYR A 553 35.05 -1.00 -41.04
C TYR A 553 36.43 -0.35 -40.89
N GLY A 554 37.36 -0.65 -41.79
CA GLY A 554 38.73 -0.16 -41.75
C GLY A 554 38.89 1.34 -42.07
N PRO A 555 40.14 1.84 -42.14
CA PRO A 555 40.45 3.24 -42.44
C PRO A 555 39.80 3.73 -43.75
N GLY A 556 39.10 4.87 -43.69
CA GLY A 556 38.40 5.43 -44.85
C GLY A 556 37.12 4.72 -45.25
N GLY A 557 36.72 3.67 -44.51
CA GLY A 557 35.47 2.95 -44.72
C GLY A 557 34.21 3.72 -44.28
N THR A 558 33.06 3.34 -44.83
CA THR A 558 31.78 4.05 -44.66
C THR A 558 31.04 3.74 -43.34
N ALA A 559 31.55 2.82 -42.50
CA ALA A 559 30.91 2.48 -41.23
C ALA A 559 30.76 3.71 -40.31
N HIS A 560 29.60 3.83 -39.67
CA HIS A 560 29.38 4.83 -38.63
C HIS A 560 30.10 4.45 -37.32
N SER A 561 30.34 5.45 -36.47
CA SER A 561 31.06 5.25 -35.21
C SER A 561 30.36 4.28 -34.26
N TYR A 562 29.02 4.24 -34.24
CA TYR A 562 28.28 3.29 -33.42
C TYR A 562 28.37 1.84 -33.96
N GLU A 563 28.49 1.66 -35.28
CA GLU A 563 28.69 0.34 -35.88
C GLU A 563 30.09 -0.19 -35.54
N ARG A 564 31.11 0.68 -35.57
CA ARG A 564 32.45 0.34 -35.09
C ARG A 564 32.46 0.04 -33.59
N LEU A 565 31.74 0.81 -32.78
CA LEU A 565 31.63 0.55 -31.34
C LEU A 565 30.94 -0.81 -31.06
N ALA A 566 29.94 -1.18 -31.86
CA ALA A 566 29.29 -2.49 -31.74
C ALA A 566 30.26 -3.67 -31.95
N LEU A 567 31.34 -3.46 -32.71
CA LEU A 567 32.39 -4.47 -32.90
C LEU A 567 33.13 -4.82 -31.60
N VAL A 568 33.09 -4.00 -30.55
CA VAL A 568 33.65 -4.37 -29.22
C VAL A 568 33.07 -5.70 -28.73
N ARG A 569 31.82 -6.03 -29.11
CA ARG A 569 31.16 -7.28 -28.75
C ARG A 569 31.37 -8.41 -29.76
N LEU A 570 31.97 -8.16 -30.92
CA LEU A 570 32.20 -9.17 -31.97
C LEU A 570 33.15 -10.25 -31.42
N ARG A 571 32.76 -11.53 -31.47
CA ARG A 571 33.63 -12.67 -31.13
C ARG A 571 33.35 -13.87 -32.03
N ALA A 572 34.38 -14.60 -32.41
CA ALA A 572 34.27 -15.86 -33.13
C ALA A 572 33.53 -16.90 -32.26
N ILE A 573 32.51 -17.50 -32.84
CA ILE A 573 31.68 -18.53 -32.19
C ILE A 573 31.58 -19.81 -33.03
N GLY A 574 32.17 -19.92 -34.21
CA GLY A 574 32.10 -21.13 -35.04
C GLY A 574 32.77 -20.95 -36.40
N GLY A 575 32.83 -22.03 -37.20
CA GLY A 575 33.55 -22.06 -38.47
C GLY A 575 35.07 -22.21 -38.30
N ASP A 576 35.84 -21.68 -39.23
CA ASP A 576 37.30 -21.76 -39.29
C ASP A 576 37.98 -20.92 -38.20
N GLU A 577 38.82 -21.56 -37.39
CA GLU A 577 39.45 -20.96 -36.21
C GLU A 577 40.50 -19.92 -36.58
N GLU A 578 41.26 -20.14 -37.66
CA GLU A 578 42.32 -19.23 -38.09
C GLU A 578 41.74 -17.91 -38.64
N LEU A 579 40.75 -18.00 -39.53
CA LEU A 579 40.00 -16.85 -40.02
C LEU A 579 39.29 -16.12 -38.87
N GLY A 580 38.73 -16.86 -37.92
CA GLY A 580 38.15 -16.30 -36.69
C GLY A 580 39.12 -15.39 -35.94
N LYS A 581 40.31 -15.91 -35.61
CA LYS A 581 41.38 -15.15 -34.93
C LYS A 581 41.87 -13.96 -35.76
N GLN A 582 41.94 -14.10 -37.09
CA GLN A 582 42.34 -13.03 -37.98
C GLN A 582 41.35 -11.86 -37.93
N VAL A 583 40.05 -12.13 -38.01
CA VAL A 583 39.00 -11.10 -37.95
C VAL A 583 38.96 -10.43 -36.58
N GLU A 584 39.11 -11.18 -35.48
CA GLU A 584 39.16 -10.59 -34.13
C GLU A 584 40.36 -9.65 -33.96
N ARG A 585 41.51 -10.01 -34.53
CA ARG A 585 42.67 -9.11 -34.55
C ARG A 585 42.40 -7.84 -35.36
N LEU A 586 41.75 -7.94 -36.51
CA LEU A 586 41.35 -6.78 -37.33
C LEU A 586 40.34 -5.90 -36.61
N ARG A 587 39.34 -6.51 -35.94
CA ARG A 587 38.41 -5.83 -35.03
C ARG A 587 39.20 -5.00 -34.01
N ASP A 588 40.16 -5.62 -33.34
CA ASP A 588 40.94 -4.93 -32.30
C ASP A 588 41.78 -3.78 -32.87
N GLU A 589 42.32 -3.95 -34.08
CA GLU A 589 43.03 -2.89 -34.79
C GLU A 589 42.10 -1.71 -35.14
N PHE A 590 40.92 -1.98 -35.68
CA PHE A 590 39.96 -0.94 -36.08
C PHE A 590 39.37 -0.19 -34.89
N VAL A 591 39.03 -0.92 -33.82
CA VAL A 591 38.36 -0.38 -32.63
C VAL A 591 39.36 0.29 -31.69
N TYR A 592 40.42 -0.40 -31.31
CA TYR A 592 41.33 0.05 -30.26
C TYR A 592 42.57 0.74 -30.82
N SER A 593 43.17 0.26 -31.90
CA SER A 593 44.45 0.85 -32.38
C SER A 593 44.25 2.14 -33.20
N LEU A 594 43.30 2.14 -34.14
CA LEU A 594 43.10 3.27 -35.07
C LEU A 594 42.16 4.37 -34.55
N SER A 595 41.41 4.14 -33.45
CA SER A 595 40.48 5.10 -32.85
C SER A 595 39.42 5.66 -33.80
N LEU A 596 38.88 4.86 -34.72
CA LEU A 596 37.94 5.33 -35.74
C LEU A 596 36.53 5.67 -35.20
N ILE A 597 36.40 5.88 -33.88
CA ILE A 597 35.15 6.16 -33.18
C ILE A 597 35.11 7.65 -32.82
N ASP A 598 34.16 8.37 -33.43
CA ASP A 598 33.81 9.74 -33.06
C ASP A 598 32.83 9.76 -31.89
N MET A 599 33.31 10.25 -30.75
CA MET A 599 32.53 10.41 -29.51
C MET A 599 31.30 11.31 -29.70
N GLN A 600 31.40 12.37 -30.49
CA GLN A 600 30.27 13.28 -30.70
C GLN A 600 29.14 12.61 -31.47
N ALA A 601 29.48 11.79 -32.48
CA ALA A 601 28.52 10.98 -33.21
C ALA A 601 27.80 9.99 -32.29
N VAL A 602 28.52 9.30 -31.39
CA VAL A 602 27.93 8.35 -30.42
C VAL A 602 27.00 9.07 -29.44
N ARG A 603 27.42 10.21 -28.88
CA ARG A 603 26.58 11.04 -28.00
C ARG A 603 25.30 11.51 -28.69
N LYS A 604 25.39 11.95 -29.94
CA LYS A 604 24.22 12.37 -30.74
C LYS A 604 23.24 11.23 -30.94
N LEU A 605 23.73 10.03 -31.26
CA LEU A 605 22.90 8.84 -31.39
C LEU A 605 22.20 8.50 -30.06
N ARG A 606 22.92 8.55 -28.95
CA ARG A 606 22.35 8.26 -27.62
C ARG A 606 21.20 9.20 -27.27
N LYS A 607 21.34 10.50 -27.60
CA LYS A 607 20.26 11.50 -27.47
C LYS A 607 19.03 11.18 -28.32
N VAL A 608 19.22 10.66 -29.54
CA VAL A 608 18.11 10.21 -30.39
C VAL A 608 17.41 9.00 -29.78
N GLN A 609 18.16 7.97 -29.38
CA GLN A 609 17.61 6.77 -28.74
C GLN A 609 16.82 7.09 -27.48
N PHE A 610 17.30 8.01 -26.66
CA PHE A 610 16.59 8.46 -25.47
C PHE A 610 15.21 9.05 -25.84
N ARG A 611 15.17 10.02 -26.77
CA ARG A 611 13.90 10.67 -27.17
C ARG A 611 12.89 9.72 -27.84
N GLU A 612 13.36 8.70 -28.55
CA GLU A 612 12.48 7.76 -29.26
C GLU A 612 11.98 6.61 -28.39
N LYS A 613 12.71 6.25 -27.33
CA LYS A 613 12.45 5.03 -26.52
C LYS A 613 12.02 5.34 -25.08
N ASP A 614 12.27 6.54 -24.58
CA ASP A 614 11.83 6.99 -23.26
C ASP A 614 10.48 7.70 -23.41
N ILE A 615 9.46 7.17 -22.75
CA ILE A 615 8.10 7.72 -22.80
C ILE A 615 7.94 8.67 -21.59
N PRO A 616 7.50 9.92 -21.78
CA PRO A 616 7.31 10.84 -20.66
C PRO A 616 6.42 10.23 -19.56
N GLY A 617 6.93 10.21 -18.33
CA GLY A 617 6.21 9.65 -17.16
C GLY A 617 6.34 8.13 -16.98
N GLN A 618 7.12 7.44 -17.82
CA GLN A 618 7.43 6.02 -17.66
C GLN A 618 8.94 5.78 -17.77
N TYR A 619 9.49 5.01 -16.84
CA TYR A 619 10.89 4.63 -16.87
C TYR A 619 11.12 3.39 -17.75
N ASN A 620 12.14 3.41 -18.58
CA ASN A 620 12.59 2.29 -19.40
C ASN A 620 13.86 1.66 -18.80
N ALA A 621 13.81 0.37 -18.49
CA ALA A 621 14.92 -0.36 -17.86
C ALA A 621 16.20 -0.44 -18.71
N LYS A 622 16.12 -0.13 -20.01
CA LYS A 622 17.26 -0.16 -20.94
C LYS A 622 17.71 1.23 -21.39
N PHE A 623 16.77 2.08 -21.78
CA PHE A 623 17.05 3.32 -22.51
C PHE A 623 16.89 4.60 -21.69
N SER A 624 16.27 4.56 -20.51
CA SER A 624 16.24 5.74 -19.63
C SER A 624 17.65 6.15 -19.22
N GLN A 625 17.76 7.38 -18.76
CA GLN A 625 19.04 7.94 -18.33
C GLN A 625 19.52 7.26 -17.03
N GLY A 626 20.75 6.75 -17.06
CA GLY A 626 21.32 5.92 -15.99
C GLY A 626 20.93 4.44 -16.08
N ALA A 627 20.20 4.02 -17.12
CA ALA A 627 19.81 2.62 -17.30
C ALA A 627 20.89 1.80 -18.03
N LEU A 628 20.56 0.56 -18.41
CA LEU A 628 21.52 -0.41 -18.96
C LEU A 628 22.39 0.11 -20.12
N VAL A 629 21.81 0.83 -21.09
CA VAL A 629 22.56 1.31 -22.27
C VAL A 629 23.66 2.28 -21.88
N ASP A 630 23.45 3.10 -20.84
CA ASP A 630 24.47 4.05 -20.39
C ASP A 630 25.66 3.32 -19.78
N ILE A 631 25.45 2.19 -19.10
CA ILE A 631 26.53 1.30 -18.65
C ILE A 631 27.26 0.70 -19.85
N GLU A 632 26.52 0.09 -20.79
CA GLU A 632 27.11 -0.60 -21.94
C GLU A 632 27.97 0.33 -22.80
N TYR A 633 27.44 1.50 -23.16
CA TYR A 633 28.17 2.47 -23.98
C TYR A 633 29.36 3.02 -23.22
N SER A 634 29.20 3.36 -21.94
CA SER A 634 30.29 3.97 -21.18
C SER A 634 31.46 3.02 -20.97
N VAL A 635 31.19 1.75 -20.66
CA VAL A 635 32.25 0.74 -20.54
C VAL A 635 32.95 0.53 -21.88
N GLN A 636 32.22 0.40 -22.98
CA GLN A 636 32.81 0.25 -24.32
C GLN A 636 33.68 1.46 -24.71
N LEU A 637 33.19 2.67 -24.45
CA LEU A 637 33.93 3.90 -24.70
C LEU A 637 35.20 3.98 -23.83
N LEU A 638 35.13 3.59 -22.55
CA LEU A 638 36.31 3.54 -21.69
C LEU A 638 37.33 2.48 -22.13
N GLN A 639 36.88 1.33 -22.64
CA GLN A 639 37.77 0.33 -23.26
C GLN A 639 38.51 0.93 -24.46
N VAL A 640 37.81 1.70 -25.30
CA VAL A 640 38.40 2.37 -26.48
C VAL A 640 39.37 3.49 -26.08
N ILE A 641 38.97 4.36 -25.15
CA ILE A 641 39.78 5.51 -24.70
C ILE A 641 41.02 5.05 -23.95
N SER A 642 40.91 3.98 -23.15
CA SER A 642 41.98 3.48 -22.28
C SER A 642 42.90 2.45 -22.95
N ARG A 643 42.84 2.38 -24.28
CA ARG A 643 43.69 1.56 -25.13
C ARG A 643 45.17 1.66 -24.75
N GLY A 644 45.83 0.52 -24.65
CA GLY A 644 47.26 0.42 -24.33
C GLY A 644 47.63 0.32 -22.85
N LYS A 645 46.69 0.55 -21.92
CA LYS A 645 46.95 0.34 -20.48
C LYS A 645 46.94 -1.13 -20.07
N ASN A 646 46.05 -1.93 -20.65
CA ASN A 646 45.87 -3.34 -20.30
C ASN A 646 45.23 -4.09 -21.48
N ALA A 647 45.88 -5.15 -21.97
CA ALA A 647 45.36 -5.96 -23.07
C ALA A 647 44.03 -6.67 -22.71
N ARG A 648 43.77 -6.92 -21.42
CA ARG A 648 42.51 -7.50 -20.93
C ARG A 648 41.28 -6.60 -21.15
N LEU A 649 41.48 -5.32 -21.51
CA LEU A 649 40.39 -4.43 -21.92
C LEU A 649 39.79 -4.80 -23.28
N MET A 650 40.47 -5.56 -24.12
CA MET A 650 39.97 -6.01 -25.44
C MET A 650 39.12 -7.26 -25.27
N THR A 651 38.02 -7.14 -24.52
CA THR A 651 37.10 -8.23 -24.21
C THR A 651 35.66 -7.85 -24.56
N PRO A 652 34.89 -8.78 -25.15
CA PRO A 652 33.47 -8.56 -25.41
C PRO A 652 32.61 -8.72 -24.15
N ARG A 653 33.15 -9.23 -23.03
CA ARG A 653 32.42 -9.48 -21.78
C ARG A 653 32.53 -8.28 -20.84
N ILE A 654 31.39 -7.75 -20.40
CA ILE A 654 31.35 -6.48 -19.65
C ILE A 654 31.97 -6.58 -18.26
N HIS A 655 31.73 -7.67 -17.52
CA HIS A 655 32.30 -7.85 -16.18
C HIS A 655 33.83 -7.97 -16.23
N SER A 656 34.35 -8.67 -17.26
CA SER A 656 35.79 -8.72 -17.52
C SER A 656 36.35 -7.36 -17.91
N ALA A 657 35.60 -6.55 -18.66
CA ALA A 657 35.99 -5.18 -18.99
C ALA A 657 36.03 -4.29 -17.74
N LEU A 658 35.01 -4.35 -16.87
CA LEU A 658 34.97 -3.60 -15.61
C LEU A 658 36.14 -3.98 -14.68
N GLU A 659 36.43 -5.28 -14.56
CA GLU A 659 37.60 -5.76 -13.82
C GLU A 659 38.91 -5.25 -14.42
N ALA A 660 39.07 -5.30 -15.74
CA ALA A 660 40.26 -4.79 -16.41
C ALA A 660 40.40 -3.25 -16.29
N LEU A 661 39.29 -2.51 -16.25
CA LEU A 661 39.28 -1.06 -16.00
C LEU A 661 39.73 -0.72 -14.57
N ARG A 662 39.26 -1.49 -13.57
CA ARG A 662 39.76 -1.40 -12.18
C ARG A 662 41.25 -1.70 -12.10
N ASP A 663 41.68 -2.83 -12.67
CA ASP A 663 43.09 -3.24 -12.66
C ASP A 663 44.02 -2.22 -13.34
N SER A 664 43.47 -1.40 -14.23
CA SER A 664 44.18 -0.31 -14.93
C SER A 664 44.15 1.02 -14.16
N GLY A 665 43.56 1.07 -12.96
CA GLY A 665 43.42 2.26 -12.13
C GLY A 665 42.44 3.30 -12.68
N ILE A 666 41.54 2.91 -13.60
CA ILE A 666 40.52 3.81 -14.17
C ILE A 666 39.28 3.85 -13.27
N LEU A 667 38.91 2.69 -12.71
CA LEU A 667 37.83 2.57 -11.74
C LEU A 667 38.38 2.27 -10.36
N THR A 668 37.69 2.73 -9.32
CA THR A 668 37.91 2.22 -7.97
C THR A 668 37.27 0.83 -7.80
N ALA A 669 37.64 0.11 -6.73
CA ALA A 669 37.00 -1.17 -6.39
C ALA A 669 35.50 -1.00 -6.10
N GLU A 670 35.14 0.08 -5.41
CA GLU A 670 33.75 0.43 -5.10
C GLU A 670 32.94 0.73 -6.37
N GLU A 671 33.49 1.51 -7.31
CA GLU A 671 32.83 1.79 -8.60
C GLU A 671 32.61 0.50 -9.40
N GLN A 672 33.59 -0.41 -9.42
CA GLN A 672 33.45 -1.70 -10.10
C GLN A 672 32.31 -2.53 -9.50
N GLU A 673 32.22 -2.60 -8.17
CA GLU A 673 31.17 -3.34 -7.47
C GLU A 673 29.78 -2.73 -7.73
N GLN A 674 29.66 -1.40 -7.61
CA GLN A 674 28.41 -0.67 -7.89
C GLN A 674 27.94 -0.87 -9.35
N LEU A 675 28.85 -0.84 -10.32
CA LEU A 675 28.51 -1.05 -11.74
C LEU A 675 28.15 -2.51 -12.05
N ASN A 676 28.82 -3.48 -11.44
CA ASN A 676 28.42 -4.89 -11.55
C ASN A 676 27.01 -5.09 -11.00
N ALA A 677 26.73 -4.57 -9.80
CA ALA A 677 25.41 -4.65 -9.19
C ALA A 677 24.33 -3.98 -10.04
N ALA A 678 24.59 -2.77 -10.57
CA ALA A 678 23.66 -2.07 -11.46
C ALA A 678 23.42 -2.84 -12.77
N TYR A 679 24.48 -3.38 -13.39
CA TYR A 679 24.34 -4.18 -14.61
C TYR A 679 23.51 -5.43 -14.38
N ASP A 680 23.79 -6.19 -13.32
CA ASP A 680 23.06 -7.41 -12.98
C ASP A 680 21.60 -7.09 -12.61
N PHE A 681 21.36 -6.00 -11.87
CA PHE A 681 20.01 -5.50 -11.56
C PHE A 681 19.20 -5.18 -12.83
N PHE A 682 19.73 -4.37 -13.75
CA PHE A 682 18.98 -4.02 -14.97
C PHE A 682 18.76 -5.22 -15.88
N ARG A 683 19.71 -6.17 -15.93
CA ARG A 683 19.55 -7.42 -16.68
C ARG A 683 18.44 -8.29 -16.09
N ASN A 684 18.42 -8.44 -14.78
CA ASN A 684 17.34 -9.12 -14.06
C ASN A 684 16.00 -8.42 -14.28
N LEU A 685 15.96 -7.08 -14.21
CA LEU A 685 14.73 -6.30 -14.40
C LEU A 685 14.16 -6.47 -15.81
N ILE A 686 15.01 -6.42 -16.84
CA ILE A 686 14.61 -6.65 -18.24
C ILE A 686 14.10 -8.08 -18.43
N ASN A 687 14.80 -9.06 -17.85
CA ASN A 687 14.38 -10.46 -17.86
C ASN A 687 13.01 -10.63 -17.19
N ALA A 688 12.82 -10.01 -16.03
CA ALA A 688 11.58 -10.03 -15.28
C ALA A 688 10.41 -9.41 -16.06
N LEU A 689 10.62 -8.25 -16.70
CA LEU A 689 9.64 -7.59 -17.58
C LEU A 689 9.25 -8.48 -18.76
N ARG A 690 10.23 -9.12 -19.41
CA ARG A 690 9.99 -10.02 -20.55
C ARG A 690 9.17 -11.24 -20.16
N MET A 691 9.46 -11.82 -18.99
CA MET A 691 8.70 -12.94 -18.46
C MET A 691 7.28 -12.55 -18.07
N LEU A 692 7.10 -11.34 -17.53
CA LEU A 692 5.81 -10.80 -17.12
C LEU A 692 4.89 -10.53 -18.33
N ARG A 693 5.42 -9.91 -19.39
CA ARG A 693 4.62 -9.49 -20.56
C ARG A 693 4.65 -10.47 -21.74
N GLY A 694 5.52 -11.48 -21.71
CA GLY A 694 5.73 -12.40 -22.83
C GLY A 694 6.24 -11.72 -24.12
N SER A 695 6.82 -10.52 -24.02
CA SER A 695 7.26 -9.71 -25.16
C SER A 695 8.67 -9.16 -24.94
N ALA A 696 9.48 -9.15 -25.99
CA ALA A 696 10.84 -8.61 -25.96
C ALA A 696 10.92 -7.08 -26.20
N LYS A 697 9.82 -6.45 -26.64
CA LYS A 697 9.81 -5.07 -27.18
C LYS A 697 9.59 -4.00 -26.12
N ASP A 698 8.70 -4.27 -25.17
CA ASP A 698 8.34 -3.29 -24.14
C ASP A 698 9.15 -3.51 -22.87
N LEU A 699 10.00 -2.53 -22.57
CA LEU A 699 10.90 -2.52 -21.40
C LEU A 699 10.58 -1.34 -20.46
N CYS A 700 9.40 -0.74 -20.61
CA CYS A 700 8.92 0.31 -19.73
C CYS A 700 8.38 -0.30 -18.44
N LEU A 701 8.78 0.26 -17.29
CA LEU A 701 8.25 -0.09 -15.99
C LEU A 701 6.74 0.19 -15.96
N PRO A 702 5.93 -0.73 -15.41
CA PRO A 702 4.53 -0.44 -15.09
C PRO A 702 4.41 0.75 -14.11
N GLY A 703 3.22 1.33 -13.98
CA GLY A 703 2.97 2.36 -12.98
C GLY A 703 3.22 1.84 -11.55
N VAL A 704 3.90 2.61 -10.70
CA VAL A 704 4.39 2.15 -9.38
C VAL A 704 3.27 1.61 -8.47
N ASP A 705 2.06 2.17 -8.58
CA ASP A 705 0.88 1.74 -7.81
C ASP A 705 0.10 0.59 -8.46
N SER A 706 0.57 0.04 -9.60
CA SER A 706 -0.12 -1.04 -10.31
C SER A 706 0.24 -2.41 -9.73
N ASP A 707 -0.72 -3.33 -9.80
CA ASP A 707 -0.50 -4.73 -9.43
C ASP A 707 0.60 -5.36 -10.31
N GLU A 708 0.69 -4.96 -11.58
CA GLU A 708 1.77 -5.37 -12.51
C GLU A 708 3.17 -4.99 -11.98
N PHE A 709 3.34 -3.79 -11.42
CA PHE A 709 4.61 -3.37 -10.81
C PHE A 709 4.92 -4.18 -9.56
N MET A 710 3.90 -4.51 -8.76
CA MET A 710 4.06 -5.35 -7.58
C MET A 710 4.48 -6.79 -7.94
N HIS A 711 3.90 -7.38 -8.99
CA HIS A 711 4.30 -8.68 -9.53
C HIS A 711 5.74 -8.65 -10.07
N LEU A 712 6.12 -7.56 -10.76
CA LEU A 712 7.48 -7.34 -11.22
C LEU A 712 8.47 -7.31 -10.04
N ALA A 713 8.13 -6.62 -8.96
CA ALA A 713 8.97 -6.54 -7.77
C ALA A 713 9.15 -7.91 -7.08
N ARG A 714 8.08 -8.69 -6.93
CA ARG A 714 8.18 -10.05 -6.37
C ARG A 714 9.02 -10.98 -7.24
N ARG A 715 8.90 -10.84 -8.56
CA ARG A 715 9.71 -11.57 -9.54
C ARG A 715 11.19 -11.22 -9.45
N MET A 716 11.51 -9.98 -9.10
CA MET A 716 12.87 -9.54 -8.80
C MET A 716 13.39 -10.05 -7.45
N GLY A 717 12.59 -10.82 -6.70
CA GLY A 717 12.94 -11.37 -5.39
C GLY A 717 12.59 -10.47 -4.21
N PHE A 718 11.93 -9.33 -4.44
CA PHE A 718 11.52 -8.45 -3.34
C PHE A 718 10.28 -9.01 -2.63
N THR A 719 10.40 -9.23 -1.32
CA THR A 719 9.30 -9.64 -0.44
C THR A 719 8.97 -8.51 0.53
N GLN A 720 7.77 -8.54 1.13
CA GLN A 720 7.43 -7.56 2.16
C GLN A 720 8.39 -7.70 3.35
N LYS A 721 9.06 -6.60 3.71
CA LYS A 721 9.95 -6.52 4.89
C LYS A 721 9.41 -5.43 5.81
N GLY A 722 8.77 -5.84 6.91
CA GLY A 722 8.04 -4.91 7.79
C GLY A 722 6.89 -4.22 7.04
N ASP A 723 6.86 -2.88 7.10
CA ASP A 723 5.86 -2.07 6.39
C ASP A 723 6.27 -1.69 4.94
N LEU A 724 7.47 -2.06 4.48
CA LEU A 724 7.93 -1.71 3.13
C LEU A 724 7.42 -2.74 2.11
N SER A 725 6.66 -2.27 1.12
CA SER A 725 6.14 -3.15 0.07
C SER A 725 7.27 -3.59 -0.89
N ALA A 726 7.07 -4.70 -1.59
CA ALA A 726 8.00 -5.16 -2.63
C ALA A 726 8.17 -4.09 -3.73
N ALA A 727 7.07 -3.44 -4.14
CA ALA A 727 7.07 -2.36 -5.11
C ALA A 727 7.98 -1.19 -4.67
N GLN A 728 7.84 -0.73 -3.43
CA GLN A 728 8.68 0.34 -2.89
C GLN A 728 10.16 -0.05 -2.91
N GLN A 729 10.49 -1.29 -2.55
CA GLN A 729 11.88 -1.79 -2.60
C GLN A 729 12.45 -1.76 -4.02
N LEU A 730 11.70 -2.26 -5.01
CA LEU A 730 12.13 -2.24 -6.41
C LEU A 730 12.38 -0.80 -6.89
N MET A 731 11.50 0.13 -6.54
CA MET A 731 11.64 1.53 -6.94
C MET A 731 12.89 2.18 -6.32
N VAL A 732 13.15 1.94 -5.03
CA VAL A 732 14.35 2.43 -4.34
C VAL A 732 15.62 1.91 -5.00
N GLU A 733 15.69 0.62 -5.33
CA GLU A 733 16.85 0.03 -6.00
C GLU A 733 17.01 0.57 -7.43
N PHE A 734 15.91 0.74 -8.17
CA PHE A 734 15.93 1.33 -9.51
C PHE A 734 16.46 2.77 -9.51
N GLU A 735 15.94 3.62 -8.64
CA GLU A 735 16.38 5.01 -8.53
C GLU A 735 17.83 5.14 -8.06
N THR A 736 18.25 4.26 -7.15
CA THR A 736 19.63 4.21 -6.63
C THR A 736 20.60 3.81 -7.74
N HIS A 737 20.33 2.71 -8.46
CA HIS A 737 21.20 2.24 -9.54
C HIS A 737 21.27 3.24 -10.70
N THR A 738 20.15 3.85 -11.09
CA THR A 738 20.18 4.85 -12.17
C THR A 738 21.00 6.09 -11.78
N ALA A 739 20.92 6.56 -10.53
CA ALA A 739 21.72 7.68 -10.04
C ALA A 739 23.22 7.34 -9.97
N LEU A 740 23.58 6.14 -9.51
CA LEU A 740 24.95 5.64 -9.52
C LEU A 740 25.54 5.63 -10.94
N VAL A 741 24.79 5.12 -11.92
CA VAL A 741 25.23 5.10 -13.32
C VAL A 741 25.36 6.50 -13.89
N ARG A 742 24.42 7.42 -13.61
CA ARG A 742 24.54 8.83 -14.05
C ARG A 742 25.80 9.48 -13.50
N SER A 743 26.05 9.33 -12.20
CA SER A 743 27.28 9.83 -11.54
C SER A 743 28.54 9.25 -12.17
N PHE A 744 28.55 7.95 -12.46
CA PHE A 744 29.65 7.29 -13.15
C PHE A 744 29.90 7.86 -14.55
N VAL A 745 28.86 7.99 -15.38
CA VAL A 745 28.96 8.54 -16.75
C VAL A 745 29.50 9.97 -16.70
N GLU A 746 28.98 10.80 -15.81
CA GLU A 746 29.38 12.19 -15.65
C GLU A 746 30.85 12.31 -15.23
N ARG A 747 31.29 11.50 -14.26
CA ARG A 747 32.66 11.51 -13.74
C ARG A 747 33.70 11.13 -14.80
N HIS A 748 33.42 10.09 -15.58
CA HIS A 748 34.42 9.49 -16.49
C HIS A 748 34.34 9.99 -17.93
N LEU A 749 33.15 10.37 -18.41
CA LEU A 749 32.92 10.77 -19.80
C LEU A 749 32.39 12.20 -19.94
N GLY A 750 32.16 12.90 -18.83
CA GLY A 750 31.59 14.24 -18.80
C GLY A 750 30.08 14.25 -19.02
N ARG A 751 29.42 15.26 -18.44
CA ARG A 751 27.97 15.40 -18.42
C ARG A 751 27.30 15.41 -19.81
N ASP A 752 27.98 15.93 -20.83
CA ASP A 752 27.49 15.93 -22.21
C ASP A 752 27.27 14.53 -22.80
N SER A 753 27.81 13.49 -22.15
CA SER A 753 27.59 12.09 -22.51
C SER A 753 26.23 11.56 -22.05
N LEU A 754 25.59 12.22 -21.07
CA LEU A 754 24.21 11.92 -20.70
C LEU A 754 23.23 12.48 -21.75
N PRO A 755 22.16 11.76 -22.08
CA PRO A 755 21.23 12.16 -23.13
C PRO A 755 20.39 13.40 -22.79
N ALA A 756 20.13 13.67 -21.50
CA ALA A 756 19.35 14.82 -21.06
C ALA A 756 20.01 15.55 -19.87
N PRO A 757 20.00 16.90 -19.84
CA PRO A 757 20.61 17.66 -18.76
C PRO A 757 19.73 17.78 -17.50
N GLU A 758 18.41 17.61 -17.62
CA GLU A 758 17.44 17.95 -16.55
C GLU A 758 16.95 16.76 -15.72
N ILE A 759 17.37 15.54 -16.04
CA ILE A 759 16.80 14.32 -15.45
C ILE A 759 17.72 13.78 -14.36
N GLY A 760 17.17 13.74 -13.14
CA GLY A 760 17.79 13.20 -11.94
C GLY A 760 16.78 13.13 -10.80
N ASN A 761 17.17 12.50 -9.70
CA ASN A 761 16.39 12.34 -8.48
C ASN A 761 17.21 12.83 -7.27
N VAL A 762 16.64 12.73 -6.07
CA VAL A 762 17.31 13.17 -4.83
C VAL A 762 18.63 12.42 -4.58
N VAL A 763 18.77 11.20 -5.09
CA VAL A 763 19.99 10.40 -4.92
C VAL A 763 21.17 11.01 -5.68
N ASP A 764 20.95 11.62 -6.84
CA ASP A 764 22.01 12.33 -7.57
C ASP A 764 22.63 13.46 -6.71
N ILE A 765 21.79 14.15 -5.93
CA ILE A 765 22.22 15.21 -5.01
C ILE A 765 23.06 14.62 -3.88
N ILE A 766 22.69 13.46 -3.35
CA ILE A 766 23.39 12.84 -2.22
C ILE A 766 24.76 12.30 -2.67
N ILE A 767 24.81 11.58 -3.80
CA ILE A 767 26.01 10.91 -4.29
C ILE A 767 27.04 11.91 -4.85
N ASN A 768 26.61 12.95 -5.57
CA ASN A 768 27.54 13.92 -6.16
C ASN A 768 27.77 15.09 -5.21
N ASP A 769 29.01 15.26 -4.74
CA ASP A 769 29.36 16.33 -3.78
C ASP A 769 29.34 17.73 -4.39
N ASN A 770 29.55 17.86 -5.71
CA ASN A 770 29.60 19.14 -6.41
C ASN A 770 28.58 19.20 -7.56
N LEU A 771 27.29 19.08 -7.25
CA LEU A 771 26.22 19.18 -8.24
C LEU A 771 25.92 20.67 -8.55
N PRO A 772 25.98 21.14 -9.81
CA PRO A 772 25.65 22.54 -10.16
C PRO A 772 24.22 22.95 -9.80
N GLU A 773 24.03 24.25 -9.52
CA GLU A 773 22.71 24.81 -9.15
C GLU A 773 21.62 24.59 -10.21
N GLU A 774 22.01 24.65 -11.47
CA GLU A 774 21.12 24.40 -12.61
C GLU A 774 20.55 22.97 -12.62
N ILE A 775 21.17 22.02 -11.91
CA ILE A 775 20.70 20.64 -11.79
C ILE A 775 19.86 20.42 -10.54
N TYR A 776 20.39 20.75 -9.36
CA TYR A 776 19.71 20.35 -8.12
C TYR A 776 18.43 21.16 -7.88
N ARG A 777 18.37 22.41 -8.37
CA ARG A 777 17.20 23.28 -8.17
C ARG A 777 15.93 22.69 -8.82
N PRO A 778 15.93 22.26 -10.10
CA PRO A 778 14.80 21.54 -10.68
C PRO A 778 14.43 20.25 -9.94
N ILE A 779 15.42 19.42 -9.55
CA ILE A 779 15.18 18.15 -8.84
C ILE A 779 14.42 18.40 -7.54
N LEU A 780 14.89 19.35 -6.72
CA LEU A 780 14.27 19.65 -5.42
C LEU A 780 12.91 20.33 -5.57
N LYS A 781 12.72 21.20 -6.57
CA LYS A 781 11.41 21.77 -6.88
C LYS A 781 10.40 20.68 -7.27
N ASN A 782 10.81 19.72 -8.10
CA ASN A 782 9.96 18.60 -8.49
C ASN A 782 9.66 17.64 -7.33
N ALA A 783 10.57 17.55 -6.35
CA ALA A 783 10.37 16.83 -5.10
C ALA A 783 9.47 17.59 -4.09
N GLY A 784 9.01 18.80 -4.42
CA GLY A 784 8.07 19.58 -3.62
C GLY A 784 8.69 20.63 -2.71
N PHE A 785 10.01 20.83 -2.74
CA PHE A 785 10.69 21.84 -1.91
C PHE A 785 10.60 23.23 -2.56
N GLU A 786 10.15 24.21 -1.79
CA GLU A 786 10.14 25.61 -2.23
C GLU A 786 11.54 26.24 -2.14
N ASN A 787 12.32 25.90 -1.10
CA ASN A 787 13.67 26.40 -0.89
C ASN A 787 14.72 25.33 -1.24
N ALA A 788 14.97 25.18 -2.53
CA ALA A 788 15.92 24.20 -3.05
C ALA A 788 17.34 24.32 -2.45
N ASP A 789 17.85 25.53 -2.19
CA ASP A 789 19.21 25.70 -1.65
C ASP A 789 19.33 25.21 -0.21
N ARG A 790 18.31 25.50 0.61
CA ARG A 790 18.26 24.98 1.97
C ARG A 790 18.05 23.46 1.96
N ALA A 791 17.16 22.95 1.11
CA ALA A 791 16.93 21.51 0.99
C ALA A 791 18.19 20.75 0.54
N PHE A 792 18.97 21.30 -0.40
CA PHE A 792 20.27 20.76 -0.81
C PHE A 792 21.23 20.63 0.37
N THR A 793 21.35 21.71 1.17
CA THR A 793 22.20 21.73 2.37
C THR A 793 21.76 20.68 3.39
N ASN A 794 20.46 20.59 3.68
CA ASN A 794 19.91 19.66 4.66
C ASN A 794 20.14 18.20 4.24
N LEU A 795 19.93 17.87 2.96
CA LEU A 795 20.15 16.52 2.43
C LEU A 795 21.62 16.11 2.54
N LYS A 796 22.55 17.03 2.25
CA LYS A 796 23.98 16.78 2.45
C LYS A 796 24.34 16.60 3.93
N GLY A 797 23.75 17.40 4.82
CA GLY A 797 23.91 17.26 6.28
C GLY A 797 23.40 15.93 6.81
N LEU A 798 22.26 15.46 6.29
CA LEU A 798 21.67 14.16 6.65
C LEU A 798 22.47 12.97 6.11
N ALA A 799 23.02 13.08 4.90
CA ALA A 799 23.81 12.02 4.28
C ALA A 799 25.12 11.73 5.00
N GLY A 800 25.87 12.77 5.40
CA GLY A 800 27.20 12.61 5.99
C GLY A 800 28.19 11.89 5.06
N THR A 801 29.08 11.07 5.64
CA THR A 801 30.14 10.33 4.92
C THR A 801 29.97 8.82 5.03
N ASP A 802 30.63 8.09 4.11
CA ASP A 802 30.84 6.64 4.15
C ASP A 802 29.53 5.84 4.29
N ARG A 803 29.50 4.86 5.20
CA ARG A 803 28.35 3.96 5.44
C ARG A 803 27.05 4.68 5.77
N ARG A 804 27.11 5.87 6.39
CA ARG A 804 25.91 6.69 6.67
C ARG A 804 25.29 7.19 5.37
N ARG A 805 26.12 7.58 4.41
CA ARG A 805 25.68 8.07 3.09
C ARG A 805 24.95 6.97 2.34
N GLU A 806 25.49 5.74 2.33
CA GLU A 806 24.85 4.59 1.67
C GLU A 806 23.46 4.27 2.24
N LEU A 807 23.33 4.24 3.57
CA LEU A 807 22.04 4.03 4.23
C LEU A 807 21.06 5.16 3.94
N PHE A 808 21.53 6.41 3.98
CA PHE A 808 20.70 7.57 3.71
C PHE A 808 20.26 7.64 2.26
N VAL A 809 21.06 7.21 1.28
CA VAL A 809 20.65 7.13 -0.13
C VAL A 809 19.36 6.33 -0.29
N LYS A 810 19.30 5.14 0.30
CA LYS A 810 18.11 4.28 0.25
C LYS A 810 16.92 4.91 0.98
N LEU A 811 17.17 5.53 2.13
CA LEU A 811 16.15 6.18 2.94
C LEU A 811 15.61 7.46 2.28
N ALA A 812 16.45 8.22 1.57
CA ALA A 812 16.09 9.49 0.97
C ALA A 812 15.09 9.35 -0.16
N VAL A 813 15.17 8.27 -0.95
CA VAL A 813 14.14 7.96 -1.96
C VAL A 813 12.77 7.84 -1.31
N LEU A 814 12.65 6.99 -0.28
CA LEU A 814 11.41 6.81 0.48
C LEU A 814 10.95 8.10 1.17
N ALA A 815 11.88 8.84 1.77
CA ALA A 815 11.57 10.05 2.49
C ALA A 815 11.08 11.16 1.55
N CYS A 816 11.64 11.30 0.35
CA CYS A 816 11.17 12.28 -0.64
C CYS A 816 9.76 11.98 -1.13
N ASP A 817 9.42 10.70 -1.33
CA ASP A 817 8.05 10.28 -1.66
C ASP A 817 7.06 10.58 -0.54
N ILE A 818 7.49 10.55 0.72
CA ILE A 818 6.64 10.98 1.84
C ILE A 818 6.57 12.52 1.88
N LEU A 819 7.71 13.21 1.85
CA LEU A 819 7.82 14.67 1.97
C LEU A 819 7.01 15.42 0.91
N ARG A 820 6.98 14.95 -0.35
CA ARG A 820 6.16 15.56 -1.41
C ARG A 820 4.66 15.56 -1.09
N HIS A 821 4.23 14.68 -0.19
CA HIS A 821 2.87 14.54 0.30
C HIS A 821 2.72 15.09 1.72
N GLU A 822 3.52 16.09 2.07
CA GLU A 822 3.40 16.80 3.34
C GLU A 822 3.03 18.27 3.13
N PRO A 823 2.38 18.92 4.11
CA PRO A 823 1.95 20.31 3.97
C PRO A 823 3.13 21.30 3.88
N ASP A 824 4.25 20.98 4.54
CA ASP A 824 5.45 21.82 4.60
C ASP A 824 6.72 20.94 4.57
N PRO A 825 7.18 20.52 3.37
CA PRO A 825 8.35 19.65 3.23
C PRO A 825 9.66 20.34 3.61
N ASP A 826 9.76 21.65 3.40
CA ASP A 826 10.95 22.45 3.77
C ASP A 826 11.14 22.48 5.30
N MET A 827 10.07 22.76 6.06
CA MET A 827 10.10 22.72 7.53
C MET A 827 10.43 21.30 8.03
N ALA A 828 9.83 20.28 7.41
CA ALA A 828 10.04 18.89 7.78
C ALA A 828 11.50 18.46 7.63
N LEU A 829 12.09 18.76 6.47
CA LEU A 829 13.48 18.40 6.17
C LEU A 829 14.47 19.14 7.09
N ASN A 830 14.20 20.41 7.41
CA ASN A 830 15.03 21.19 8.33
C ASN A 830 14.96 20.64 9.76
N ASN A 831 13.78 20.26 10.23
CA ASN A 831 13.62 19.68 11.55
C ASN A 831 14.20 18.26 11.62
N TRP A 832 14.18 17.50 10.52
CA TRP A 832 14.82 16.20 10.48
C TRP A 832 16.34 16.28 10.60
N GLU A 833 16.97 17.23 9.88
CA GLU A 833 18.40 17.52 10.04
C GLU A 833 18.74 17.82 11.52
N ARG A 834 18.02 18.76 12.14
CA ARG A 834 18.20 19.15 13.55
C ARG A 834 17.99 17.97 14.51
N PHE A 835 17.00 17.12 14.25
CA PHE A 835 16.74 15.94 15.05
C PHE A 835 17.89 14.93 14.96
N THR A 836 18.40 14.64 13.76
CA THR A 836 19.53 13.72 13.63
C THR A 836 20.80 14.21 14.33
N GLN A 837 21.02 15.53 14.41
CA GLN A 837 22.13 16.12 15.17
C GLN A 837 22.00 15.93 16.68
N SER A 838 20.77 15.71 17.20
CA SER A 838 20.51 15.43 18.62
C SER A 838 20.61 13.94 18.99
N LEU A 839 20.72 13.05 18.00
CA LEU A 839 20.74 11.60 18.24
C LEU A 839 22.14 11.10 18.60
N PRO A 840 22.26 10.14 19.52
CA PRO A 840 23.54 9.51 19.84
C PRO A 840 24.05 8.59 18.72
N ASP A 841 23.14 7.94 17.98
CA ASP A 841 23.46 7.04 16.86
C ASP A 841 22.49 7.23 15.68
N ILE A 842 22.98 7.93 14.66
CA ILE A 842 22.22 8.23 13.44
C ILE A 842 22.06 6.99 12.55
N GLN A 843 23.04 6.07 12.54
CA GLN A 843 22.99 4.89 11.67
C GLN A 843 21.91 3.92 12.16
N SER A 844 21.85 3.67 13.47
CA SER A 844 20.79 2.86 14.07
C SER A 844 19.40 3.46 13.83
N HIS A 845 19.28 4.79 13.91
CA HIS A 845 18.04 5.49 13.58
C HIS A 845 17.62 5.30 12.10
N PHE A 846 18.55 5.47 11.15
CA PHE A 846 18.23 5.25 9.73
C PHE A 846 17.84 3.80 9.43
N ASN A 847 18.52 2.82 10.04
CA ASN A 847 18.12 1.41 9.93
C ASN A 847 16.72 1.14 10.49
N LEU A 848 16.38 1.78 11.62
CA LEU A 848 15.05 1.69 12.21
C LEU A 848 13.99 2.29 11.27
N LEU A 849 14.24 3.46 10.68
CA LEU A 849 13.31 4.09 9.75
C LEU A 849 13.14 3.31 8.45
N PHE A 850 14.23 2.72 7.94
CA PHE A 850 14.20 1.88 6.74
C PHE A 850 13.46 0.56 6.97
N SER A 851 13.63 -0.05 8.14
CA SER A 851 12.92 -1.30 8.51
C SER A 851 11.47 -1.07 8.93
N GLN A 852 11.13 0.13 9.42
CA GLN A 852 9.78 0.52 9.84
C GLN A 852 9.32 1.85 9.19
N PRO A 853 9.01 1.86 7.87
CA PRO A 853 8.63 3.07 7.13
C PRO A 853 7.46 3.88 7.70
N ARG A 854 6.54 3.28 8.45
CA ARG A 854 5.50 4.06 9.16
C ARG A 854 6.08 5.03 10.17
N ARG A 855 7.17 4.67 10.85
CA ARG A 855 7.87 5.57 11.77
C ARG A 855 8.45 6.77 11.02
N LEU A 856 8.97 6.55 9.81
CA LEU A 856 9.42 7.63 8.93
C LEU A 856 8.26 8.57 8.56
N GLY A 857 7.11 8.01 8.21
CA GLY A 857 5.88 8.79 7.95
C GLY A 857 5.42 9.60 9.16
N ILE A 858 5.42 9.02 10.36
CA ILE A 858 5.08 9.74 11.61
C ILE A 858 6.10 10.85 11.89
N LEU A 859 7.41 10.56 11.80
CA LEU A 859 8.47 11.53 12.06
C LEU A 859 8.36 12.74 11.14
N ILE A 860 8.32 12.49 9.83
CA ILE A 860 8.15 13.52 8.80
C ILE A 860 6.83 14.26 9.02
N GLY A 861 5.76 13.54 9.36
CA GLY A 861 4.45 14.11 9.56
C GLY A 861 4.35 15.05 10.77
N ILE A 862 5.07 14.75 11.85
CA ILE A 862 5.23 15.65 13.00
C ILE A 862 6.01 16.89 12.57
N PHE A 863 7.15 16.68 11.90
CA PHE A 863 8.07 17.75 11.50
C PHE A 863 7.49 18.70 10.43
N SER A 864 6.50 18.28 9.65
CA SER A 864 5.81 19.10 8.65
C SER A 864 4.62 19.89 9.21
N ARG A 865 4.05 19.46 10.35
CA ARG A 865 2.79 20.00 10.88
C ARG A 865 2.94 20.87 12.12
N SER A 866 3.96 20.67 12.95
CA SER A 866 4.18 21.47 14.15
C SER A 866 5.66 21.67 14.48
N GLN A 867 6.07 22.94 14.57
CA GLN A 867 7.41 23.30 15.03
C GLN A 867 7.57 23.00 16.53
N PHE A 868 6.53 23.25 17.33
CA PHE A 868 6.51 22.92 18.76
C PHE A 868 6.73 21.42 19.03
N LEU A 869 6.05 20.54 18.30
CA LEU A 869 6.25 19.09 18.45
C LEU A 869 7.63 18.66 17.94
N ALA A 870 8.11 19.26 16.85
CA ALA A 870 9.46 19.02 16.35
C ALA A 870 10.52 19.40 17.38
N ASP A 871 10.45 20.60 17.97
CA ASP A 871 11.37 21.05 19.00
C ASP A 871 11.28 20.19 20.28
N THR A 872 10.09 19.70 20.61
CA THR A 872 9.89 18.74 21.71
C THR A 872 10.66 17.45 21.46
N LEU A 873 10.59 16.89 20.25
CA LEU A 873 11.35 15.71 19.85
C LEU A 873 12.87 15.96 19.79
N ILE A 874 13.30 17.08 19.21
CA ILE A 874 14.72 17.44 19.11
C ILE A 874 15.33 17.60 20.51
N LYS A 875 14.59 18.20 21.45
CA LYS A 875 15.05 18.34 22.84
C LYS A 875 15.02 17.00 23.61
N ASN A 876 14.08 16.11 23.27
CA ASN A 876 13.88 14.83 23.95
C ASN A 876 13.79 13.65 22.94
N PRO A 877 14.90 13.22 22.32
CA PRO A 877 14.83 12.26 21.22
C PRO A 877 14.27 10.89 21.58
N VAL A 878 14.38 10.50 22.86
CA VAL A 878 13.80 9.25 23.41
C VAL A 878 12.28 9.21 23.28
N PHE A 879 11.60 10.36 23.19
CA PHE A 879 10.15 10.41 22.99
C PHE A 879 9.72 9.86 21.63
N PHE A 880 10.61 9.82 20.63
CA PHE A 880 10.26 9.29 19.32
C PHE A 880 9.91 7.80 19.39
N GLU A 881 10.70 6.99 20.11
CA GLU A 881 10.39 5.56 20.29
C GLU A 881 9.10 5.36 21.05
N TRP A 882 8.88 6.17 22.10
CA TRP A 882 7.67 6.11 22.91
C TRP A 882 6.42 6.49 22.09
N VAL A 883 6.45 7.59 21.32
CA VAL A 883 5.30 8.06 20.54
C VAL A 883 5.05 7.23 19.27
N THR A 884 6.00 6.39 18.84
CA THR A 884 5.79 5.47 17.72
C THR A 884 5.38 4.06 18.16
N SER A 885 5.26 3.83 19.47
CA SER A 885 4.76 2.56 20.01
C SER A 885 3.24 2.46 19.86
N PRO A 886 2.71 1.36 19.27
CA PRO A 886 1.27 1.14 19.19
C PRO A 886 0.56 1.18 20.56
N ASP A 887 1.21 0.65 21.59
CA ASP A 887 0.65 0.59 22.95
C ASP A 887 0.42 1.98 23.55
N ASN A 888 1.19 2.99 23.13
CA ASN A 888 1.02 4.36 23.58
C ASN A 888 0.07 5.14 22.67
N LEU A 889 0.12 4.92 21.35
CA LEU A 889 -0.71 5.67 20.40
C LEU A 889 -2.18 5.30 20.45
N TYR A 890 -2.50 4.01 20.57
CA TYR A 890 -3.88 3.50 20.44
C TYR A 890 -4.56 3.27 21.79
N LYS A 891 -3.81 3.21 22.90
CA LYS A 891 -4.40 3.10 24.24
C LYS A 891 -5.03 4.45 24.63
N LYS A 892 -6.32 4.44 24.98
CA LYS A 892 -6.95 5.60 25.63
C LYS A 892 -6.36 5.75 27.03
N HIS A 893 -5.71 6.88 27.30
CA HIS A 893 -5.17 7.17 28.63
C HIS A 893 -6.30 7.74 29.50
N SER A 894 -6.75 6.97 30.49
CA SER A 894 -7.73 7.48 31.45
C SER A 894 -7.09 8.52 32.37
N CYS A 895 -7.92 9.34 33.03
CA CYS A 895 -7.42 10.24 34.07
C CYS A 895 -6.65 9.49 35.16
N ASP A 896 -7.08 8.28 35.52
CA ASP A 896 -6.43 7.51 36.57
C ASP A 896 -5.05 7.00 36.13
N ASP A 897 -4.92 6.52 34.88
CA ASP A 897 -3.62 6.13 34.31
C ASP A 897 -2.62 7.30 34.34
N LEU A 898 -3.04 8.50 33.91
CA LEU A 898 -2.20 9.69 33.88
C LEU A 898 -1.81 10.14 35.30
N LYS A 899 -2.75 10.09 36.24
CA LYS A 899 -2.51 10.44 37.64
C LYS A 899 -1.53 9.47 38.30
N ASP A 900 -1.66 8.19 38.06
CA ASP A 900 -0.78 7.18 38.67
C ASP A 900 0.66 7.31 38.17
N GLU A 901 0.85 7.58 36.88
CA GLU A 901 2.17 7.87 36.34
C GLU A 901 2.74 9.18 36.92
N LEU A 902 1.94 10.25 36.96
CA LEU A 902 2.35 11.52 37.57
C LEU A 902 2.68 11.37 39.07
N ARG A 903 1.96 10.53 39.82
CA ARG A 903 2.27 10.22 41.23
C ARG A 903 3.60 9.49 41.37
N SER A 904 3.87 8.53 40.48
CA SER A 904 5.16 7.83 40.44
C SER A 904 6.29 8.84 40.24
N ILE A 905 6.18 9.69 39.21
CA ILE A 905 7.14 10.77 38.94
C ILE A 905 7.26 11.71 40.15
N ALA A 906 6.14 12.10 40.76
CA ALA A 906 6.13 13.01 41.90
C ALA A 906 6.87 12.47 43.13
N SER A 907 6.93 11.14 43.29
CA SER A 907 7.58 10.45 44.39
C SER A 907 9.11 10.35 44.25
N GLU A 908 9.63 10.43 43.02
CA GLU A 908 11.07 10.36 42.72
C GLU A 908 11.82 11.65 43.10
N PHE A 909 11.13 12.79 43.12
CA PHE A 909 11.74 14.11 43.34
C PHE A 909 11.34 14.73 44.66
N SER A 910 12.34 15.01 45.50
CA SER A 910 12.21 15.73 46.76
C SER A 910 12.26 17.26 46.62
N SER A 911 12.87 17.76 45.54
CA SER A 911 12.95 19.19 45.19
C SER A 911 11.71 19.66 44.42
N ASP A 912 11.15 20.81 44.82
CA ASP A 912 10.03 21.44 44.11
C ASP A 912 10.42 21.84 42.68
N SER A 913 11.66 22.29 42.45
CA SER A 913 12.12 22.69 41.11
C SER A 913 12.18 21.51 40.13
N ASP A 914 12.71 20.36 40.60
CA ASP A 914 12.86 19.17 39.77
C ASP A 914 11.49 18.55 39.45
N TRP A 915 10.58 18.58 40.43
CA TRP A 915 9.19 18.20 40.21
C TRP A 915 8.52 19.03 39.10
N LEU A 916 8.63 20.35 39.15
CA LEU A 916 8.03 21.22 38.14
C LEU A 916 8.62 20.97 36.75
N CYS A 917 9.93 20.72 36.67
CA CYS A 917 10.59 20.35 35.42
C CYS A 917 10.03 19.03 34.86
N SER A 918 9.92 18.00 35.69
CA SER A 918 9.38 16.68 35.31
C SER A 918 7.90 16.72 34.93
N MET A 919 7.08 17.51 35.64
CA MET A 919 5.67 17.73 35.31
C MET A 919 5.51 18.42 33.95
N ASN A 920 6.31 19.46 33.66
CA ASN A 920 6.30 20.14 32.36
C ASN A 920 6.78 19.23 31.22
N ARG A 921 7.78 18.38 31.49
CA ARG A 921 8.26 17.35 30.56
C ARG A 921 7.18 16.31 30.26
N PHE A 922 6.43 15.87 31.27
CA PHE A 922 5.29 14.98 31.12
C PHE A 922 4.19 15.60 30.24
N ARG A 923 3.81 16.86 30.51
CA ARG A 923 2.84 17.61 29.67
C ARG A 923 3.26 17.64 28.21
N LYS A 924 4.53 17.94 27.92
CA LYS A 924 5.07 17.94 26.55
C LYS A 924 5.02 16.57 25.89
N ARG A 925 5.38 15.49 26.62
CA ARG A 925 5.33 14.13 26.12
C ARG A 925 3.91 13.72 25.72
N GLU A 926 2.92 14.00 26.57
CA GLU A 926 1.52 13.70 26.28
C GLU A 926 0.96 14.60 25.17
N MET A 927 1.36 15.88 25.10
CA MET A 927 1.01 16.72 23.95
C MET A 927 1.58 16.20 22.64
N LEU A 928 2.80 15.67 22.65
CA LEU A 928 3.39 15.02 21.48
C LEU A 928 2.57 13.80 21.06
N ARG A 929 2.12 12.98 22.01
CA ARG A 929 1.20 11.86 21.73
C ARG A 929 -0.09 12.34 21.09
N ILE A 930 -0.80 13.25 21.76
CA ILE A 930 -2.11 13.76 21.33
C ILE A 930 -1.98 14.43 19.97
N GLY A 931 -0.95 15.27 19.78
CA GLY A 931 -0.66 15.95 18.52
C GLY A 931 -0.33 14.98 17.39
N THR A 932 0.40 13.89 17.67
CA THR A 932 0.65 12.83 16.68
C THR A 932 -0.64 12.10 16.30
N CYS A 933 -1.50 11.78 17.27
CA CYS A 933 -2.81 11.16 17.02
C CYS A 933 -3.74 12.07 16.21
N ASP A 934 -3.73 13.37 16.50
CA ASP A 934 -4.50 14.40 15.78
C ASP A 934 -4.02 14.54 14.32
N MET A 935 -2.74 14.85 14.15
CA MET A 935 -2.22 15.37 12.89
C MET A 935 -1.71 14.31 11.92
N CYS A 936 -1.15 13.21 12.45
CA CYS A 936 -0.59 12.14 11.64
C CYS A 936 -1.59 10.99 11.47
N LEU A 937 -2.35 10.67 12.53
CA LEU A 937 -3.24 9.51 12.54
C LEU A 937 -4.74 9.85 12.43
N LYS A 938 -5.11 11.13 12.48
CA LYS A 938 -6.48 11.64 12.27
C LYS A 938 -7.51 11.01 13.20
N PHE A 939 -7.19 10.93 14.50
CA PHE A 939 -8.11 10.43 15.52
C PHE A 939 -9.36 11.32 15.63
N PRO A 940 -10.49 10.78 16.13
CA PRO A 940 -11.72 11.56 16.25
C PRO A 940 -11.55 12.81 17.13
N PHE A 941 -12.06 13.95 16.66
CA PHE A 941 -11.93 15.25 17.33
C PHE A 941 -12.41 15.24 18.80
N ARG A 942 -13.51 14.53 19.09
CA ARG A 942 -14.05 14.43 20.46
C ARG A 942 -13.08 13.72 21.41
N ASP A 943 -12.42 12.66 20.94
CA ASP A 943 -11.45 11.92 21.74
C ASP A 943 -10.22 12.79 22.04
N LEU A 944 -9.74 13.57 21.04
CA LEU A 944 -8.57 14.44 21.19
C LEU A 944 -8.78 15.57 22.20
N THR A 945 -9.94 16.24 22.13
CA THR A 945 -10.24 17.33 23.06
C THR A 945 -10.49 16.83 24.49
N LEU A 946 -11.01 15.60 24.63
CA LEU A 946 -11.13 14.92 25.90
C LEU A 946 -9.75 14.55 26.47
N ASP A 947 -8.85 14.01 25.66
CA ASP A 947 -7.46 13.70 26.07
C ASP A 947 -6.74 14.95 26.58
N LEU A 948 -6.88 16.09 25.88
CA LEU A 948 -6.33 17.38 26.33
C LEU A 948 -6.92 17.82 27.69
N ALA A 949 -8.22 17.66 27.88
CA ALA A 949 -8.89 18.00 29.13
C ALA A 949 -8.49 17.06 30.28
N ASN A 950 -8.33 15.76 30.01
CA ASN A 950 -7.88 14.75 30.96
C ASN A 950 -6.44 14.99 31.41
N LEU A 951 -5.56 15.35 30.46
CA LEU A 951 -4.18 15.74 30.76
C LEU A 951 -4.13 16.95 31.69
N ALA A 952 -4.87 18.01 31.37
CA ALA A 952 -4.94 19.21 32.19
C ALA A 952 -5.50 18.90 33.60
N GLY A 953 -6.62 18.17 33.67
CA GLY A 953 -7.24 17.78 34.94
C GLY A 953 -6.31 16.95 35.82
N SER A 954 -5.58 15.98 35.24
CA SER A 954 -4.66 15.11 35.96
C SER A 954 -3.45 15.89 36.51
N ILE A 955 -2.90 16.83 35.71
CA ILE A 955 -1.81 17.70 36.16
C ILE A 955 -2.26 18.61 37.31
N ILE A 956 -3.44 19.23 37.21
CA ILE A 956 -3.99 20.08 38.26
C ILE A 956 -4.18 19.28 39.56
N ASP A 957 -4.73 18.07 39.45
CA ASP A 957 -5.04 17.23 40.61
C ASP A 957 -3.77 16.76 41.33
N ILE A 958 -2.75 16.30 40.59
CA ILE A 958 -1.49 15.85 41.21
C ILE A 958 -0.66 17.01 41.75
N ALA A 959 -0.66 18.17 41.08
CA ALA A 959 -0.04 19.38 41.64
C ALA A 959 -0.69 19.78 42.97
N LEU A 960 -2.04 19.77 43.01
CA LEU A 960 -2.80 20.04 44.23
C LEU A 960 -2.53 19.00 45.33
N GLU A 961 -2.48 17.70 44.98
CA GLU A 961 -2.15 16.60 45.90
C GLU A 961 -0.76 16.81 46.52
N LYS A 962 0.24 17.23 45.73
CA LYS A 962 1.60 17.49 46.21
C LYS A 962 1.66 18.71 47.13
N ILE A 963 0.95 19.78 46.81
CA ILE A 963 0.83 20.97 47.68
C ILE A 963 0.25 20.56 49.04
N TRP A 964 -0.85 19.81 49.06
CA TRP A 964 -1.45 19.31 50.30
C TRP A 964 -0.51 18.40 51.07
N LYS A 965 0.17 17.46 50.42
CA LYS A 965 1.17 16.58 51.07
C LYS A 965 2.28 17.38 51.76
N GLY A 966 2.74 18.47 51.15
CA GLY A 966 3.70 19.39 51.76
C GLY A 966 3.14 20.04 53.02
N MET A 967 1.94 20.63 52.93
CA MET A 967 1.29 21.28 54.07
C MET A 967 0.95 20.30 55.21
N ILE A 968 0.49 19.08 54.89
CA ILE A 968 0.18 18.03 55.88
C ILE A 968 1.45 17.56 56.60
N ARG A 969 2.59 17.52 55.90
CA ARG A 969 3.89 17.20 56.53
C ARG A 969 4.31 18.26 57.56
N GLU A 970 4.00 19.53 57.30
CA GLU A 970 4.28 20.64 58.23
C GLU A 970 3.25 20.73 59.36
N ASN A 971 1.98 20.45 59.05
CA ASN A 971 0.86 20.44 59.99
C ASN A 971 -0.15 19.32 59.65
N PRO A 972 -0.15 18.19 60.37
CA PRO A 972 -1.05 17.05 60.10
C PRO A 972 -2.54 17.40 60.08
N GLU A 973 -2.96 18.44 60.79
CA GLU A 973 -4.35 18.90 60.85
C GLU A 973 -4.85 19.46 59.51
N CYS A 974 -3.95 19.72 58.55
CA CYS A 974 -4.32 20.12 57.19
C CYS A 974 -4.98 18.99 56.39
N GLU A 975 -4.90 17.73 56.83
CA GLU A 975 -5.51 16.59 56.12
C GLU A 975 -7.04 16.72 56.02
N GLU A 976 -7.69 17.10 57.13
CA GLU A 976 -9.13 17.36 57.14
C GLU A 976 -9.50 18.57 56.28
N ALA A 977 -8.66 19.61 56.24
CA ALA A 977 -8.85 20.77 55.38
C ALA A 977 -8.76 20.40 53.89
N ALA A 978 -7.81 19.55 53.49
CA ALA A 978 -7.68 19.06 52.12
C ALA A 978 -8.97 18.36 51.65
N GLN A 979 -9.62 17.60 52.54
CA GLN A 979 -10.89 16.93 52.28
C GLN A 979 -12.09 17.88 52.13
N CYS A 980 -11.93 19.15 52.48
CA CYS A 980 -12.96 20.18 52.33
C CYS A 980 -12.82 20.98 51.03
N PHE A 981 -11.71 20.87 50.30
CA PHE A 981 -11.35 21.75 49.19
C PHE A 981 -11.55 21.07 47.82
N SER A 982 -12.05 21.83 46.85
CA SER A 982 -12.18 21.36 45.46
C SER A 982 -11.85 22.48 44.48
N VAL A 983 -11.29 22.10 43.33
CA VAL A 983 -11.04 22.99 42.21
C VAL A 983 -11.98 22.62 41.06
N LEU A 984 -12.71 23.62 40.57
CA LEU A 984 -13.57 23.52 39.41
C LEU A 984 -12.95 24.29 38.25
N ALA A 985 -13.32 23.91 37.03
CA ALA A 985 -12.92 24.58 35.81
C ALA A 985 -14.12 25.16 35.07
N PHE A 986 -13.95 26.36 34.53
CA PHE A 986 -14.85 27.00 33.56
C PHE A 986 -14.37 26.74 32.12
N GLY A 987 -15.09 27.31 31.16
CA GLY A 987 -14.64 27.42 29.78
C GLY A 987 -14.42 26.07 29.11
N LYS A 988 -13.38 25.98 28.27
CA LYS A 988 -13.10 24.78 27.47
C LYS A 988 -12.65 23.58 28.32
N LEU A 989 -11.92 23.81 29.42
CA LEU A 989 -11.54 22.72 30.34
C LEU A 989 -12.78 22.15 31.06
N GLY A 990 -13.66 23.04 31.53
CA GLY A 990 -14.90 22.65 32.19
C GLY A 990 -15.84 21.88 31.26
N GLY A 991 -15.95 22.30 29.99
CA GLY A 991 -16.70 21.60 28.95
C GLY A 991 -16.04 20.34 28.37
N SER A 992 -14.87 19.92 28.88
CA SER A 992 -14.07 18.81 28.34
C SER A 992 -13.79 18.93 26.85
N GLU A 993 -13.49 20.14 26.40
CA GLU A 993 -13.25 20.47 25.00
C GLU A 993 -12.03 21.40 24.85
N LEU A 994 -10.95 21.11 25.60
CA LEU A 994 -9.75 21.94 25.64
C LEU A 994 -9.03 21.98 24.28
N ASN A 995 -8.29 23.08 24.00
CA ASN A 995 -7.34 23.15 22.87
C ASN A 995 -5.89 23.06 23.37
N TYR A 996 -4.94 22.92 22.44
CA TYR A 996 -3.51 22.84 22.74
C TYR A 996 -2.93 24.02 23.54
N SER A 997 -3.22 25.27 23.14
CA SER A 997 -2.68 26.47 23.80
C SER A 997 -3.82 27.36 24.32
N SER A 998 -4.57 26.85 25.29
CA SER A 998 -5.60 27.58 26.02
C SER A 998 -5.20 27.85 27.46
N ASP A 999 -5.65 28.98 27.99
CA ASP A 999 -5.65 29.24 29.43
C ASP A 999 -6.63 28.28 30.11
N ILE A 1000 -6.35 27.89 31.35
CA ILE A 1000 -7.25 27.10 32.18
C ILE A 1000 -7.94 28.01 33.19
N ASP A 1001 -9.26 28.11 33.07
CA ASP A 1001 -10.09 28.96 33.92
C ASP A 1001 -10.50 28.20 35.19
N LEU A 1002 -9.92 28.52 36.35
CA LEU A 1002 -10.11 27.75 37.59
C LEU A 1002 -10.87 28.51 38.68
N LEU A 1003 -11.57 27.76 39.54
CA LEU A 1003 -12.32 28.23 40.70
C LEU A 1003 -12.05 27.33 41.90
N GLY A 1004 -11.46 27.88 42.95
CA GLY A 1004 -11.28 27.18 44.23
C GLY A 1004 -12.52 27.33 45.12
N ILE A 1005 -12.98 26.22 45.70
CA ILE A 1005 -14.11 26.18 46.62
C ILE A 1005 -13.81 25.34 47.85
N TYR A 1006 -14.58 25.55 48.93
CA TYR A 1006 -14.58 24.64 50.07
C TYR A 1006 -15.96 24.41 50.68
N ASP A 1007 -16.14 23.23 51.28
CA ASP A 1007 -17.30 22.87 52.09
C ASP A 1007 -17.17 23.48 53.50
N GLU A 1008 -17.93 24.55 53.75
CA GLU A 1008 -17.89 25.28 55.03
C GLU A 1008 -18.36 24.45 56.22
N ASP A 1009 -19.35 23.57 56.01
CA ASP A 1009 -19.90 22.75 57.08
C ASP A 1009 -18.94 21.61 57.44
N LYS A 1010 -18.24 21.05 56.45
CA LYS A 1010 -17.15 20.09 56.68
C LYS A 1010 -15.95 20.78 57.33
N PHE A 1011 -15.57 21.97 56.87
CA PHE A 1011 -14.46 22.72 57.45
C PHE A 1011 -14.70 23.10 58.92
N LYS A 1012 -15.90 23.56 59.29
CA LYS A 1012 -16.24 23.88 60.70
C LYS A 1012 -16.14 22.69 61.66
N LYS A 1013 -16.21 21.46 61.14
CA LYS A 1013 -16.04 20.23 61.92
C LYS A 1013 -14.59 19.78 62.00
N ALA A 1014 -13.72 20.31 61.13
CA ALA A 1014 -12.31 19.99 61.14
C ALA A 1014 -11.61 20.65 62.33
N GLU A 1015 -10.69 19.96 62.98
CA GLU A 1015 -9.99 20.44 64.19
C GLU A 1015 -9.25 21.76 63.92
N ILE A 1016 -8.66 21.88 62.74
CA ILE A 1016 -7.90 23.05 62.30
C ILE A 1016 -8.74 24.33 62.22
N SER A 1017 -10.07 24.22 62.06
CA SER A 1017 -10.96 25.39 61.95
C SER A 1017 -11.09 26.20 63.24
N GLY A 1018 -10.78 25.58 64.39
CA GLY A 1018 -10.69 26.28 65.68
C GLY A 1018 -9.39 27.05 65.85
N LYS A 1019 -8.40 26.85 64.98
CA LYS A 1019 -7.05 27.42 65.09
C LYS A 1019 -6.72 28.40 63.98
N ILE A 1020 -7.14 28.11 62.75
CA ILE A 1020 -6.77 28.85 61.54
C ILE A 1020 -8.03 29.12 60.72
N LYS A 1021 -8.15 30.34 60.18
CA LYS A 1021 -9.30 30.69 59.32
C LYS A 1021 -9.22 29.98 57.98
N ALA A 1022 -10.37 29.68 57.37
CA ALA A 1022 -10.43 29.07 56.03
C ALA A 1022 -9.59 29.85 54.98
N SER A 1023 -9.61 31.19 55.04
CA SER A 1023 -8.81 32.03 54.15
C SER A 1023 -7.30 31.88 54.34
N GLU A 1024 -6.83 31.58 55.55
CA GLU A 1024 -5.41 31.42 55.86
C GLU A 1024 -4.87 30.05 55.39
N ILE A 1025 -5.75 29.09 55.09
CA ILE A 1025 -5.38 27.76 54.56
C ILE A 1025 -5.61 27.68 53.05
N PHE A 1026 -6.82 27.99 52.58
CA PHE A 1026 -7.18 27.72 51.19
C PHE A 1026 -6.66 28.76 50.20
N TYR A 1027 -6.48 30.02 50.61
CA TYR A 1027 -5.90 31.04 49.74
C TYR A 1027 -4.46 30.70 49.34
N PRO A 1028 -3.54 30.38 50.27
CA PRO A 1028 -2.18 29.96 49.91
C PRO A 1028 -2.14 28.72 49.01
N VAL A 1029 -3.02 27.74 49.22
CA VAL A 1029 -3.11 26.54 48.36
C VAL A 1029 -3.44 26.92 46.93
N MET A 1030 -4.49 27.72 46.73
CA MET A 1030 -4.91 28.14 45.40
C MET A 1030 -3.86 29.05 44.73
N GLU A 1031 -3.18 29.89 45.51
CA GLU A 1031 -2.10 30.73 45.02
C GLU A 1031 -0.87 29.92 44.59
N LYS A 1032 -0.45 28.95 45.41
CA LYS A 1032 0.67 28.05 45.12
C LYS A 1032 0.36 27.18 43.90
N LEU A 1033 -0.86 26.67 43.78
CA LEU A 1033 -1.30 25.91 42.59
C LEU A 1033 -1.22 26.75 41.31
N ARG A 1034 -1.73 27.99 41.34
CA ARG A 1034 -1.62 28.92 40.20
C ARG A 1034 -0.17 29.13 39.80
N ASP A 1035 0.70 29.37 40.78
CA ASP A 1035 2.12 29.62 40.57
C ASP A 1035 2.84 28.40 40.00
N GLU A 1036 2.69 27.20 40.60
CA GLU A 1036 3.31 25.96 40.11
C GLU A 1036 2.92 25.62 38.67
N LEU A 1037 1.64 25.79 38.30
CA LEU A 1037 1.18 25.51 36.94
C LEU A 1037 1.70 26.51 35.90
N SER A 1038 1.87 27.78 36.31
CA SER A 1038 2.24 28.90 35.42
C SER A 1038 3.75 29.18 35.41
N ARG A 1039 4.54 28.57 36.30
CA ARG A 1039 5.97 28.84 36.46
C ARG A 1039 6.76 28.31 35.26
N HIS A 1040 7.63 29.15 34.73
CA HIS A 1040 8.58 28.75 33.68
C HIS A 1040 9.77 27.99 34.28
N THR A 1041 10.04 26.81 33.73
CA THR A 1041 11.24 25.99 33.94
C THR A 1041 12.02 25.85 32.63
N GLU A 1042 13.12 25.11 32.65
CA GLU A 1042 13.84 24.74 31.42
C GLU A 1042 12.94 23.95 30.43
N GLU A 1043 11.89 23.31 30.94
CA GLU A 1043 10.87 22.62 30.16
C GLU A 1043 9.65 23.49 29.85
N GLY A 1044 9.71 24.81 30.03
CA GLY A 1044 8.58 25.71 29.80
C GLY A 1044 7.63 25.72 31.00
N TYR A 1045 6.32 25.79 30.76
CA TYR A 1045 5.28 25.79 31.80
C TYR A 1045 4.22 24.73 31.49
N SER A 1046 3.38 24.38 32.49
CA SER A 1046 2.28 23.43 32.30
C SER A 1046 1.06 24.12 31.68
N TYR A 1047 0.49 25.11 32.39
CA TYR A 1047 -0.67 25.85 31.92
C TYR A 1047 -0.69 27.29 32.44
N ARG A 1048 -1.21 28.21 31.62
CA ARG A 1048 -1.58 29.55 32.06
C ARG A 1048 -2.90 29.49 32.81
N VAL A 1049 -2.92 29.95 34.06
CA VAL A 1049 -4.11 29.88 34.92
C VAL A 1049 -4.85 31.22 34.95
N ASP A 1050 -6.14 31.20 34.61
CA ASP A 1050 -7.04 32.35 34.77
C ASP A 1050 -8.02 32.13 35.92
N LEU A 1051 -8.10 33.10 36.83
CA LEU A 1051 -8.96 33.08 38.02
C LEU A 1051 -10.00 34.20 37.99
N ARG A 1052 -10.20 34.88 36.85
CA ARG A 1052 -11.06 36.06 36.72
C ARG A 1052 -12.56 35.76 36.70
N LEU A 1053 -12.95 34.53 36.37
CA LEU A 1053 -14.36 34.10 36.30
C LEU A 1053 -14.98 33.78 37.67
N ARG A 1054 -14.21 33.90 38.76
CA ARG A 1054 -14.73 33.71 40.13
C ARG A 1054 -15.73 34.82 40.52
N PRO A 1055 -16.63 34.58 41.50
CA PRO A 1055 -17.57 35.59 41.98
C PRO A 1055 -16.89 36.92 42.33
N TYR A 1056 -17.50 38.05 41.93
CA TYR A 1056 -16.96 39.40 42.04
C TYR A 1056 -15.63 39.65 41.28
N GLY A 1057 -15.21 38.72 40.42
CA GLY A 1057 -14.02 38.81 39.60
C GLY A 1057 -12.75 39.07 40.43
N ARG A 1058 -11.92 40.03 39.99
CA ARG A 1058 -10.66 40.39 40.67
C ARG A 1058 -10.86 40.90 42.10
N SER A 1059 -12.02 41.47 42.40
CA SER A 1059 -12.34 42.04 43.72
C SER A 1059 -12.88 40.98 44.70
N GLY A 1060 -13.21 39.78 44.22
CA GLY A 1060 -13.70 38.69 45.04
C GLY A 1060 -12.59 37.85 45.67
N PRO A 1061 -12.93 37.06 46.72
CA PRO A 1061 -12.01 36.13 47.35
C PRO A 1061 -11.49 35.10 46.34
N LEU A 1062 -10.25 34.64 46.52
CA LEU A 1062 -9.63 33.65 45.62
C LEU A 1062 -10.29 32.26 45.76
N VAL A 1063 -10.78 31.95 46.96
CA VAL A 1063 -11.49 30.73 47.31
C VAL A 1063 -12.76 31.11 48.05
N SER A 1064 -13.89 30.54 47.65
CA SER A 1064 -15.21 30.85 48.23
C SER A 1064 -15.85 29.61 48.85
N SER A 1065 -16.70 29.80 49.86
CA SER A 1065 -17.51 28.69 50.40
C SER A 1065 -18.65 28.32 49.45
N LEU A 1066 -19.08 27.06 49.51
CA LEU A 1066 -20.26 26.58 48.77
C LEU A 1066 -21.47 27.52 48.89
N ARG A 1067 -21.80 27.92 50.12
CA ARG A 1067 -22.94 28.81 50.41
C ARG A 1067 -22.78 30.19 49.77
N SER A 1068 -21.58 30.75 49.82
CA SER A 1068 -21.28 32.04 49.22
C SER A 1068 -21.47 32.01 47.70
N ILE A 1069 -21.00 30.94 47.03
CA ILE A 1069 -21.19 30.78 45.58
C ILE A 1069 -22.66 30.61 45.22
N VAL A 1070 -23.39 29.73 45.91
CA VAL A 1070 -24.81 29.52 45.65
C VAL A 1070 -25.61 30.81 45.85
N SER A 1071 -25.33 31.57 46.91
CA SER A 1071 -25.99 32.85 47.17
C SER A 1071 -25.64 33.90 46.10
N TYR A 1072 -24.39 33.95 45.64
CA TYR A 1072 -23.97 34.86 44.57
C TYR A 1072 -24.70 34.57 43.26
N TYR A 1073 -24.70 33.31 42.80
CA TYR A 1073 -25.39 32.93 41.57
C TYR A 1073 -26.92 33.03 41.68
N ALA A 1074 -27.48 32.87 42.87
CA ALA A 1074 -28.92 32.99 43.08
C ALA A 1074 -29.45 34.44 43.01
N SER A 1075 -28.63 35.43 43.38
CA SER A 1075 -29.11 36.80 43.64
C SER A 1075 -28.29 37.93 43.01
N THR A 1076 -27.03 37.71 42.64
CA THR A 1076 -26.10 38.76 42.20
C THR A 1076 -25.57 38.56 40.78
N ALA A 1077 -25.33 37.30 40.37
CA ALA A 1077 -24.65 36.99 39.12
C ALA A 1077 -25.38 37.54 37.88
N ALA A 1078 -24.61 38.14 36.98
CA ALA A 1078 -25.10 38.59 35.68
C ALA A 1078 -25.37 37.39 34.74
N LEU A 1079 -26.20 37.59 33.71
CA LEU A 1079 -26.54 36.54 32.74
C LEU A 1079 -25.30 35.92 32.05
N TRP A 1080 -24.26 36.72 31.79
CA TRP A 1080 -23.01 36.21 31.21
C TRP A 1080 -22.23 35.30 32.17
N GLU A 1081 -22.35 35.50 33.49
CA GLU A 1081 -21.73 34.64 34.50
C GLU A 1081 -22.49 33.31 34.60
N ILE A 1082 -23.82 33.36 34.49
CA ILE A 1082 -24.68 32.16 34.38
C ILE A 1082 -24.34 31.37 33.12
N GLN A 1083 -24.17 32.07 31.99
CA GLN A 1083 -23.75 31.47 30.72
C GLN A 1083 -22.39 30.75 30.87
N ALA A 1084 -21.41 31.39 31.51
CA ALA A 1084 -20.12 30.78 31.78
C ALA A 1084 -20.23 29.55 32.70
N ALA A 1085 -21.10 29.61 33.72
CA ALA A 1085 -21.32 28.53 34.67
C ALA A 1085 -21.95 27.26 34.07
N LEU A 1086 -22.56 27.34 32.87
CA LEU A 1086 -22.99 26.14 32.13
C LEU A 1086 -21.83 25.18 31.85
N LYS A 1087 -20.61 25.70 31.70
CA LYS A 1087 -19.41 24.89 31.47
C LYS A 1087 -18.68 24.52 32.78
N LEU A 1088 -19.20 24.87 33.95
CA LEU A 1088 -18.50 24.63 35.21
C LEU A 1088 -18.45 23.12 35.54
N ARG A 1089 -17.27 22.61 35.89
CA ARG A 1089 -17.08 21.19 36.24
C ARG A 1089 -15.98 20.99 37.28
N PRO A 1090 -16.15 20.08 38.27
CA PRO A 1090 -15.06 19.67 39.16
C PRO A 1090 -13.91 18.98 38.41
N VAL A 1091 -12.67 19.37 38.67
CA VAL A 1091 -11.48 18.82 37.99
C VAL A 1091 -10.41 18.28 38.94
N ALA A 1092 -10.31 18.80 40.17
CA ALA A 1092 -9.29 18.39 41.14
C ALA A 1092 -9.75 18.55 42.59
N GLY A 1093 -9.04 17.88 43.51
CA GLY A 1093 -9.33 17.87 44.94
C GLY A 1093 -10.53 16.99 45.29
N ASN A 1094 -11.30 17.36 46.32
CA ASN A 1094 -12.46 16.58 46.74
C ASN A 1094 -13.63 16.75 45.74
N ILE A 1095 -13.73 15.85 44.77
CA ILE A 1095 -14.74 15.88 43.69
C ILE A 1095 -16.17 15.87 44.23
N GLU A 1096 -16.42 15.20 45.36
CA GLU A 1096 -17.73 15.20 46.02
C GLU A 1096 -18.18 16.62 46.43
N THR A 1097 -17.25 17.44 46.95
CA THR A 1097 -17.51 18.84 47.29
C THR A 1097 -17.86 19.66 46.05
N GLY A 1098 -17.16 19.44 44.94
CA GLY A 1098 -17.51 20.04 43.65
C GLY A 1098 -18.89 19.62 43.14
N ASN A 1099 -19.22 18.33 43.24
CA ASN A 1099 -20.52 17.79 42.81
C ASN A 1099 -21.68 18.35 43.66
N LYS A 1100 -21.47 18.57 44.97
CA LYS A 1100 -22.44 19.26 45.83
C LYS A 1100 -22.75 20.68 45.32
N LEU A 1101 -21.73 21.42 44.86
CA LEU A 1101 -21.94 22.72 44.24
C LEU A 1101 -22.74 22.60 42.95
N MET A 1102 -22.37 21.67 42.07
CA MET A 1102 -23.06 21.49 40.78
C MET A 1102 -24.53 21.13 40.95
N LEU A 1103 -24.85 20.26 41.92
CA LEU A 1103 -26.23 19.95 42.28
C LEU A 1103 -26.99 21.19 42.78
N ALA A 1104 -26.38 21.99 43.66
CA ALA A 1104 -27.00 23.21 44.18
C ALA A 1104 -27.17 24.30 43.10
N LEU A 1105 -26.27 24.36 42.11
CA LEU A 1105 -26.39 25.28 40.98
C LEU A 1105 -27.41 24.81 39.95
N GLY A 1106 -27.73 23.50 39.87
CA GLY A 1106 -28.66 22.93 38.89
C GLY A 1106 -30.00 23.66 38.84
N ASP A 1107 -30.59 23.93 40.00
CA ASP A 1107 -31.86 24.67 40.12
C ASP A 1107 -31.73 26.12 39.66
N ILE A 1108 -30.58 26.76 39.91
CA ILE A 1108 -30.32 28.14 39.51
C ILE A 1108 -30.10 28.23 37.99
N LEU A 1109 -29.33 27.30 37.43
CA LEU A 1109 -29.07 27.22 35.99
C LEU A 1109 -30.35 26.87 35.22
N SER A 1110 -31.25 26.07 35.81
CA SER A 1110 -32.54 25.68 35.21
C SER A 1110 -33.66 26.70 35.39
N ARG A 1111 -33.42 27.88 35.98
CA ARG A 1111 -34.49 28.90 36.13
C ARG A 1111 -35.04 29.33 34.77
N GLU A 1112 -36.35 29.54 34.70
CA GLU A 1112 -37.00 30.13 33.53
C GLU A 1112 -36.45 31.54 33.30
N ARG A 1113 -36.15 31.86 32.03
CA ARG A 1113 -35.59 33.15 31.60
C ARG A 1113 -36.26 33.60 30.32
N SER A 1114 -36.48 34.90 30.17
CA SER A 1114 -36.99 35.47 28.93
C SER A 1114 -35.97 35.29 27.80
N ARG A 1115 -36.48 34.93 26.62
CA ARG A 1115 -35.69 34.84 25.38
C ARG A 1115 -35.04 36.18 25.04
N GLU A 1116 -35.78 37.28 25.15
CA GLU A 1116 -35.28 38.63 24.86
C GLU A 1116 -34.12 39.02 25.78
N GLU A 1117 -34.21 38.73 27.08
CA GLU A 1117 -33.15 39.04 28.05
C GLU A 1117 -31.85 38.28 27.76
N VAL A 1118 -31.95 36.97 27.54
CA VAL A 1118 -30.79 36.11 27.25
C VAL A 1118 -30.11 36.53 25.94
N PHE A 1119 -30.88 36.72 24.86
CA PHE A 1119 -30.32 37.12 23.58
C PHE A 1119 -29.79 38.55 23.55
N THR A 1120 -30.38 39.48 24.30
CA THR A 1120 -29.81 40.82 24.46
C THR A 1120 -28.48 40.78 25.20
N SER A 1121 -28.36 39.98 26.26
CA SER A 1121 -27.08 39.75 26.94
C SER A 1121 -26.02 39.18 25.98
N ILE A 1122 -26.38 38.16 25.19
CA ILE A 1122 -25.47 37.54 24.22
C ILE A 1122 -25.02 38.54 23.13
N ARG A 1123 -25.95 39.34 22.59
CA ARG A 1123 -25.63 40.40 21.60
C ARG A 1123 -24.66 41.44 22.17
N ASN A 1124 -24.87 41.90 23.40
CA ASN A 1124 -23.97 42.85 24.05
C ASN A 1124 -22.55 42.28 24.21
N LEU A 1125 -22.42 41.03 24.65
CA LEU A 1125 -21.12 40.34 24.76
C LEU A 1125 -20.47 40.15 23.38
N ARG A 1126 -21.27 39.87 22.36
CA ARG A 1126 -20.83 39.73 20.98
C ARG A 1126 -20.25 41.04 20.46
N GLU A 1127 -20.97 42.15 20.61
CA GLU A 1127 -20.50 43.48 20.19
C GLU A 1127 -19.20 43.88 20.88
N ILE A 1128 -19.09 43.63 22.19
CA ILE A 1128 -17.85 43.89 22.95
C ILE A 1128 -16.70 43.05 22.37
N SER A 1129 -16.95 41.78 22.02
CA SER A 1129 -15.96 40.89 21.44
C SER A 1129 -15.47 41.38 20.07
N VAL A 1130 -16.39 41.81 19.19
CA VAL A 1130 -16.05 42.32 17.85
C VAL A 1130 -15.28 43.64 17.94
N ARG A 1131 -15.74 44.60 18.75
CA ARG A 1131 -15.08 45.92 18.89
C ARG A 1131 -13.64 45.80 19.40
N LYS A 1132 -13.38 44.89 20.34
CA LYS A 1132 -12.02 44.62 20.83
C LYS A 1132 -11.09 44.10 19.72
N GLN A 1133 -11.62 43.37 18.74
CA GLN A 1133 -10.86 42.87 17.60
C GLN A 1133 -10.57 43.98 16.58
N SER A 1134 -11.57 44.79 16.21
CA SER A 1134 -11.44 45.89 15.23
C SER A 1134 -10.44 46.97 15.65
N SER A 1135 -10.05 47.00 16.93
CA SER A 1135 -9.12 47.96 17.53
C SER A 1135 -7.66 47.44 17.61
N GLY A 1136 -7.39 46.20 17.19
CA GLY A 1136 -6.10 45.53 17.33
C GLY A 1136 -5.16 45.68 16.11
N ARG A 1137 -3.86 45.37 16.30
CA ARG A 1137 -2.81 45.43 15.25
C ARG A 1137 -3.05 44.55 14.02
N ASN A 1138 -3.99 43.59 14.08
CA ASN A 1138 -4.31 42.62 13.02
C ASN A 1138 -5.68 42.86 12.36
N ALA A 1139 -6.15 44.10 12.25
CA ALA A 1139 -7.48 44.42 11.71
C ALA A 1139 -7.73 43.89 10.27
N SER A 1140 -6.69 43.52 9.52
CA SER A 1140 -6.78 42.95 8.17
C SER A 1140 -6.84 41.42 8.09
N SER A 1141 -6.69 40.69 9.21
CA SER A 1141 -6.70 39.22 9.24
C SER A 1141 -8.02 38.67 9.81
N THR A 1142 -8.52 37.58 9.22
CA THR A 1142 -9.74 36.88 9.66
C THR A 1142 -9.50 36.14 10.97
N ASP A 1143 -10.25 36.48 12.02
CA ASP A 1143 -10.24 35.77 13.31
C ASP A 1143 -11.34 34.71 13.33
N ILE A 1144 -10.95 33.43 13.42
CA ILE A 1144 -11.89 32.31 13.36
C ILE A 1144 -12.69 32.11 14.65
N LYS A 1145 -12.28 32.74 15.76
CA LYS A 1145 -12.90 32.56 17.08
C LYS A 1145 -13.89 33.66 17.38
N SER A 1146 -13.46 34.91 17.25
CA SER A 1146 -14.23 36.10 17.59
C SER A 1146 -14.74 36.86 16.36
N GLY A 1147 -14.34 36.49 15.14
CA GLY A 1147 -14.88 37.06 13.91
C GLY A 1147 -16.34 36.63 13.64
N ILE A 1148 -16.99 37.28 12.67
CA ILE A 1148 -18.38 36.97 12.26
C ILE A 1148 -18.44 35.52 11.75
N GLY A 1149 -19.41 34.74 12.24
CA GLY A 1149 -19.52 33.32 11.93
C GLY A 1149 -18.50 32.42 12.65
N GLY A 1150 -17.71 32.98 13.57
CA GLY A 1150 -16.64 32.25 14.27
C GLY A 1150 -17.13 31.33 15.39
N ILE A 1151 -16.18 30.64 16.02
CA ILE A 1151 -16.39 29.65 17.10
C ILE A 1151 -17.29 30.21 18.21
N ARG A 1152 -17.09 31.47 18.61
CA ARG A 1152 -17.84 32.10 19.71
C ARG A 1152 -19.32 32.27 19.39
N GLU A 1153 -19.71 32.46 18.12
CA GLU A 1153 -21.13 32.54 17.75
C GLU A 1153 -21.82 31.18 17.93
N VAL A 1154 -21.13 30.09 17.60
CA VAL A 1154 -21.64 28.73 17.88
C VAL A 1154 -21.81 28.53 19.38
N GLU A 1155 -20.77 28.82 20.18
CA GLU A 1155 -20.82 28.67 21.65
C GLU A 1155 -21.95 29.49 22.26
N PHE A 1156 -22.09 30.76 21.85
CA PHE A 1156 -23.11 31.67 22.34
C PHE A 1156 -24.52 31.23 21.95
N LEU A 1157 -24.73 30.77 20.71
CA LEU A 1157 -26.01 30.26 20.27
C LEU A 1157 -26.43 29.03 21.09
N VAL A 1158 -25.54 28.06 21.22
CA VAL A 1158 -25.81 26.82 21.98
C VAL A 1158 -26.10 27.13 23.45
N GLN A 1159 -25.26 27.94 24.09
CA GLN A 1159 -25.45 28.33 25.49
C GLN A 1159 -26.73 29.16 25.70
N GLY A 1160 -27.06 30.06 24.77
CA GLY A 1160 -28.30 30.81 24.81
C GLY A 1160 -29.52 29.91 24.74
N LEU A 1161 -29.53 28.94 23.82
CA LEU A 1161 -30.60 27.94 23.72
C LEU A 1161 -30.70 27.05 24.95
N GLN A 1162 -29.57 26.69 25.57
CA GLN A 1162 -29.56 25.98 26.87
C GLN A 1162 -30.22 26.83 27.96
N MET A 1163 -29.81 28.10 28.13
CA MET A 1163 -30.36 28.98 29.17
C MET A 1163 -31.87 29.22 29.04
N ILE A 1164 -32.39 29.27 27.82
CA ILE A 1164 -33.82 29.46 27.55
C ILE A 1164 -34.60 28.18 27.87
N ASN A 1165 -34.07 27.01 27.52
CA ASN A 1165 -34.83 25.76 27.54
C ASN A 1165 -34.54 24.84 28.73
N ALA A 1166 -33.50 25.12 29.53
CA ALA A 1166 -33.10 24.29 30.67
C ALA A 1166 -34.21 24.10 31.72
N HIS A 1167 -35.12 25.07 31.86
CA HIS A 1167 -36.28 24.94 32.78
C HIS A 1167 -37.27 23.85 32.36
N LYS A 1168 -37.38 23.55 31.05
CA LYS A 1168 -38.21 22.46 30.51
C LYS A 1168 -37.43 21.15 30.43
N TYR A 1169 -36.16 21.25 30.06
CA TYR A 1169 -35.28 20.11 29.83
C TYR A 1169 -33.98 20.28 30.60
N PRO A 1170 -33.93 19.92 31.90
CA PRO A 1170 -32.73 20.08 32.73
C PRO A 1170 -31.50 19.35 32.20
N SER A 1171 -31.69 18.29 31.41
CA SER A 1171 -30.60 17.58 30.72
C SER A 1171 -29.79 18.46 29.77
N LEU A 1172 -30.32 19.61 29.34
CA LEU A 1172 -29.60 20.60 28.54
C LEU A 1172 -28.48 21.30 29.31
N ILE A 1173 -28.39 21.17 30.64
CA ILE A 1173 -27.25 21.71 31.40
C ILE A 1173 -26.05 20.77 31.18
N ASN A 1174 -25.34 21.01 30.10
CA ASN A 1174 -24.16 20.26 29.70
C ASN A 1174 -23.06 21.25 29.25
N GLY A 1175 -21.85 21.07 29.78
CA GLY A 1175 -20.74 21.98 29.48
C GLY A 1175 -20.14 21.80 28.09
N ASN A 1176 -20.31 20.63 27.47
CA ASN A 1176 -19.70 20.32 26.18
C ASN A 1176 -20.60 20.80 25.04
N THR A 1177 -20.06 21.68 24.17
CA THR A 1177 -20.84 22.28 23.07
C THR A 1177 -21.40 21.25 22.08
N LEU A 1178 -20.64 20.22 21.72
CA LEU A 1178 -21.09 19.20 20.77
C LEU A 1178 -22.18 18.29 21.35
N ASN A 1179 -22.01 17.83 22.60
CA ASN A 1179 -23.06 17.08 23.29
C ASN A 1179 -24.33 17.92 23.46
N SER A 1180 -24.17 19.22 23.71
CA SER A 1180 -25.29 20.16 23.85
C SER A 1180 -26.06 20.32 22.53
N LEU A 1181 -25.40 20.31 21.38
CA LEU A 1181 -26.07 20.31 20.07
C LEU A 1181 -26.91 19.06 19.84
N GLU A 1182 -26.41 17.89 20.26
CA GLU A 1182 -27.16 16.63 20.22
C GLU A 1182 -28.39 16.71 21.12
N LEU A 1183 -28.23 17.16 22.36
CA LEU A 1183 -29.34 17.31 23.29
C LEU A 1183 -30.38 18.34 22.81
N LEU A 1184 -29.96 19.44 22.18
CA LEU A 1184 -30.88 20.41 21.57
C LEU A 1184 -31.69 19.79 20.42
N HIS A 1185 -31.09 18.87 19.66
CA HIS A 1185 -31.80 18.11 18.64
C HIS A 1185 -32.78 17.10 19.24
N GLU A 1186 -32.35 16.29 20.20
CA GLU A 1186 -33.17 15.27 20.87
C GLU A 1186 -34.43 15.89 21.50
N ASN A 1187 -34.31 17.10 22.05
CA ASN A 1187 -35.43 17.86 22.63
C ASN A 1187 -36.20 18.71 21.60
N LYS A 1188 -35.94 18.53 20.30
CA LYS A 1188 -36.64 19.20 19.17
C LYS A 1188 -36.52 20.73 19.17
N ILE A 1189 -35.48 21.28 19.79
CA ILE A 1189 -35.18 22.73 19.77
C ILE A 1189 -34.47 23.10 18.47
N LEU A 1190 -33.60 22.20 17.97
CA LEU A 1190 -32.97 22.29 16.65
C LEU A 1190 -33.41 21.11 15.77
N SER A 1191 -33.55 21.36 14.47
CA SER A 1191 -33.72 20.27 13.50
C SER A 1191 -32.44 19.44 13.41
N ARG A 1192 -32.56 18.19 12.95
CA ARG A 1192 -31.41 17.28 12.80
C ARG A 1192 -30.35 17.85 11.86
N GLU A 1193 -30.81 18.46 10.77
CA GLU A 1193 -29.96 19.07 9.74
C GLU A 1193 -29.18 20.25 10.33
N LYS A 1194 -29.85 21.15 11.07
CA LYS A 1194 -29.21 22.32 11.70
C LYS A 1194 -28.18 21.90 12.76
N ALA A 1195 -28.53 20.95 13.62
CA ALA A 1195 -27.61 20.47 14.66
C ALA A 1195 -26.39 19.76 14.08
N LYS A 1196 -26.58 18.92 13.05
CA LYS A 1196 -25.48 18.26 12.33
C LYS A 1196 -24.58 19.28 11.64
N GLN A 1197 -25.15 20.20 10.87
CA GLN A 1197 -24.40 21.22 10.14
C GLN A 1197 -23.57 22.11 11.09
N LEU A 1198 -24.17 22.57 12.19
CA LEU A 1198 -23.48 23.38 13.18
C LEU A 1198 -22.37 22.62 13.91
N SER A 1199 -22.55 21.31 14.12
CA SER A 1199 -21.51 20.43 14.68
C SER A 1199 -20.32 20.31 13.73
N GLU A 1200 -20.58 20.09 12.43
CA GLU A 1200 -19.53 20.01 11.40
C GLU A 1200 -18.78 21.33 11.25
N ASP A 1201 -19.51 22.46 11.22
CA ASP A 1201 -18.92 23.80 11.15
C ASP A 1201 -18.09 24.14 12.40
N TYR A 1202 -18.57 23.77 13.60
CA TYR A 1202 -17.83 23.93 14.85
C TYR A 1202 -16.52 23.13 14.85
N ILE A 1203 -16.59 21.85 14.47
CA ILE A 1203 -15.41 20.98 14.38
C ILE A 1203 -14.42 21.56 13.37
N PHE A 1204 -14.87 22.00 12.20
CA PHE A 1204 -14.02 22.59 11.18
C PHE A 1204 -13.26 23.82 11.70
N LEU A 1205 -13.97 24.77 12.31
CA LEU A 1205 -13.33 25.97 12.89
C LEU A 1205 -12.37 25.61 14.03
N ARG A 1206 -12.71 24.63 14.85
CA ARG A 1206 -11.85 24.15 15.94
C ARG A 1206 -10.60 23.43 15.44
N VAL A 1207 -10.67 22.68 14.35
CA VAL A 1207 -9.50 22.07 13.69
C VAL A 1207 -8.55 23.14 13.17
N ILE A 1208 -9.07 24.22 12.57
CA ILE A 1208 -8.23 25.37 12.18
C ILE A 1208 -7.57 25.98 13.43
N GLU A 1209 -8.33 26.19 14.52
CA GLU A 1209 -7.80 26.71 15.79
C GLU A 1209 -6.70 25.79 16.37
N HIS A 1210 -6.87 24.46 16.30
CA HIS A 1210 -5.86 23.49 16.74
C HIS A 1210 -4.55 23.68 15.99
N TYR A 1211 -4.59 23.69 14.65
CA TYR A 1211 -3.38 23.85 13.82
C TYR A 1211 -2.69 25.20 14.01
N LEU A 1212 -3.46 26.29 14.17
CA LEU A 1212 -2.89 27.61 14.47
C LEU A 1212 -2.15 27.60 15.81
N GLN A 1213 -2.71 26.95 16.83
CA GLN A 1213 -2.14 26.98 18.18
C GLN A 1213 -0.93 26.08 18.33
N ILE A 1214 -1.03 24.84 17.87
CA ILE A 1214 0.03 23.83 18.06
C ILE A 1214 1.25 24.06 17.17
N LEU A 1215 1.17 24.92 16.14
CA LEU A 1215 2.34 25.18 15.30
C LEU A 1215 3.53 25.65 16.15
N GLU A 1216 3.29 26.58 17.08
CA GLU A 1216 4.30 27.15 17.99
C GLU A 1216 3.88 27.14 19.48
N ASP A 1217 2.82 26.39 19.84
CA ASP A 1217 2.17 26.40 21.17
C ASP A 1217 1.70 27.79 21.64
N GLN A 1218 1.18 28.60 20.70
CA GLN A 1218 0.73 29.98 20.95
C GLN A 1218 -0.80 30.12 20.88
N GLN A 1219 -1.36 31.11 21.58
CA GLN A 1219 -2.79 31.39 21.55
C GLN A 1219 -3.19 32.22 20.32
N LEU A 1220 -3.02 31.66 19.14
CA LEU A 1220 -3.34 32.29 17.87
C LEU A 1220 -4.78 31.96 17.44
N HIS A 1221 -5.50 32.99 16.97
CA HIS A 1221 -6.88 32.89 16.49
C HIS A 1221 -7.09 33.55 15.12
N SER A 1222 -6.13 34.36 14.67
CA SER A 1222 -6.17 35.02 13.37
C SER A 1222 -5.41 34.18 12.35
N LEU A 1223 -5.92 34.13 11.12
CA LEU A 1223 -5.21 33.47 10.03
C LEU A 1223 -3.87 34.19 9.73
N PRO A 1224 -2.84 33.47 9.29
CA PRO A 1224 -1.60 34.10 8.85
C PRO A 1224 -1.87 35.03 7.65
N VAL A 1225 -1.07 36.09 7.52
CA VAL A 1225 -1.16 37.02 6.37
C VAL A 1225 -0.20 36.58 5.25
N ASN A 1226 0.86 35.86 5.61
CA ASN A 1226 1.84 35.34 4.66
C ASN A 1226 1.19 34.25 3.79
N PRO A 1227 1.19 34.40 2.45
CA PRO A 1227 0.60 33.41 1.54
C PRO A 1227 1.17 31.99 1.69
N LYS A 1228 2.45 31.86 2.06
CA LYS A 1228 3.09 30.55 2.27
C LYS A 1228 2.54 29.84 3.50
N GLU A 1229 2.48 30.54 4.62
CA GLU A 1229 1.90 30.01 5.87
C GLU A 1229 0.42 29.68 5.71
N LEU A 1230 -0.32 30.49 4.94
CA LEU A 1230 -1.71 30.22 4.58
C LEU A 1230 -1.85 28.96 3.73
N SER A 1231 -0.99 28.78 2.72
CA SER A 1231 -0.99 27.57 1.89
C SER A 1231 -0.68 26.33 2.72
N ALA A 1232 0.31 26.39 3.61
CA ALA A 1232 0.64 25.30 4.52
C ALA A 1232 -0.52 24.99 5.48
N LEU A 1233 -1.19 26.00 6.05
CA LEU A 1233 -2.38 25.82 6.88
C LEU A 1233 -3.54 25.17 6.09
N ALA A 1234 -3.81 25.63 4.87
CA ALA A 1234 -4.82 25.04 4.00
C ALA A 1234 -4.56 23.55 3.76
N LYS A 1235 -3.31 23.18 3.44
CA LYS A 1235 -2.89 21.78 3.26
C LYS A 1235 -3.01 20.96 4.54
N ARG A 1236 -2.73 21.54 5.72
CA ARG A 1236 -2.91 20.88 7.03
C ARG A 1236 -4.37 20.56 7.33
N VAL A 1237 -5.28 21.49 7.01
CA VAL A 1237 -6.71 21.37 7.33
C VAL A 1237 -7.46 20.53 6.31
N LEU A 1238 -7.24 20.74 5.01
CA LEU A 1238 -8.00 20.08 3.93
C LEU A 1238 -7.25 18.93 3.24
N GLY A 1239 -5.93 18.86 3.40
CA GLY A 1239 -5.07 17.91 2.69
C GLY A 1239 -4.29 18.54 1.52
N ILE A 1240 -3.26 17.84 1.02
CA ILE A 1240 -2.28 18.38 0.06
C ILE A 1240 -2.84 18.66 -1.34
N LYS A 1241 -3.95 18.01 -1.73
CA LYS A 1241 -4.57 18.21 -3.07
C LYS A 1241 -5.37 19.51 -3.18
N GLU A 1242 -5.63 20.16 -2.05
CA GLU A 1242 -6.49 21.33 -1.94
C GLU A 1242 -5.63 22.59 -1.87
N ASP A 1243 -6.07 23.66 -2.54
CA ASP A 1243 -5.33 24.91 -2.62
C ASP A 1243 -5.88 25.96 -1.64
N PHE A 1244 -5.22 27.12 -1.59
CA PHE A 1244 -5.68 28.22 -0.77
C PHE A 1244 -7.08 28.71 -1.17
N ASN A 1245 -7.44 28.61 -2.45
CA ASN A 1245 -8.74 29.08 -2.93
C ASN A 1245 -9.86 28.18 -2.39
N SER A 1246 -9.70 26.86 -2.46
CA SER A 1246 -10.69 25.92 -1.94
C SER A 1246 -10.82 26.01 -0.42
N PHE A 1247 -9.71 26.23 0.31
CA PHE A 1247 -9.75 26.55 1.73
C PHE A 1247 -10.53 27.84 2.02
N SER A 1248 -10.23 28.92 1.31
CA SER A 1248 -10.90 30.20 1.50
C SER A 1248 -12.40 30.13 1.23
N VAL A 1249 -12.81 29.40 0.18
CA VAL A 1249 -14.23 29.19 -0.15
C VAL A 1249 -14.92 28.42 0.97
N LYS A 1250 -14.38 27.25 1.36
CA LYS A 1250 -14.96 26.43 2.43
C LYS A 1250 -15.07 27.19 3.76
N LEU A 1251 -14.03 27.97 4.11
CA LEU A 1251 -14.05 28.79 5.32
C LEU A 1251 -15.12 29.88 5.25
N ASN A 1252 -15.20 30.63 4.15
CA ASN A 1252 -16.21 31.68 4.01
C ASN A 1252 -17.64 31.11 4.02
N GLU A 1253 -17.87 29.97 3.36
CA GLU A 1253 -19.16 29.29 3.42
C GLU A 1253 -19.51 28.83 4.85
N CYS A 1254 -18.55 28.27 5.58
CA CYS A 1254 -18.71 27.90 6.98
C CYS A 1254 -19.08 29.11 7.85
N LEU A 1255 -18.30 30.19 7.78
CA LEU A 1255 -18.57 31.43 8.52
C LEU A 1255 -19.95 32.00 8.19
N CYS A 1256 -20.33 32.04 6.90
CA CYS A 1256 -21.65 32.49 6.47
C CYS A 1256 -22.78 31.60 7.01
N ARG A 1257 -22.64 30.28 7.00
CA ARG A 1257 -23.65 29.35 7.53
C ARG A 1257 -23.83 29.54 9.04
N VAL A 1258 -22.72 29.60 9.79
CA VAL A 1258 -22.76 29.84 11.24
C VAL A 1258 -23.43 31.18 11.55
N HIS A 1259 -23.02 32.23 10.85
CA HIS A 1259 -23.58 33.57 11.06
C HIS A 1259 -25.08 33.63 10.73
N ASN A 1260 -25.50 33.07 9.59
CA ASN A 1260 -26.91 33.04 9.21
C ASN A 1260 -27.77 32.30 10.25
N LEU A 1261 -27.28 31.19 10.77
CA LEU A 1261 -27.99 30.43 11.80
C LEU A 1261 -28.02 31.18 13.14
N TYR A 1262 -26.91 31.82 13.53
CA TYR A 1262 -26.86 32.69 14.70
C TYR A 1262 -27.89 33.83 14.58
N SER A 1263 -27.91 34.55 13.46
CA SER A 1263 -28.85 35.65 13.20
C SER A 1263 -30.31 35.19 13.14
N GLU A 1264 -30.59 34.00 12.59
CA GLU A 1264 -31.94 33.43 12.55
C GLU A 1264 -32.54 33.29 13.96
N TYR A 1265 -31.75 32.85 14.94
CA TYR A 1265 -32.24 32.62 16.30
C TYR A 1265 -32.14 33.85 17.20
N ILE A 1266 -31.06 34.64 17.07
CA ILE A 1266 -30.71 35.71 18.03
C ILE A 1266 -31.08 37.11 17.53
N GLU A 1267 -31.08 37.37 16.22
CA GLU A 1267 -31.27 38.73 15.66
C GLU A 1267 -32.66 38.99 15.08
N LYS A 1268 -33.49 37.96 14.88
CA LYS A 1268 -34.73 38.04 14.09
C LYS A 1268 -36.04 38.31 14.86
N ASP A 1269 -35.98 38.65 16.15
CA ASP A 1269 -37.15 39.11 16.93
C ASP A 1269 -36.94 40.54 17.46
#